data_AF-A0AAV1D7D3-F1
#
_entry.id   AF-A0AAV1D7D3-F1
#
_cell.length_a   1.000
_cell.length_b   1.000
_cell.length_c   1.000
_cell.angle_alpha   90.00
_cell.angle_beta   90.00
_cell.angle_gamma   90.00
#
_symmetry.space_group_name_H-M   'P 1'
#
loop_
_entity.id
_entity.type
_entity.pdbx_description
1 polymer ?
#
loop_
_entity_poly.entity_id
_entity_poly.type
_entity_poly.pdbx_seq_one_letter_code
_entity_poly.pdbx_strand_id
1 'polypeptide(L)'
;MNSIIRMACINYELQRDVAIDNCIRNILDDINSLRRVFGYEDPLMLYALEEAKDACRLMRILYLCGRKLGKGLVHFDSAFCTLEESIHKHSLEIQSVCLTLMETSDVFLTFRDNNVSLYNWVLRFLGQQEDAILGELVELHQVLSNVSLETFPNSDIELGDLLIIIDSLLDLCCPFLSTTDMKECLKFLKNFIRFVRLQGLGGKQMGGLLILARGLLVDVACFISWRIGHERHDNYEASKWSNIDELVNRIEPLESHVCEIYVRALQETSELSSSSNHLAPLDQFTALVLADFVDSLVFLLWQYLFRGTGYKYIFDNQVRRLYMGLRLLRTTLRKQVDKANESLETRHGLIGVWICEAGVTICYLFQGEKDRKTLYDKVELFSLDFLYLEKEEEVGPRCQLTSSAFPQTNFLGFLDSLLEKMKSSREAVNIASTKNEFNIIQDNLAYLRSFLVNVVGQNDQTGNLQALLSRIATVAYKTEFVLDSLVVGDTCQSFTLLIDSIASETKLIKTEALGSSPRKGRMIEFQRADTINNRKLSTSKIPEFDEPIVGLHDESQKIIERLIRGSKNLDVVSIVGMAGLGKTTLARKVYRDPSITIYFQVQIWCTISQVWNKRSLLLEILNNLGQKSVDMLSKMSEYDLGDTLRRYLKGKRYLVILDDVWDAELWSSLRISFPCDSTGSRILVTTRSENVALQIRQESKSHTLRFLTETESWELFQTKMCFEGGFPQQLITRGKAIATCCKGLPLMIVVVAGILSNMEPSAWEEIEECLKKGNLRATDECKEILELSYRHLPDYLKPCFLYFGAYKEDQNVRVCELLWLWIAEGFVKKTEKECEESVAESYLMELIQRNLVMVAERGSRGKVTTCVLHDLLHDLCREKGEQERFLHQTDFHELGVSPPSVMLYRLHVKPGKVEEFADSLLTFPYLRTLLIDDDSKKSQAAQWHGILYNFCQSRLLRIFVLNGNFEFSFFPSAIQLLGHLRYLAFALDQSVSIPPSIDSLSNLETLIVRGQNDILLPNSVWNMIKLRHMKAWLWELPMENPKHLSSLLNLHTLSRVTFSHGQTMEEVIRKLPNVRRLNCTLSLKEEEDGTLKSFTLDFLSQLESLTISRHWDDKCMYHFQFPPNLKKLTLHGLELPWSELSVIDRLPNLEVLKLLGQSFTGKTWHVGEEGTFPKLRFLKLECLDLVRWTMNSEDNVPCLEMLLLKRCEELEELPTDLAQSSTLQMIEVISCHLAANSMKEIEEIKTELGNDDLKIHYAESAPSESYSSEDETE
;
A
#
# COMPACT_ATOMS: atom_id res chain seq x y z
N MET A 1 -14.19 67.71 -30.75
CA MET A 1 -13.21 67.92 -29.66
C MET A 1 -13.40 66.90 -28.54
N ASN A 2 -14.55 66.82 -27.86
CA ASN A 2 -14.79 65.83 -26.79
C ASN A 2 -14.68 64.35 -27.22
N SER A 3 -15.00 64.00 -28.47
CA SER A 3 -14.81 62.65 -29.01
C SER A 3 -13.34 62.31 -29.31
N ILE A 4 -12.56 63.29 -29.74
CA ILE A 4 -11.12 63.16 -30.00
C ILE A 4 -10.34 63.09 -28.68
N ILE A 5 -10.74 63.87 -27.68
CA ILE A 5 -10.20 63.80 -26.31
C ILE A 5 -10.55 62.46 -25.67
N ARG A 6 -11.77 61.94 -25.82
CA ARG A 6 -12.13 60.58 -25.37
C ARG A 6 -11.32 59.48 -26.03
N MET A 7 -11.15 59.50 -27.36
CA MET A 7 -10.30 58.52 -28.04
C MET A 7 -8.82 58.65 -27.64
N ALA A 8 -8.32 59.86 -27.41
CA ALA A 8 -6.95 60.10 -26.96
C ALA A 8 -6.74 59.61 -25.52
N CYS A 9 -7.70 59.82 -24.61
CA CYS A 9 -7.65 59.28 -23.24
C CYS A 9 -7.74 57.75 -23.22
N ILE A 10 -8.64 57.14 -24.02
CA ILE A 10 -8.75 55.67 -24.15
C ILE A 10 -7.47 55.06 -24.73
N ASN A 11 -6.87 55.68 -25.76
CA ASN A 11 -5.58 55.23 -26.30
C ASN A 11 -4.42 55.43 -25.32
N TYR A 12 -4.44 56.49 -24.51
CA TYR A 12 -3.43 56.75 -23.48
C TYR A 12 -3.54 55.75 -22.32
N GLU A 13 -4.76 55.40 -21.88
CA GLU A 13 -5.02 54.36 -20.89
C GLU A 13 -4.64 52.96 -21.41
N LEU A 14 -4.99 52.61 -22.65
CA LEU A 14 -4.57 51.35 -23.30
C LEU A 14 -3.04 51.26 -23.46
N GLN A 15 -2.36 52.35 -23.83
CA GLN A 15 -0.90 52.38 -23.92
C GLN A 15 -0.23 52.26 -22.54
N ARG A 16 -0.86 52.80 -21.49
CA ARG A 16 -0.40 52.72 -20.10
C ARG A 16 -0.56 51.31 -19.52
N ASP A 17 -1.70 50.65 -19.75
CA ASP A 17 -1.94 49.26 -19.33
C ASP A 17 -0.96 48.28 -20.00
N VAL A 18 -0.70 48.46 -21.29
CA VAL A 18 0.30 47.68 -22.03
C VAL A 18 1.72 47.94 -21.50
N ALA A 19 2.04 49.17 -21.11
CA ALA A 19 3.35 49.52 -20.57
C ALA A 19 3.64 48.82 -19.23
N ILE A 20 2.65 48.67 -18.35
CA ILE A 20 2.83 48.08 -17.02
C ILE A 20 2.83 46.56 -17.07
N ASP A 21 1.93 45.93 -17.83
CA ASP A 21 2.01 44.48 -18.07
C ASP A 21 3.31 44.11 -18.81
N ASN A 22 3.83 44.98 -19.70
CA ASN A 22 5.18 44.84 -20.26
C ASN A 22 6.28 44.99 -19.19
N CYS A 23 6.17 45.92 -18.24
CA CYS A 23 7.14 46.06 -17.14
C CYS A 23 7.19 44.78 -16.29
N ILE A 24 6.05 44.21 -15.91
CA ILE A 24 6.01 42.97 -15.12
C ILE A 24 6.53 41.78 -15.93
N ARG A 25 6.23 41.70 -17.24
CA ARG A 25 6.81 40.68 -18.12
C ARG A 25 8.33 40.82 -18.24
N ASN A 26 8.84 42.04 -18.35
CA ASN A 26 10.29 42.30 -18.35
C ASN A 26 10.93 41.87 -17.02
N ILE A 27 10.31 42.16 -15.86
CA ILE A 27 10.80 41.66 -14.55
C ILE A 27 10.86 40.14 -14.53
N LEU A 28 9.81 39.45 -15.02
CA LEU A 28 9.79 37.98 -15.07
C LEU A 28 10.86 37.42 -16.03
N ASP A 29 11.08 38.07 -17.17
CA ASP A 29 12.15 37.71 -18.12
C ASP A 29 13.55 37.97 -17.55
N ASP A 30 13.71 39.05 -16.79
CA ASP A 30 14.94 39.40 -16.08
C ASP A 30 15.23 38.40 -14.94
N ILE A 31 14.22 38.00 -14.14
CA ILE A 31 14.33 36.94 -13.12
C ILE A 31 14.66 35.60 -13.78
N ASN A 32 14.04 35.26 -14.92
CA ASN A 32 14.37 34.06 -15.67
C ASN A 32 15.80 34.10 -16.25
N SER A 33 16.28 35.30 -16.61
CA SER A 33 17.66 35.51 -17.07
C SER A 33 18.65 35.35 -15.92
N LEU A 34 18.36 35.89 -14.72
CA LEU A 34 19.11 35.62 -13.49
C LEU A 34 19.11 34.12 -13.17
N ARG A 35 17.97 33.43 -13.31
CA ARG A 35 17.89 31.97 -13.14
C ARG A 35 18.78 31.23 -14.14
N ARG A 36 18.94 31.70 -15.37
CA ARG A 36 19.88 31.08 -16.33
C ARG A 36 21.35 31.30 -15.94
N VAL A 37 21.65 32.43 -15.32
CA VAL A 37 23.01 32.77 -14.85
C VAL A 37 23.39 32.02 -13.56
N PHE A 38 22.44 31.83 -12.63
CA PHE A 38 22.69 31.23 -11.30
C PHE A 38 22.17 29.80 -11.12
N GLY A 39 21.26 29.31 -11.96
CA GLY A 39 20.27 28.30 -11.60
C GLY A 39 20.55 26.83 -11.90
N TYR A 40 21.79 26.36 -11.79
CA TYR A 40 22.05 24.91 -11.85
C TYR A 40 22.78 24.31 -10.64
N GLU A 41 23.27 25.12 -9.69
CA GLU A 41 24.19 24.60 -8.65
C GLU A 41 23.87 25.02 -7.20
N ASP A 42 22.82 25.83 -6.92
CA ASP A 42 22.49 26.27 -5.55
C ASP A 42 20.97 26.35 -5.26
N PRO A 43 20.44 25.52 -4.33
CA PRO A 43 19.03 25.50 -3.96
C PRO A 43 18.50 26.80 -3.33
N LEU A 44 19.32 27.56 -2.58
CA LEU A 44 18.86 28.74 -1.84
C LEU A 44 18.57 29.93 -2.77
N MET A 45 19.45 30.17 -3.74
CA MET A 45 19.21 31.17 -4.80
C MET A 45 18.07 30.75 -5.72
N LEU A 46 17.95 29.47 -6.03
CA LEU A 46 16.85 28.96 -6.85
C LEU A 46 15.51 29.16 -6.13
N TYR A 47 15.47 28.92 -4.82
CA TYR A 47 14.32 29.16 -3.96
C TYR A 47 13.92 30.63 -3.95
N ALA A 48 14.86 31.54 -3.65
CA ALA A 48 14.61 32.99 -3.65
C ALA A 48 14.16 33.53 -5.02
N LEU A 49 14.71 32.98 -6.12
CA LEU A 49 14.31 33.36 -7.48
C LEU A 49 12.90 32.85 -7.85
N GLU A 50 12.51 31.65 -7.41
CA GLU A 50 11.13 31.17 -7.59
C GLU A 50 10.14 31.94 -6.70
N GLU A 51 10.51 32.29 -5.46
CA GLU A 51 9.69 33.14 -4.59
C GLU A 51 9.47 34.53 -5.17
N ALA A 52 10.52 35.22 -5.61
CA ALA A 52 10.41 36.52 -6.27
C ALA A 52 9.56 36.45 -7.54
N LYS A 53 9.66 35.36 -8.30
CA LYS A 53 8.86 35.12 -9.50
C LYS A 53 7.40 34.88 -9.18
N ASP A 54 7.09 34.15 -8.12
CA ASP A 54 5.72 33.90 -7.68
C ASP A 54 5.07 35.18 -7.10
N ALA A 55 5.82 35.99 -6.36
CA ALA A 55 5.40 37.34 -5.95
C ALA A 55 5.10 38.24 -7.16
N CYS A 56 5.97 38.24 -8.19
CA CYS A 56 5.73 38.99 -9.43
C CYS A 56 4.50 38.50 -10.20
N ARG A 57 4.26 37.17 -10.23
CA ARG A 57 3.06 36.58 -10.84
C ARG A 57 1.80 37.00 -10.09
N LEU A 58 1.83 36.97 -8.75
CA LEU A 58 0.72 37.40 -7.91
C LEU A 58 0.41 38.90 -8.13
N MET A 59 1.45 39.73 -8.17
CA MET A 59 1.34 41.16 -8.46
C MET A 59 0.71 41.42 -9.84
N ARG A 60 1.13 40.67 -10.86
CA ARG A 60 0.51 40.73 -12.20
C ARG A 60 -0.97 40.38 -12.16
N ILE A 61 -1.36 39.35 -11.41
CA ILE A 61 -2.75 38.92 -11.30
C ILE A 61 -3.59 39.93 -10.56
N LEU A 62 -3.12 40.44 -9.42
CA LEU A 62 -3.84 41.46 -8.67
C LEU A 62 -3.96 42.76 -9.46
N TYR A 63 -2.95 43.12 -10.24
CA TYR A 63 -3.03 44.23 -11.20
C TYR A 63 -4.09 43.97 -12.30
N LEU A 64 -4.07 42.79 -12.93
CA LEU A 64 -5.05 42.40 -13.96
C LEU A 64 -6.47 42.33 -13.39
N CYS A 65 -6.66 41.73 -12.21
CA CYS A 65 -7.91 41.70 -11.48
C CYS A 65 -8.38 43.13 -11.18
N GLY A 66 -7.53 43.96 -10.60
CA GLY A 66 -7.86 45.33 -10.25
C GLY A 66 -8.24 46.23 -11.42
N ARG A 67 -7.44 46.26 -12.48
CA ARG A 67 -7.67 47.10 -13.67
C ARG A 67 -8.80 46.58 -14.54
N LYS A 68 -8.84 45.27 -14.82
CA LYS A 68 -9.89 44.69 -15.68
C LYS A 68 -11.21 44.51 -14.95
N LEU A 69 -11.20 44.13 -13.67
CA LEU A 69 -12.39 43.95 -12.84
C LEU A 69 -12.76 45.20 -12.03
N GLY A 70 -12.05 46.34 -12.12
CA GLY A 70 -12.34 47.57 -11.36
C GLY A 70 -12.70 48.81 -12.20
N LYS A 71 -12.72 48.70 -13.54
CA LYS A 71 -13.04 49.82 -14.45
C LYS A 71 -14.33 50.55 -14.03
N GLY A 72 -14.20 51.84 -13.70
CA GLY A 72 -15.33 52.74 -13.37
C GLY A 72 -15.52 53.07 -11.88
N LEU A 73 -14.66 52.57 -10.98
CA LEU A 73 -14.74 52.86 -9.54
C LEU A 73 -13.65 53.86 -9.11
N VAL A 74 -14.04 55.08 -8.72
CA VAL A 74 -13.12 56.20 -8.43
C VAL A 74 -12.15 55.93 -7.28
N HIS A 75 -12.54 55.10 -6.31
CA HIS A 75 -11.66 54.69 -5.20
C HIS A 75 -10.56 53.70 -5.62
N PHE A 76 -10.70 53.03 -6.76
CA PHE A 76 -9.71 52.10 -7.28
C PHE A 76 -8.55 52.85 -7.96
N ASP A 77 -8.83 53.90 -8.72
CA ASP A 77 -7.81 54.57 -9.53
C ASP A 77 -6.64 55.15 -8.69
N SER A 78 -6.85 55.58 -7.44
CA SER A 78 -5.76 56.13 -6.62
C SER A 78 -4.84 55.04 -6.05
N ALA A 79 -5.39 53.95 -5.51
CA ALA A 79 -4.60 52.83 -4.98
C ALA A 79 -3.82 52.12 -6.09
N PHE A 80 -4.45 51.97 -7.26
CA PHE A 80 -3.77 51.44 -8.44
C PHE A 80 -2.70 52.40 -8.99
N CYS A 81 -2.88 53.72 -8.95
CA CYS A 81 -1.79 54.64 -9.35
C CYS A 81 -0.55 54.48 -8.46
N THR A 82 -0.72 54.32 -7.15
CA THR A 82 0.40 54.07 -6.22
C THR A 82 1.11 52.74 -6.53
N LEU A 83 0.33 51.68 -6.80
CA LEU A 83 0.86 50.39 -7.22
C LEU A 83 1.61 50.48 -8.55
N GLU A 84 1.04 51.18 -9.53
CA GLU A 84 1.66 51.36 -10.85
C GLU A 84 3.00 52.10 -10.77
N GLU A 85 3.08 53.15 -9.95
CA GLU A 85 4.32 53.86 -9.67
C GLU A 85 5.35 52.96 -9.00
N SER A 86 4.91 52.11 -8.07
CA SER A 86 5.79 51.19 -7.38
C SER A 86 6.26 50.02 -8.26
N ILE A 87 5.38 49.44 -9.08
CA ILE A 87 5.76 48.43 -10.09
C ILE A 87 6.81 49.01 -11.03
N HIS A 88 6.64 50.26 -11.47
CA HIS A 88 7.62 50.91 -12.34
C HIS A 88 8.96 51.12 -11.62
N LYS A 89 8.93 51.51 -10.34
CA LYS A 89 10.13 51.66 -9.50
C LYS A 89 10.86 50.33 -9.31
N HIS A 90 10.17 49.28 -8.87
CA HIS A 90 10.74 47.94 -8.68
C HIS A 90 11.25 47.35 -10.02
N SER A 91 10.54 47.59 -11.12
CA SER A 91 11.00 47.20 -12.46
C SER A 91 12.34 47.83 -12.82
N LEU A 92 12.52 49.13 -12.57
CA LEU A 92 13.76 49.85 -12.85
C LEU A 92 14.89 49.41 -11.92
N GLU A 93 14.60 49.14 -10.64
CA GLU A 93 15.58 48.65 -9.67
C GLU A 93 16.07 47.24 -10.02
N ILE A 94 15.16 46.31 -10.32
CA ILE A 94 15.51 44.94 -10.74
C ILE A 94 16.26 44.95 -12.07
N GLN A 95 15.82 45.73 -13.05
CA GLN A 95 16.47 45.83 -14.36
C GLN A 95 17.87 46.44 -14.25
N SER A 96 18.07 47.46 -13.40
CA SER A 96 19.38 48.05 -13.11
C SER A 96 20.34 47.02 -12.50
N VAL A 97 19.87 46.21 -11.56
CA VAL A 97 20.65 45.12 -10.96
C VAL A 97 20.96 44.03 -11.98
N CYS A 98 20.00 43.64 -12.82
CA CYS A 98 20.22 42.65 -13.88
C CYS A 98 21.25 43.13 -14.91
N LEU A 99 21.19 44.40 -15.34
CA LEU A 99 22.18 45.00 -16.23
C LEU A 99 23.58 45.02 -15.59
N THR A 100 23.67 45.43 -14.32
CA THR A 100 24.93 45.45 -13.57
C THR A 100 25.53 44.05 -13.40
N LEU A 101 24.69 43.03 -13.16
CA LEU A 101 25.10 41.63 -13.04
C LEU A 101 25.47 41.01 -14.40
N MET A 102 24.79 41.39 -15.48
CA MET A 102 25.13 40.93 -16.83
C MET A 102 26.42 41.57 -17.36
N GLU A 103 26.68 42.85 -17.08
CA GLU A 103 27.94 43.53 -17.40
C GLU A 103 29.15 42.99 -16.62
N THR A 104 28.90 42.37 -15.46
CA THR A 104 29.95 41.75 -14.62
C THR A 104 30.07 40.22 -14.82
N SER A 105 29.21 39.62 -15.65
CA SER A 105 29.11 38.16 -15.82
C SER A 105 30.37 37.50 -16.41
N ASP A 106 31.09 38.18 -17.30
CA ASP A 106 32.37 37.69 -17.85
C ASP A 106 33.49 37.63 -16.79
N VAL A 107 33.34 38.33 -15.67
CA VAL A 107 34.29 38.33 -14.53
C VAL A 107 33.83 37.38 -13.41
N PHE A 108 32.53 37.11 -13.32
CA PHE A 108 31.91 36.36 -12.22
C PHE A 108 32.11 34.84 -12.31
N LEU A 109 32.14 34.27 -13.52
CA LEU A 109 32.36 32.84 -13.72
C LEU A 109 33.77 32.38 -13.30
N THR A 110 34.72 33.30 -13.12
CA THR A 110 36.11 32.99 -12.75
C THR A 110 36.45 33.08 -11.26
N PHE A 111 35.57 33.59 -10.38
CA PHE A 111 35.88 33.78 -8.95
C PHE A 111 34.66 33.57 -8.03
N ARG A 112 34.21 32.32 -7.87
CA ARG A 112 33.09 31.96 -6.97
C ARG A 112 33.45 31.99 -5.48
N ASP A 113 34.72 31.82 -5.13
CA ASP A 113 35.12 31.64 -3.72
C ASP A 113 35.28 32.94 -2.90
N ASN A 114 35.28 34.13 -3.52
CA ASN A 114 35.63 35.39 -2.82
C ASN A 114 34.53 36.45 -2.71
N ASN A 115 33.36 36.28 -3.34
CA ASN A 115 32.29 37.30 -3.33
C ASN A 115 30.98 36.83 -2.69
N VAL A 116 31.08 36.18 -1.52
CA VAL A 116 29.95 35.90 -0.60
C VAL A 116 29.15 37.18 -0.29
N SER A 117 29.80 38.35 -0.32
CA SER A 117 29.17 39.65 -0.12
C SER A 117 28.17 40.03 -1.21
N LEU A 118 28.49 39.84 -2.49
CA LEU A 118 27.58 40.16 -3.59
C LEU A 118 26.43 39.14 -3.67
N TYR A 119 26.73 37.85 -3.46
CA TYR A 119 25.71 36.80 -3.39
C TYR A 119 24.69 37.06 -2.27
N ASN A 120 25.16 37.34 -1.05
CA ASN A 120 24.29 37.69 0.07
C ASN A 120 23.58 39.03 -0.15
N TRP A 121 24.19 39.96 -0.87
CA TRP A 121 23.55 41.22 -1.25
C TRP A 121 22.41 41.00 -2.24
N VAL A 122 22.59 40.15 -3.26
CA VAL A 122 21.53 39.79 -4.22
C VAL A 122 20.38 39.07 -3.52
N LEU A 123 20.65 38.10 -2.64
CA LEU A 123 19.62 37.44 -1.82
C LEU A 123 18.85 38.44 -0.95
N ARG A 124 19.55 39.34 -0.26
CA ARG A 124 18.90 40.38 0.56
C ARG A 124 18.13 41.38 -0.28
N PHE A 125 18.64 41.74 -1.46
CA PHE A 125 17.97 42.63 -2.38
C PHE A 125 16.69 42.00 -2.90
N LEU A 126 16.74 40.75 -3.38
CA LEU A 126 15.56 40.01 -3.83
C LEU A 126 14.53 39.86 -2.71
N GLY A 127 14.96 39.51 -1.48
CA GLY A 127 14.08 39.44 -0.32
C GLY A 127 13.47 40.80 0.06
N GLN A 128 14.22 41.90 -0.02
CA GLN A 128 13.70 43.26 0.25
C GLN A 128 12.68 43.71 -0.80
N GLN A 129 12.92 43.39 -2.07
CA GLN A 129 11.99 43.70 -3.16
C GLN A 129 10.72 42.85 -3.01
N GLU A 130 10.85 41.58 -2.66
CA GLU A 130 9.73 40.69 -2.35
C GLU A 130 8.91 41.21 -1.17
N ASP A 131 9.53 41.56 -0.05
CA ASP A 131 8.85 42.10 1.14
C ASP A 131 8.12 43.43 0.84
N ALA A 132 8.74 44.31 0.04
CA ALA A 132 8.13 45.57 -0.38
C ALA A 132 6.91 45.33 -1.28
N ILE A 133 7.04 44.44 -2.27
CA ILE A 133 5.94 44.02 -3.14
C ILE A 133 4.80 43.41 -2.31
N LEU A 134 5.10 42.50 -1.39
CA LEU A 134 4.11 41.88 -0.50
C LEU A 134 3.40 42.90 0.40
N GLY A 135 4.13 43.88 0.95
CA GLY A 135 3.54 44.96 1.75
C GLY A 135 2.52 45.79 0.97
N GLU A 136 2.83 46.14 -0.27
CA GLU A 136 1.92 46.89 -1.15
C GLU A 136 0.70 46.05 -1.59
N LEU A 137 0.89 44.74 -1.77
CA LEU A 137 -0.19 43.81 -2.09
C LEU A 137 -1.17 43.64 -0.90
N VAL A 138 -0.67 43.71 0.34
CA VAL A 138 -1.50 43.72 1.55
C VAL A 138 -2.31 45.02 1.66
N GLU A 139 -1.74 46.17 1.32
CA GLU A 139 -2.49 47.44 1.28
C GLU A 139 -3.60 47.42 0.21
N LEU A 140 -3.30 46.91 -0.99
CA LEU A 140 -4.32 46.69 -2.03
C LEU A 140 -5.40 45.71 -1.58
N HIS A 141 -5.04 44.66 -0.85
CA HIS A 141 -5.99 43.71 -0.28
C HIS A 141 -6.97 44.39 0.70
N GLN A 142 -6.49 45.30 1.56
CA GLN A 142 -7.37 46.07 2.45
C GLN A 142 -8.33 46.97 1.67
N VAL A 143 -7.92 47.48 0.51
CA VAL A 143 -8.81 48.26 -0.37
C VAL A 143 -9.83 47.37 -1.07
N LEU A 144 -9.41 46.22 -1.60
CA LEU A 144 -10.27 45.28 -2.34
C LEU A 144 -11.31 44.57 -1.46
N SER A 145 -10.95 44.19 -0.24
CA SER A 145 -11.83 43.48 0.71
C SER A 145 -12.97 44.32 1.28
N ASN A 146 -12.92 45.65 1.14
CA ASN A 146 -13.93 46.57 1.66
C ASN A 146 -15.03 46.94 0.64
N VAL A 147 -15.01 46.35 -0.56
CA VAL A 147 -15.91 46.69 -1.66
C VAL A 147 -17.03 45.65 -1.78
N SER A 148 -18.30 46.07 -1.73
CA SER A 148 -19.43 45.15 -1.90
C SER A 148 -19.60 44.75 -3.38
N LEU A 149 -19.92 43.47 -3.61
CA LEU A 149 -20.13 42.86 -4.93
C LEU A 149 -21.18 43.58 -5.81
N GLU A 150 -22.08 44.35 -5.20
CA GLU A 150 -23.16 45.07 -5.88
C GLU A 150 -22.69 46.38 -6.56
N THR A 151 -21.45 46.81 -6.33
CA THR A 151 -20.96 48.12 -6.81
C THR A 151 -20.32 48.10 -8.20
N PHE A 152 -20.11 46.93 -8.81
CA PHE A 152 -19.42 46.83 -10.10
C PHE A 152 -20.34 47.21 -11.28
N PRO A 153 -19.97 48.19 -12.14
CA PRO A 153 -20.76 48.54 -13.31
C PRO A 153 -20.72 47.43 -14.39
N ASN A 154 -21.85 47.26 -15.07
CA ASN A 154 -22.13 46.22 -16.09
C ASN A 154 -21.40 46.38 -17.44
N SER A 155 -20.41 47.27 -17.56
CA SER A 155 -19.80 47.60 -18.86
C SER A 155 -18.38 47.03 -19.03
N ASP A 156 -18.25 46.21 -20.09
CA ASP A 156 -17.05 45.93 -20.89
C ASP A 156 -15.88 45.14 -20.22
N ILE A 157 -16.15 43.89 -19.82
CA ILE A 157 -15.08 42.88 -19.69
C ILE A 157 -15.28 41.81 -20.75
N GLU A 158 -14.27 41.56 -21.57
CA GLU A 158 -14.30 40.50 -22.58
C GLU A 158 -14.08 39.13 -21.92
N LEU A 159 -14.81 38.09 -22.33
CA LEU A 159 -14.66 36.71 -21.82
C LEU A 159 -13.20 36.21 -21.85
N GLY A 160 -12.39 36.71 -22.79
CA GLY A 160 -10.97 36.38 -22.88
C GLY A 160 -10.18 36.81 -21.64
N ASP A 161 -10.54 37.94 -21.04
CA ASP A 161 -9.86 38.48 -19.86
C ASP A 161 -10.08 37.62 -18.61
N LEU A 162 -11.30 37.10 -18.44
CA LEU A 162 -11.63 36.18 -17.34
C LEU A 162 -10.87 34.86 -17.45
N LEU A 163 -10.75 34.30 -18.65
CA LEU A 163 -10.00 33.06 -18.86
C LEU A 163 -8.51 33.23 -18.53
N ILE A 164 -7.91 34.36 -18.91
CA ILE A 164 -6.52 34.69 -18.56
C ILE A 164 -6.32 34.77 -17.05
N ILE A 165 -7.28 35.38 -16.32
CA ILE A 165 -7.23 35.47 -14.86
C ILE A 165 -7.34 34.08 -14.23
N ILE A 166 -8.29 33.24 -14.67
CA ILE A 166 -8.45 31.87 -14.14
C ILE A 166 -7.20 31.04 -14.42
N ASP A 167 -6.62 31.10 -15.62
CA ASP A 167 -5.37 30.40 -15.96
C ASP A 167 -4.22 30.84 -15.03
N SER A 168 -4.11 32.14 -14.77
CA SER A 168 -3.06 32.67 -13.90
C SER A 168 -3.26 32.25 -12.43
N LEU A 169 -4.49 32.13 -11.95
CA LEU A 169 -4.80 31.63 -10.60
C LEU A 169 -4.55 30.12 -10.48
N LEU A 170 -4.88 29.34 -11.52
CA LEU A 170 -4.62 27.89 -11.55
C LEU A 170 -3.12 27.57 -11.48
N ASP A 171 -2.27 28.39 -12.11
CA ASP A 171 -0.82 28.26 -12.04
C ASP A 171 -0.27 28.52 -10.62
N LEU A 172 -0.83 29.49 -9.89
CA LEU A 172 -0.45 29.81 -8.49
C LEU A 172 -1.01 28.86 -7.45
N CYS A 173 -2.09 28.12 -7.75
CA CYS A 173 -2.61 27.10 -6.84
C CYS A 173 -1.64 25.91 -6.68
N CYS A 174 -0.58 25.79 -7.49
CA CYS A 174 0.32 24.63 -7.49
C CYS A 174 1.43 24.62 -6.41
N PRO A 175 1.99 25.76 -5.92
CA PRO A 175 3.02 25.73 -4.88
C PRO A 175 2.51 25.98 -3.45
N PHE A 176 1.40 26.71 -3.25
CA PHE A 176 1.05 27.32 -1.95
C PHE A 176 -0.27 26.86 -1.32
N LEU A 177 -1.08 26.06 -2.03
CA LEU A 177 -2.39 25.62 -1.54
C LEU A 177 -2.51 24.09 -1.65
N SER A 178 -2.64 23.42 -0.50
CA SER A 178 -2.95 21.99 -0.41
C SER A 178 -4.43 21.66 -0.71
N THR A 179 -5.27 22.66 -1.02
CA THR A 179 -6.72 22.48 -1.16
C THR A 179 -7.10 22.12 -2.59
N THR A 180 -7.03 20.82 -2.89
CA THR A 180 -7.48 20.19 -4.14
C THR A 180 -8.84 20.73 -4.64
N ASP A 181 -9.76 21.04 -3.73
CA ASP A 181 -11.11 21.52 -4.06
C ASP A 181 -11.14 22.87 -4.79
N MET A 182 -10.33 23.87 -4.37
CA MET A 182 -10.34 25.19 -5.00
C MET A 182 -9.80 25.14 -6.45
N LYS A 183 -8.79 24.31 -6.68
CA LYS A 183 -8.22 24.06 -8.01
C LYS A 183 -9.25 23.44 -8.95
N GLU A 184 -10.00 22.45 -8.49
CA GLU A 184 -11.04 21.80 -9.29
C GLU A 184 -12.24 22.71 -9.54
N CYS A 185 -12.62 23.56 -8.59
CA CYS A 185 -13.64 24.59 -8.78
C CYS A 185 -13.25 25.63 -9.86
N LEU A 186 -12.00 26.11 -9.85
CA LEU A 186 -11.50 27.02 -10.88
C LEU A 186 -11.42 26.35 -12.27
N LYS A 187 -11.04 25.07 -12.33
CA LYS A 187 -11.09 24.28 -13.57
C LYS A 187 -12.52 24.12 -14.09
N PHE A 188 -13.48 23.82 -13.22
CA PHE A 188 -14.90 23.74 -13.58
C PHE A 188 -15.36 25.05 -14.22
N LEU A 189 -15.10 26.18 -13.56
CA LEU A 189 -15.49 27.51 -14.04
C LEU A 189 -14.87 27.82 -15.41
N LYS A 190 -13.56 27.54 -15.58
CA LYS A 190 -12.85 27.70 -16.86
C LYS A 190 -13.50 26.88 -17.98
N ASN A 191 -13.73 25.59 -17.73
CA ASN A 191 -14.25 24.67 -18.73
C ASN A 191 -15.70 25.00 -19.09
N PHE A 192 -16.52 25.40 -18.09
CA PHE A 192 -17.88 25.89 -18.30
C PHE A 192 -17.92 27.13 -19.19
N ILE A 193 -17.10 28.15 -18.89
CA ILE A 193 -17.03 29.40 -19.68
C ILE A 193 -16.61 29.10 -21.13
N ARG A 194 -15.65 28.20 -21.34
CA ARG A 194 -15.23 27.77 -22.69
C ARG A 194 -16.35 27.04 -23.43
N PHE A 195 -17.06 26.14 -22.75
CA PHE A 195 -18.18 25.38 -23.31
C PHE A 195 -19.33 26.30 -23.74
N VAL A 196 -19.78 27.20 -22.87
CA VAL A 196 -20.91 28.08 -23.21
C VAL A 196 -20.55 29.07 -24.32
N ARG A 197 -19.30 29.54 -24.37
CA ARG A 197 -18.78 30.35 -25.47
C ARG A 197 -18.78 29.58 -26.80
N LEU A 198 -18.39 28.30 -26.78
CA LEU A 198 -18.40 27.43 -27.95
C LEU A 198 -19.82 27.27 -28.52
N GLN A 199 -20.83 27.18 -27.66
CA GLN A 199 -22.25 27.06 -28.05
C GLN A 199 -22.90 28.39 -28.49
N GLY A 200 -22.13 29.49 -28.58
CA GLY A 200 -22.58 30.74 -29.19
C GLY A 200 -23.37 31.70 -28.29
N LEU A 201 -23.37 31.49 -26.97
CA LEU A 201 -24.07 32.36 -26.02
C LEU A 201 -23.31 33.69 -25.84
N GLY A 202 -23.99 34.82 -26.09
CA GLY A 202 -23.37 36.15 -26.13
C GLY A 202 -23.18 36.79 -24.75
N GLY A 203 -22.20 37.68 -24.61
CA GLY A 203 -21.83 38.31 -23.32
C GLY A 203 -22.95 39.08 -22.60
N LYS A 204 -24.00 39.53 -23.31
CA LYS A 204 -25.18 40.19 -22.70
C LYS A 204 -26.15 39.23 -22.00
N GLN A 205 -26.21 37.97 -22.44
CA GLN A 205 -27.04 36.92 -21.83
C GLN A 205 -26.33 36.27 -20.63
N MET A 206 -24.98 36.35 -20.57
CA MET A 206 -24.16 35.81 -19.49
C MET A 206 -23.94 36.77 -18.29
N GLY A 207 -24.64 37.91 -18.24
CA GLY A 207 -24.36 38.98 -17.28
C GLY A 207 -24.30 38.54 -15.81
N GLY A 208 -25.23 37.68 -15.37
CA GLY A 208 -25.24 37.16 -14.00
C GLY A 208 -24.04 36.23 -13.68
N LEU A 209 -23.64 35.39 -14.63
CA LEU A 209 -22.49 34.49 -14.48
C LEU A 209 -21.16 35.27 -14.46
N LEU A 210 -21.04 36.30 -15.30
CA LEU A 210 -19.85 37.16 -15.38
C LEU A 210 -19.67 38.01 -14.11
N ILE A 211 -20.76 38.47 -13.49
CA ILE A 211 -20.73 39.19 -12.20
C ILE A 211 -20.29 38.24 -11.08
N LEU A 212 -20.85 37.02 -11.03
CA LEU A 212 -20.50 36.01 -10.04
C LEU A 212 -19.02 35.61 -10.15
N ALA A 213 -18.56 35.25 -11.36
CA ALA A 213 -17.17 34.88 -11.62
C ALA A 213 -16.19 36.02 -11.27
N ARG A 214 -16.57 37.28 -11.54
CA ARG A 214 -15.77 38.47 -11.21
C ARG A 214 -15.55 38.63 -9.71
N GLY A 215 -16.62 38.58 -8.92
CA GLY A 215 -16.51 38.69 -7.46
C GLY A 215 -15.68 37.56 -6.85
N LEU A 216 -15.91 36.35 -7.35
CA LEU A 216 -15.24 35.16 -6.90
C LEU A 216 -13.73 35.16 -7.17
N LEU A 217 -13.30 35.55 -8.38
CA LEU A 217 -11.89 35.59 -8.74
C LEU A 217 -11.12 36.65 -7.93
N VAL A 218 -11.78 37.76 -7.58
CA VAL A 218 -11.21 38.76 -6.66
C VAL A 218 -11.03 38.15 -5.27
N ASP A 219 -12.05 37.46 -4.76
CA ASP A 219 -11.97 36.83 -3.44
C ASP A 219 -10.89 35.73 -3.36
N VAL A 220 -10.77 34.90 -4.41
CA VAL A 220 -9.70 33.88 -4.52
C VAL A 220 -8.31 34.53 -4.61
N ALA A 221 -8.14 35.55 -5.45
CA ALA A 221 -6.86 36.27 -5.55
C ALA A 221 -6.48 36.94 -4.21
N CYS A 222 -7.46 37.53 -3.51
CA CYS A 222 -7.29 38.10 -2.18
C CYS A 222 -6.90 37.03 -1.14
N PHE A 223 -7.53 35.85 -1.18
CA PHE A 223 -7.22 34.74 -0.27
C PHE A 223 -5.81 34.19 -0.47
N ILE A 224 -5.39 33.96 -1.72
CA ILE A 224 -4.03 33.53 -2.06
C ILE A 224 -3.01 34.56 -1.57
N SER A 225 -3.29 35.86 -1.80
CA SER A 225 -2.45 36.96 -1.31
C SER A 225 -2.31 36.98 0.21
N TRP A 226 -3.43 36.82 0.95
CA TRP A 226 -3.42 36.75 2.41
C TRP A 226 -2.62 35.56 2.95
N ARG A 227 -2.79 34.36 2.38
CA ARG A 227 -2.06 33.16 2.80
C ARG A 227 -0.55 33.33 2.67
N ILE A 228 -0.09 33.86 1.54
CA ILE A 228 1.33 34.12 1.28
C ILE A 228 1.88 35.16 2.27
N GLY A 229 1.10 36.19 2.61
CA GLY A 229 1.49 37.18 3.62
C GLY A 229 1.49 36.68 5.07
N HIS A 230 0.59 35.74 5.42
CA HIS A 230 0.40 35.26 6.79
C HIS A 230 1.45 34.22 7.24
N GLU A 231 1.99 33.38 6.34
CA GLU A 231 3.05 32.41 6.73
C GLU A 231 4.33 33.09 7.22
N ARG A 232 4.47 34.42 7.09
CA ARG A 232 5.68 35.17 7.43
C ARG A 232 5.50 36.31 8.45
N HIS A 233 4.26 36.73 8.74
CA HIS A 233 3.99 37.80 9.71
C HIS A 233 2.89 37.41 10.73
N ASP A 234 3.30 37.13 11.97
CA ASP A 234 2.48 36.64 13.09
C ASP A 234 1.34 37.58 13.59
N ASN A 235 1.12 38.75 12.97
CA ASN A 235 0.33 39.84 13.57
C ASN A 235 -1.02 40.14 12.89
N TYR A 236 -1.58 39.26 12.05
CA TYR A 236 -2.89 39.49 11.43
C TYR A 236 -4.00 38.59 12.01
N GLU A 237 -5.13 39.19 12.37
CA GLU A 237 -6.27 38.50 13.01
C GLU A 237 -6.84 37.36 12.13
N ALA A 238 -6.63 36.12 12.56
CA ALA A 238 -7.10 34.89 11.91
C ALA A 238 -8.63 34.71 11.88
N SER A 239 -9.39 35.56 12.60
CA SER A 239 -10.83 35.38 12.83
C SER A 239 -11.73 35.68 11.63
N LYS A 240 -11.21 36.32 10.57
CA LYS A 240 -12.02 36.74 9.41
C LYS A 240 -11.96 35.79 8.20
N TRP A 241 -11.02 34.84 8.17
CA TRP A 241 -10.72 34.02 6.98
C TRP A 241 -10.57 32.53 7.27
N SER A 242 -11.20 32.05 8.35
CA SER A 242 -11.18 30.64 8.77
C SER A 242 -11.98 29.68 7.88
N ASN A 243 -12.66 30.12 6.82
CA ASN A 243 -13.48 29.24 5.96
C ASN A 243 -13.05 29.30 4.48
N ILE A 244 -12.02 28.53 4.10
CA ILE A 244 -11.79 28.16 2.69
C ILE A 244 -13.07 27.55 2.10
N ASP A 245 -13.79 26.77 2.90
CA ASP A 245 -15.06 26.15 2.55
C ASP A 245 -16.11 27.18 2.14
N GLU A 246 -16.15 28.37 2.74
CA GLU A 246 -17.10 29.41 2.36
C GLU A 246 -16.81 30.01 0.99
N LEU A 247 -15.53 30.18 0.65
CA LEU A 247 -15.13 30.61 -0.70
C LEU A 247 -15.36 29.51 -1.73
N VAL A 248 -14.99 28.26 -1.41
CA VAL A 248 -15.23 27.07 -2.26
C VAL A 248 -16.73 26.88 -2.52
N ASN A 249 -17.56 26.98 -1.48
CA ASN A 249 -19.02 26.88 -1.58
C ASN A 249 -19.57 27.94 -2.55
N ARG A 250 -19.05 29.17 -2.53
CA ARG A 250 -19.46 30.25 -3.45
C ARG A 250 -19.06 30.00 -4.92
N ILE A 251 -18.06 29.15 -5.19
CA ILE A 251 -17.69 28.69 -6.55
C ILE A 251 -18.51 27.47 -6.98
N GLU A 252 -18.75 26.57 -6.03
CA GLU A 252 -19.36 25.27 -6.28
C GLU A 252 -20.74 25.49 -6.93
N PRO A 253 -21.06 24.79 -8.03
CA PRO A 253 -22.41 24.83 -8.63
C PRO A 253 -23.48 24.20 -7.72
N LEU A 254 -23.18 24.02 -6.43
CA LEU A 254 -23.99 23.39 -5.39
C LEU A 254 -24.71 24.42 -4.51
N GLU A 255 -24.23 25.67 -4.43
CA GLU A 255 -24.92 26.79 -3.78
C GLU A 255 -26.22 27.10 -4.54
N SER A 256 -27.37 27.18 -3.85
CA SER A 256 -28.69 27.28 -4.48
C SER A 256 -28.80 28.44 -5.47
N HIS A 257 -28.23 29.60 -5.14
CA HIS A 257 -28.28 30.79 -5.99
C HIS A 257 -27.35 30.70 -7.21
N VAL A 258 -26.20 30.06 -7.05
CA VAL A 258 -25.18 29.87 -8.09
C VAL A 258 -25.64 28.82 -9.10
N CYS A 259 -26.20 27.72 -8.62
CA CYS A 259 -26.74 26.63 -9.41
C CYS A 259 -27.85 27.10 -10.37
N GLU A 260 -28.74 28.02 -9.95
CA GLU A 260 -29.75 28.59 -10.85
C GLU A 260 -29.14 29.34 -12.04
N ILE A 261 -28.01 30.01 -11.84
CA ILE A 261 -27.31 30.74 -12.90
C ILE A 261 -26.72 29.75 -13.91
N TYR A 262 -26.08 28.68 -13.42
CA TYR A 262 -25.56 27.60 -14.28
C TYR A 262 -26.67 26.89 -15.06
N VAL A 263 -27.77 26.52 -14.39
CA VAL A 263 -28.92 25.85 -15.03
C VAL A 263 -29.53 26.70 -16.13
N ARG A 264 -29.75 28.01 -15.87
CA ARG A 264 -30.29 28.92 -16.90
C ARG A 264 -29.37 29.00 -18.12
N ALA A 265 -28.06 29.14 -17.91
CA ALA A 265 -27.09 29.17 -18.99
C ALA A 265 -27.03 27.84 -19.78
N LEU A 266 -27.16 26.69 -19.11
CA LEU A 266 -27.21 25.37 -19.77
C LEU A 266 -28.52 25.14 -20.55
N GLN A 267 -29.64 25.67 -20.06
CA GLN A 267 -30.93 25.59 -20.77
C GLN A 267 -30.92 26.48 -22.02
N GLU A 268 -30.41 27.71 -21.92
CA GLU A 268 -30.28 28.64 -23.06
C GLU A 268 -29.30 28.11 -24.12
N THR A 269 -28.18 27.50 -23.73
CA THR A 269 -27.26 26.82 -24.67
C THR A 269 -27.92 25.62 -25.36
N SER A 270 -28.73 24.84 -24.65
CA SER A 270 -29.45 23.70 -25.22
C SER A 270 -30.45 24.13 -26.31
N GLU A 271 -31.19 25.22 -26.08
CA GLU A 271 -32.12 25.78 -27.07
C GLU A 271 -31.39 26.28 -28.34
N LEU A 272 -30.25 26.95 -28.17
CA LEU A 272 -29.38 27.38 -29.28
C LEU A 272 -28.80 26.20 -30.07
N SER A 273 -28.39 25.14 -29.35
CA SER A 273 -27.83 23.92 -29.95
C SER A 273 -28.88 23.13 -30.74
N SER A 274 -30.15 23.15 -30.30
CA SER A 274 -31.26 22.48 -30.98
C SER A 274 -31.79 23.22 -32.22
N SER A 275 -31.53 24.52 -32.33
CA SER A 275 -32.07 25.40 -33.37
C SER A 275 -31.07 25.76 -34.48
N SER A 276 -29.78 25.46 -34.28
CA SER A 276 -28.69 25.78 -35.21
C SER A 276 -28.32 24.63 -36.15
N ASN A 277 -28.59 24.80 -37.44
CA ASN A 277 -28.03 23.96 -38.52
C ASN A 277 -26.57 24.35 -38.90
N HIS A 278 -25.92 25.22 -38.12
CA HIS A 278 -24.61 25.80 -38.43
C HIS A 278 -23.70 25.84 -37.19
N LEU A 279 -23.49 24.70 -36.53
CA LEU A 279 -22.34 24.57 -35.64
C LEU A 279 -21.06 24.39 -36.48
N ALA A 280 -19.93 24.89 -35.97
CA ALA A 280 -18.63 24.65 -36.57
C ALA A 280 -18.39 23.12 -36.72
N PRO A 281 -17.66 22.65 -37.75
CA PRO A 281 -17.26 21.25 -37.83
C PRO A 281 -16.56 20.86 -36.52
N LEU A 282 -16.73 19.59 -36.08
CA LEU A 282 -16.15 19.07 -34.85
C LEU A 282 -14.62 18.97 -35.00
N ASP A 283 -13.94 20.13 -34.97
CA ASP A 283 -12.50 20.22 -35.04
C ASP A 283 -11.84 19.81 -33.72
N GLN A 284 -10.53 19.60 -33.77
CA GLN A 284 -9.75 19.14 -32.62
C GLN A 284 -9.93 20.05 -31.39
N PHE A 285 -10.09 21.36 -31.60
CA PHE A 285 -10.31 22.34 -30.55
C PHE A 285 -11.70 22.21 -29.91
N THR A 286 -12.74 22.05 -30.72
CA THR A 286 -14.13 21.84 -30.30
C THR A 286 -14.26 20.54 -29.50
N ALA A 287 -13.69 19.44 -29.99
CA ALA A 287 -13.69 18.16 -29.29
C ALA A 287 -13.00 18.24 -27.92
N LEU A 288 -11.89 18.98 -27.83
CA LEU A 288 -11.16 19.20 -26.58
C LEU A 288 -11.99 20.01 -25.57
N VAL A 289 -12.63 21.10 -25.99
CA VAL A 289 -13.47 21.92 -25.10
C VAL A 289 -14.67 21.13 -24.56
N LEU A 290 -15.29 20.29 -25.40
CA LEU A 290 -16.36 19.39 -24.98
C LEU A 290 -15.85 18.34 -23.99
N ALA A 291 -14.70 17.72 -24.27
CA ALA A 291 -14.10 16.72 -23.38
C ALA A 291 -13.72 17.30 -22.01
N ASP A 292 -13.09 18.49 -22.00
CA ASP A 292 -12.70 19.21 -20.79
C ASP A 292 -13.91 19.53 -19.90
N PHE A 293 -15.04 19.94 -20.50
CA PHE A 293 -16.25 20.21 -19.71
C PHE A 293 -16.93 18.92 -19.23
N VAL A 294 -16.93 17.86 -20.03
CA VAL A 294 -17.39 16.53 -19.58
C VAL A 294 -16.54 16.03 -18.41
N ASP A 295 -15.22 16.24 -18.42
CA ASP A 295 -14.35 15.92 -17.28
C ASP A 295 -14.81 16.65 -16.00
N SER A 296 -15.12 17.94 -16.11
CA SER A 296 -15.65 18.73 -15.01
C SER A 296 -17.00 18.21 -14.49
N LEU A 297 -17.89 17.72 -15.37
CA LEU A 297 -19.16 17.11 -14.99
C LEU A 297 -18.99 15.72 -14.34
N VAL A 298 -18.09 14.89 -14.86
CA VAL A 298 -17.72 13.59 -14.28
C VAL A 298 -17.20 13.78 -12.85
N PHE A 299 -16.36 14.81 -12.64
CA PHE A 299 -15.84 15.17 -11.32
C PHE A 299 -16.95 15.62 -10.35
N LEU A 300 -17.88 16.47 -10.78
CA LEU A 300 -19.02 16.88 -9.94
C LEU A 300 -19.93 15.72 -9.56
N LEU A 301 -20.30 14.89 -10.55
CA LEU A 301 -21.15 13.72 -10.30
C LEU A 301 -20.44 12.71 -9.37
N TRP A 302 -19.11 12.64 -9.45
CA TRP A 302 -18.30 11.90 -8.49
C TRP A 302 -18.40 12.52 -7.08
N GLN A 303 -18.25 13.83 -6.92
CA GLN A 303 -18.46 14.46 -5.61
C GLN A 303 -19.85 14.16 -5.04
N TYR A 304 -20.90 14.11 -5.87
CA TYR A 304 -22.25 13.75 -5.46
C TYR A 304 -22.34 12.33 -4.91
N LEU A 305 -21.83 11.36 -5.67
CA LEU A 305 -21.85 9.94 -5.34
C LEU A 305 -21.03 9.63 -4.08
N PHE A 306 -20.03 10.46 -3.74
CA PHE A 306 -19.03 10.15 -2.70
C PHE A 306 -19.08 11.07 -1.46
N ARG A 307 -19.62 12.30 -1.51
CA ARG A 307 -19.78 13.20 -0.32
C ARG A 307 -20.87 12.74 0.68
N GLY A 308 -21.52 11.60 0.47
CA GLY A 308 -22.38 10.98 1.48
C GLY A 308 -23.57 11.83 1.94
N THR A 309 -24.17 12.65 1.07
CA THR A 309 -25.40 13.37 1.42
C THR A 309 -26.50 12.33 1.71
N GLY A 310 -27.20 12.47 2.84
CA GLY A 310 -28.11 11.44 3.41
C GLY A 310 -29.34 11.03 2.57
N TYR A 311 -29.39 11.37 1.28
CA TYR A 311 -30.44 10.98 0.34
C TYR A 311 -30.21 9.53 -0.16
N LYS A 312 -30.63 8.58 0.68
CA LYS A 312 -30.58 7.12 0.47
C LYS A 312 -31.11 6.62 -0.90
N TYR A 313 -30.31 5.76 -1.53
CA TYR A 313 -30.62 4.59 -2.39
C TYR A 313 -31.43 4.73 -3.70
N ILE A 314 -32.31 5.72 -3.87
CA ILE A 314 -33.32 5.66 -4.95
C ILE A 314 -32.71 5.93 -6.35
N PHE A 315 -31.71 6.80 -6.45
CA PHE A 315 -31.12 7.21 -7.74
C PHE A 315 -29.76 6.58 -8.06
N ASP A 316 -29.19 5.79 -7.15
CA ASP A 316 -27.78 5.35 -7.23
C ASP A 316 -27.46 4.61 -8.54
N ASN A 317 -28.31 3.69 -8.98
CA ASN A 317 -28.13 3.01 -10.27
C ASN A 317 -28.24 3.94 -11.48
N GLN A 318 -29.07 4.96 -11.44
CA GLN A 318 -29.31 5.87 -12.58
C GLN A 318 -28.23 6.96 -12.65
N VAL A 319 -27.82 7.51 -11.51
CA VAL A 319 -26.67 8.42 -11.37
C VAL A 319 -25.38 7.73 -11.82
N ARG A 320 -25.23 6.42 -11.55
CA ARG A 320 -24.11 5.62 -12.08
C ARG A 320 -24.16 5.44 -13.60
N ARG A 321 -25.35 5.27 -14.18
CA ARG A 321 -25.50 5.20 -15.65
C ARG A 321 -25.14 6.53 -16.28
N LEU A 322 -25.56 7.65 -15.69
CA LEU A 322 -25.14 8.99 -16.10
C LEU A 322 -23.62 9.16 -16.01
N TYR A 323 -23.00 8.70 -14.92
CA TYR A 323 -21.54 8.72 -14.74
C TYR A 323 -20.81 7.91 -15.82
N MET A 324 -21.30 6.69 -16.12
CA MET A 324 -20.77 5.85 -17.18
C MET A 324 -20.93 6.48 -18.56
N GLY A 325 -22.11 7.03 -18.86
CA GLY A 325 -22.40 7.71 -20.13
C GLY A 325 -21.48 8.89 -20.36
N LEU A 326 -21.24 9.72 -19.34
CA LEU A 326 -20.30 10.84 -19.42
C LEU A 326 -18.84 10.38 -19.59
N ARG A 327 -18.40 9.32 -18.88
CA ARG A 327 -17.05 8.76 -19.09
C ARG A 327 -16.88 8.20 -20.51
N LEU A 328 -17.89 7.52 -21.05
CA LEU A 328 -17.88 7.04 -22.43
C LEU A 328 -17.80 8.22 -23.40
N LEU A 329 -18.66 9.23 -23.24
CA LEU A 329 -18.65 10.44 -24.07
C LEU A 329 -17.28 11.10 -24.09
N ARG A 330 -16.67 11.26 -22.91
CA ARG A 330 -15.32 11.79 -22.75
C ARG A 330 -14.29 10.98 -23.55
N THR A 331 -14.29 9.65 -23.41
CA THR A 331 -13.32 8.80 -24.13
C THR A 331 -13.50 8.89 -25.64
N THR A 332 -14.73 8.96 -26.13
CA THR A 332 -15.04 9.12 -27.55
C THR A 332 -14.57 10.48 -28.07
N LEU A 333 -14.83 11.56 -27.33
CA LEU A 333 -14.37 12.92 -27.68
C LEU A 333 -12.84 13.02 -27.69
N ARG A 334 -12.14 12.38 -26.72
CA ARG A 334 -10.67 12.36 -26.68
C ARG A 334 -10.06 11.51 -27.80
N LYS A 335 -10.65 10.38 -28.19
CA LYS A 335 -10.16 9.57 -29.33
C LYS A 335 -10.31 10.27 -30.69
N GLN A 336 -11.30 11.14 -30.85
CA GLN A 336 -11.49 11.95 -32.06
C GLN A 336 -10.39 12.99 -32.25
N VAL A 337 -9.72 13.42 -31.16
CA VAL A 337 -8.53 14.29 -31.23
C VAL A 337 -7.40 13.63 -32.04
N ASP A 338 -7.37 12.29 -32.10
CA ASP A 338 -6.32 11.50 -32.76
C ASP A 338 -6.73 10.88 -34.12
N LYS A 339 -8.04 10.79 -34.44
CA LYS A 339 -8.54 10.23 -35.71
C LYS A 339 -9.81 10.94 -36.19
N ALA A 340 -9.80 11.44 -37.43
CA ALA A 340 -10.97 12.01 -38.10
C ALA A 340 -12.00 10.92 -38.42
N ASN A 341 -13.00 10.74 -37.55
CA ASN A 341 -14.11 9.81 -37.76
C ASN A 341 -15.34 10.59 -38.26
N GLU A 342 -15.75 10.37 -39.52
CA GLU A 342 -16.88 11.06 -40.18
C GLU A 342 -18.26 10.87 -39.48
N SER A 343 -18.41 9.88 -38.59
CA SER A 343 -19.68 9.52 -37.94
C SER A 343 -20.15 10.46 -36.82
N LEU A 344 -19.26 11.30 -36.28
CA LEU A 344 -19.53 12.22 -35.17
C LEU A 344 -19.73 13.68 -35.62
N GLU A 345 -19.18 14.08 -36.78
CA GLU A 345 -19.35 15.43 -37.35
C GLU A 345 -20.84 15.78 -37.58
N THR A 346 -21.65 14.78 -37.94
CA THR A 346 -23.09 14.93 -38.15
C THR A 346 -23.91 15.06 -36.85
N ARG A 347 -23.29 14.85 -35.68
CA ARG A 347 -23.97 14.77 -34.36
C ARG A 347 -23.46 15.78 -33.32
N HIS A 348 -22.59 16.72 -33.70
CA HIS A 348 -22.03 17.71 -32.78
C HIS A 348 -23.10 18.50 -31.99
N GLY A 349 -24.20 18.92 -32.64
CA GLY A 349 -25.29 19.62 -31.95
C GLY A 349 -26.02 18.77 -30.92
N LEU A 350 -26.20 17.48 -31.18
CA LEU A 350 -26.79 16.53 -30.23
C LEU A 350 -25.88 16.30 -29.02
N ILE A 351 -24.56 16.20 -29.24
CA ILE A 351 -23.59 16.06 -28.15
C ILE A 351 -23.60 17.30 -27.24
N GLY A 352 -23.69 18.50 -27.81
CA GLY A 352 -23.85 19.74 -27.05
C GLY A 352 -25.10 19.74 -26.17
N VAL A 353 -26.25 19.35 -26.74
CA VAL A 353 -27.52 19.20 -26.01
C VAL A 353 -27.41 18.20 -24.87
N TRP A 354 -26.82 17.02 -25.11
CA TRP A 354 -26.63 16.00 -24.07
C TRP A 354 -25.75 16.49 -22.92
N ILE A 355 -24.65 17.19 -23.22
CA ILE A 355 -23.78 17.75 -22.19
C ILE A 355 -24.54 18.79 -21.35
N CYS A 356 -25.38 19.62 -21.98
CA CYS A 356 -26.25 20.57 -21.28
C CYS A 356 -27.27 19.85 -20.38
N GLU A 357 -27.97 18.85 -20.90
CA GLU A 357 -28.95 18.07 -20.14
C GLU A 357 -28.32 17.33 -18.96
N ALA A 358 -27.13 16.74 -19.14
CA ALA A 358 -26.37 16.11 -18.08
C ALA A 358 -25.96 17.11 -17.00
N GLY A 359 -25.46 18.29 -17.40
CA GLY A 359 -25.09 19.36 -16.47
C GLY A 359 -26.28 19.89 -15.67
N VAL A 360 -27.42 20.12 -16.32
CA VAL A 360 -28.68 20.52 -15.64
C VAL A 360 -29.13 19.45 -14.65
N THR A 361 -29.06 18.18 -15.05
CA THR A 361 -29.44 17.05 -14.21
C THR A 361 -28.54 16.92 -12.97
N ILE A 362 -27.22 17.09 -13.15
CA ILE A 362 -26.24 17.13 -12.04
C ILE A 362 -26.60 18.25 -11.06
N CYS A 363 -26.82 19.46 -11.56
CA CYS A 363 -27.22 20.61 -10.75
C CYS A 363 -28.48 20.31 -9.90
N TYR A 364 -29.53 19.73 -10.50
CA TYR A 364 -30.76 19.38 -9.77
C TYR A 364 -30.58 18.25 -8.75
N LEU A 365 -29.71 17.27 -9.03
CA LEU A 365 -29.39 16.19 -8.08
C LEU A 365 -28.82 16.75 -6.77
N PHE A 366 -27.98 17.77 -6.85
CA PHE A 366 -27.38 18.44 -5.68
C PHE A 366 -28.34 19.38 -4.95
N GLN A 367 -29.25 20.06 -5.65
CA GLN A 367 -30.24 20.95 -5.03
C GLN A 367 -31.35 20.20 -4.24
N GLY A 368 -31.43 18.87 -4.36
CA GLY A 368 -32.47 18.09 -3.68
C GLY A 368 -33.88 18.41 -4.16
N GLU A 369 -34.05 18.58 -5.48
CA GLU A 369 -35.31 19.00 -6.10
C GLU A 369 -36.53 18.20 -5.57
N LYS A 370 -37.61 18.90 -5.20
CA LYS A 370 -38.79 18.31 -4.53
C LYS A 370 -39.58 17.34 -5.42
N ASP A 371 -39.39 17.39 -6.74
CA ASP A 371 -40.15 16.59 -7.70
C ASP A 371 -39.33 15.40 -8.25
N ARG A 372 -39.20 14.38 -7.39
CA ARG A 372 -38.36 13.19 -7.63
C ARG A 372 -38.71 12.42 -8.90
N LYS A 373 -39.95 12.51 -9.39
CA LYS A 373 -40.42 11.79 -10.57
C LYS A 373 -39.90 12.44 -11.86
N THR A 374 -39.88 13.76 -11.90
CA THR A 374 -39.39 14.54 -13.05
C THR A 374 -37.87 14.39 -13.22
N LEU A 375 -37.11 14.34 -12.11
CA LEU A 375 -35.68 13.99 -12.10
C LEU A 375 -35.44 12.55 -12.57
N TYR A 376 -36.27 11.61 -12.12
CA TYR A 376 -36.20 10.20 -12.51
C TYR A 376 -36.39 10.03 -14.02
N ASP A 377 -37.45 10.60 -14.58
CA ASP A 377 -37.77 10.51 -16.00
C ASP A 377 -36.66 11.15 -16.87
N LYS A 378 -36.05 12.27 -16.42
CA LYS A 378 -34.93 12.93 -17.12
C LYS A 378 -33.65 12.08 -17.15
N VAL A 379 -33.25 11.46 -16.02
CA VAL A 379 -32.06 10.59 -15.99
C VAL A 379 -32.27 9.31 -16.81
N GLU A 380 -33.49 8.78 -16.81
CA GLU A 380 -33.85 7.58 -17.57
C GLU A 380 -33.89 7.84 -19.10
N LEU A 381 -34.45 8.98 -19.54
CA LEU A 381 -34.39 9.44 -20.93
C LEU A 381 -32.95 9.60 -21.42
N PHE A 382 -32.10 10.29 -20.65
CA PHE A 382 -30.69 10.46 -20.99
C PHE A 382 -29.96 9.12 -21.12
N SER A 383 -30.22 8.19 -20.20
CA SER A 383 -29.62 6.85 -20.22
C SER A 383 -30.05 6.03 -21.45
N LEU A 384 -31.29 6.21 -21.93
CA LEU A 384 -31.86 5.51 -23.09
C LEU A 384 -31.34 6.07 -24.43
N ASP A 385 -31.20 7.39 -24.56
CA ASP A 385 -30.69 8.02 -25.79
C ASP A 385 -29.20 7.71 -26.00
N PHE A 386 -28.42 7.60 -24.92
CA PHE A 386 -27.01 7.21 -24.98
C PHE A 386 -26.79 5.72 -25.30
N LEU A 387 -27.66 4.84 -24.79
CA LEU A 387 -27.68 3.41 -25.17
C LEU A 387 -28.01 3.19 -26.65
N TYR A 388 -28.63 4.18 -27.32
CA TYR A 388 -28.93 4.11 -28.75
C TYR A 388 -27.68 4.33 -29.62
N LEU A 389 -26.73 5.17 -29.18
CA LEU A 389 -25.40 5.27 -29.80
C LEU A 389 -24.61 3.96 -29.70
N GLU A 390 -24.75 3.26 -28.57
CA GLU A 390 -24.12 1.97 -28.29
C GLU A 390 -24.60 0.83 -29.21
N LYS A 391 -25.75 0.98 -29.87
CA LYS A 391 -26.30 -0.03 -30.78
C LYS A 391 -25.82 0.12 -32.23
N GLU A 392 -25.29 1.28 -32.63
CA GLU A 392 -24.87 1.54 -34.01
C GLU A 392 -23.36 1.52 -34.23
N GLU A 393 -22.54 1.71 -33.19
CA GLU A 393 -21.14 1.30 -33.24
C GLU A 393 -21.06 -0.19 -32.88
N GLU A 394 -20.64 -1.01 -33.85
CA GLU A 394 -20.51 -2.44 -33.73
C GLU A 394 -19.93 -2.89 -32.38
N VAL A 395 -20.55 -3.93 -31.83
CA VAL A 395 -20.07 -4.75 -30.72
C VAL A 395 -18.58 -5.09 -30.90
N GLY A 396 -17.70 -4.33 -30.24
CA GLY A 396 -16.28 -4.67 -30.11
C GLY A 396 -15.49 -3.53 -29.45
N PRO A 397 -14.85 -3.71 -28.27
CA PRO A 397 -14.47 -4.94 -27.59
C PRO A 397 -15.05 -5.00 -26.17
N ARG A 398 -16.35 -5.23 -26.02
CA ARG A 398 -16.88 -5.73 -24.74
C ARG A 398 -16.59 -7.22 -24.68
N CYS A 399 -15.34 -7.58 -24.36
CA CYS A 399 -14.81 -8.94 -24.26
C CYS A 399 -15.57 -9.97 -25.09
N GLN A 400 -15.14 -10.23 -26.33
CA GLN A 400 -15.57 -11.45 -27.01
C GLN A 400 -15.18 -12.64 -26.12
N LEU A 401 -16.19 -13.18 -25.43
CA LEU A 401 -16.09 -14.27 -24.45
C LEU A 401 -15.68 -15.54 -25.19
N THR A 402 -14.38 -15.72 -25.45
CA THR A 402 -13.85 -17.00 -25.92
C THR A 402 -13.85 -18.00 -24.76
N SER A 403 -14.23 -19.25 -25.07
CA SER A 403 -14.84 -20.21 -24.14
C SER A 403 -13.91 -20.95 -23.16
N SER A 404 -12.71 -20.48 -22.83
CA SER A 404 -11.75 -21.32 -22.08
C SER A 404 -10.70 -20.56 -21.25
N ALA A 405 -11.09 -19.98 -20.10
CA ALA A 405 -10.22 -19.01 -19.41
C ALA A 405 -10.27 -18.99 -17.86
N PHE A 406 -10.73 -20.04 -17.18
CA PHE A 406 -10.82 -20.06 -15.71
C PHE A 406 -9.67 -20.84 -15.03
N PRO A 407 -9.42 -20.60 -13.72
CA PRO A 407 -8.41 -21.33 -12.96
C PRO A 407 -8.65 -22.85 -12.97
N GLN A 408 -7.57 -23.62 -13.10
CA GLN A 408 -7.64 -25.09 -13.05
C GLN A 408 -7.07 -25.69 -11.76
N THR A 409 -6.34 -24.88 -10.98
CA THR A 409 -5.76 -25.28 -9.69
C THR A 409 -6.85 -25.74 -8.71
N ASN A 410 -6.71 -26.95 -8.16
CA ASN A 410 -7.66 -27.53 -7.21
C ASN A 410 -9.14 -27.50 -7.68
N PHE A 411 -9.37 -27.68 -8.98
CA PHE A 411 -10.71 -27.55 -9.58
C PHE A 411 -11.73 -28.53 -8.99
N LEU A 412 -11.32 -29.76 -8.63
CA LEU A 412 -12.19 -30.71 -7.93
C LEU A 412 -12.60 -30.20 -6.55
N GLY A 413 -11.67 -29.60 -5.80
CA GLY A 413 -11.95 -28.98 -4.51
C GLY A 413 -12.92 -27.82 -4.63
N PHE A 414 -12.82 -27.02 -5.70
CA PHE A 414 -13.77 -25.96 -6.05
C PHE A 414 -15.16 -26.50 -6.39
N LEU A 415 -15.26 -27.55 -7.21
CA LEU A 415 -16.53 -28.20 -7.54
C LEU A 415 -17.25 -28.71 -6.28
N ASP A 416 -16.51 -29.33 -5.37
CA ASP A 416 -17.07 -29.81 -4.10
C ASP A 416 -17.64 -28.63 -3.28
N SER A 417 -16.90 -27.52 -3.15
CA SER A 417 -17.37 -26.31 -2.45
C SER A 417 -18.58 -25.66 -3.15
N LEU A 418 -18.59 -25.62 -4.48
CA LEU A 418 -19.71 -25.10 -5.27
C LEU A 418 -20.97 -25.95 -5.05
N LEU A 419 -20.85 -27.28 -5.08
CA LEU A 419 -21.97 -28.19 -4.87
C LEU A 419 -22.54 -28.07 -3.45
N GLU A 420 -21.70 -27.86 -2.43
CA GLU A 420 -22.16 -27.57 -1.07
C GLU A 420 -22.90 -26.25 -0.99
N LYS A 421 -22.34 -25.19 -1.59
CA LYS A 421 -22.98 -23.88 -1.68
C LYS A 421 -24.35 -23.95 -2.39
N MET A 422 -24.45 -24.73 -3.47
CA MET A 422 -25.72 -24.97 -4.15
C MET A 422 -26.75 -25.69 -3.26
N LYS A 423 -26.32 -26.54 -2.31
CA LYS A 423 -27.22 -27.18 -1.34
C LYS A 423 -27.69 -26.19 -0.28
N SER A 424 -26.81 -25.36 0.27
CA SER A 424 -27.15 -24.36 1.29
C SER A 424 -28.01 -23.22 0.75
N SER A 425 -27.81 -22.82 -0.51
CA SER A 425 -28.54 -21.69 -1.13
C SER A 425 -29.93 -22.06 -1.67
N ARG A 426 -30.45 -23.25 -1.37
CA ARG A 426 -31.78 -23.71 -1.82
C ARG A 426 -32.94 -22.84 -1.34
N GLU A 427 -32.78 -22.13 -0.23
CA GLU A 427 -33.78 -21.22 0.32
C GLU A 427 -33.73 -19.81 -0.30
N ALA A 428 -32.54 -19.37 -0.75
CA ALA A 428 -32.35 -18.05 -1.37
C ALA A 428 -32.86 -18.00 -2.82
N VAL A 429 -32.81 -19.12 -3.55
CA VAL A 429 -33.33 -19.23 -4.92
C VAL A 429 -34.83 -19.55 -4.88
N ASN A 430 -35.63 -18.58 -4.41
CA ASN A 430 -37.09 -18.71 -4.33
C ASN A 430 -37.82 -17.99 -5.48
N ILE A 431 -37.18 -17.90 -6.65
CA ILE A 431 -37.84 -17.47 -7.89
C ILE A 431 -38.43 -18.72 -8.55
N ALA A 432 -39.76 -18.83 -8.58
CA ALA A 432 -40.48 -20.02 -9.05
C ALA A 432 -40.16 -20.44 -10.51
N SER A 433 -39.59 -19.57 -11.32
CA SER A 433 -39.33 -19.79 -12.75
C SER A 433 -37.97 -20.42 -13.10
N THR A 434 -36.98 -20.47 -12.19
CA THR A 434 -35.61 -20.97 -12.48
C THR A 434 -35.17 -22.17 -11.63
N LYS A 435 -36.07 -22.68 -10.79
CA LYS A 435 -35.78 -23.77 -9.83
C LYS A 435 -35.46 -25.10 -10.52
N ASN A 436 -36.07 -25.37 -11.67
CA ASN A 436 -35.88 -26.63 -12.40
C ASN A 436 -34.51 -26.66 -13.07
N GLU A 437 -34.10 -25.56 -13.69
CA GLU A 437 -32.83 -25.36 -14.37
C GLU A 437 -31.68 -25.44 -13.38
N PHE A 438 -31.85 -24.88 -12.19
CA PHE A 438 -30.84 -24.95 -11.14
C PHE A 438 -30.61 -26.39 -10.63
N ASN A 439 -31.68 -27.18 -10.46
CA ASN A 439 -31.57 -28.59 -10.10
C ASN A 439 -30.85 -29.40 -11.19
N ILE A 440 -31.16 -29.12 -12.47
CA ILE A 440 -30.48 -29.73 -13.61
C ILE A 440 -28.97 -29.45 -13.56
N ILE A 441 -28.58 -28.19 -13.32
CA ILE A 441 -27.17 -27.81 -13.20
C ILE A 441 -26.50 -28.57 -12.06
N GLN A 442 -27.15 -28.62 -10.88
CA GLN A 442 -26.63 -29.32 -9.70
C GLN A 442 -26.37 -30.81 -9.98
N ASP A 443 -27.36 -31.50 -10.55
CA ASP A 443 -27.27 -32.94 -10.85
C ASP A 443 -26.21 -33.23 -11.92
N ASN A 444 -26.10 -32.36 -12.92
CA ASN A 444 -25.10 -32.49 -13.98
C ASN A 444 -23.69 -32.25 -13.46
N LEU A 445 -23.47 -31.21 -12.65
CA LEU A 445 -22.16 -30.93 -12.04
C LEU A 445 -21.76 -32.03 -11.05
N ALA A 446 -22.68 -32.60 -10.28
CA ALA A 446 -22.41 -33.74 -9.41
C ALA A 446 -21.96 -34.98 -10.20
N TYR A 447 -22.61 -35.26 -11.34
CA TYR A 447 -22.18 -36.32 -12.25
C TYR A 447 -20.77 -36.04 -12.83
N LEU A 448 -20.55 -34.83 -13.33
CA LEU A 448 -19.27 -34.43 -13.92
C LEU A 448 -18.14 -34.53 -12.89
N ARG A 449 -18.37 -34.10 -11.65
CA ARG A 449 -17.43 -34.31 -10.53
C ARG A 449 -17.05 -35.78 -10.38
N SER A 450 -18.03 -36.70 -10.39
CA SER A 450 -17.75 -38.14 -10.31
C SER A 450 -16.97 -38.66 -11.53
N PHE A 451 -17.22 -38.11 -12.72
CA PHE A 451 -16.48 -38.46 -13.94
C PHE A 451 -15.01 -38.02 -13.83
N LEU A 452 -14.76 -36.79 -13.37
CA LEU A 452 -13.41 -36.23 -13.25
C LEU A 452 -12.51 -37.03 -12.31
N VAL A 453 -13.04 -37.51 -11.18
CA VAL A 453 -12.28 -38.36 -10.25
C VAL A 453 -11.74 -39.62 -10.95
N ASN A 454 -12.47 -40.18 -11.91
CA ASN A 454 -12.05 -41.38 -12.65
C ASN A 454 -11.04 -41.08 -13.77
N VAL A 455 -10.94 -39.83 -14.22
CA VAL A 455 -10.10 -39.40 -15.34
C VAL A 455 -8.74 -38.89 -14.85
N VAL A 456 -8.71 -38.16 -13.72
CA VAL A 456 -7.49 -37.52 -13.19
C VAL A 456 -6.39 -38.55 -12.82
N GLY A 457 -6.73 -39.83 -12.63
CA GLY A 457 -5.76 -40.91 -12.37
C GLY A 457 -5.13 -41.57 -13.61
N GLN A 458 -5.41 -41.11 -14.84
CA GLN A 458 -4.84 -41.69 -16.07
C GLN A 458 -3.78 -40.75 -16.66
N ASN A 459 -2.50 -41.18 -16.65
CA ASN A 459 -1.34 -40.39 -17.08
C ASN A 459 -1.27 -40.05 -18.59
N ASP A 460 -2.30 -40.35 -19.37
CA ASP A 460 -2.36 -40.02 -20.81
C ASP A 460 -3.34 -38.86 -21.05
N GLN A 461 -2.82 -37.63 -20.93
CA GLN A 461 -3.57 -36.40 -21.27
C GLN A 461 -3.73 -36.27 -22.79
N THR A 462 -4.83 -36.79 -23.33
CA THR A 462 -5.23 -36.46 -24.71
C THR A 462 -5.79 -35.04 -24.75
N GLY A 463 -5.47 -34.24 -25.78
CA GLY A 463 -5.93 -32.84 -25.89
C GLY A 463 -7.45 -32.66 -25.82
N ASN A 464 -8.23 -33.69 -26.16
CA ASN A 464 -9.69 -33.68 -26.05
C ASN A 464 -10.18 -33.68 -24.60
N LEU A 465 -9.51 -34.39 -23.69
CA LEU A 465 -9.86 -34.40 -22.26
C LEU A 465 -9.62 -33.03 -21.62
N GLN A 466 -8.51 -32.38 -21.96
CA GLN A 466 -8.20 -31.04 -21.44
C GLN A 466 -9.19 -29.97 -21.93
N ALA A 467 -9.65 -30.07 -23.17
CA ALA A 467 -10.72 -29.22 -23.71
C ALA A 467 -12.04 -29.43 -22.94
N LEU A 468 -12.40 -30.69 -22.65
CA LEU A 468 -13.58 -31.02 -21.85
C LEU A 468 -13.47 -30.50 -20.41
N LEU A 469 -12.31 -30.67 -19.75
CA LEU A 469 -12.02 -30.10 -18.42
C LEU A 469 -12.23 -28.58 -18.40
N SER A 470 -11.71 -27.88 -19.40
CA SER A 470 -11.85 -26.43 -19.49
C SER A 470 -13.31 -26.00 -19.63
N ARG A 471 -14.14 -26.74 -20.38
CA ARG A 471 -15.57 -26.45 -20.51
C ARG A 471 -16.34 -26.71 -19.22
N ILE A 472 -16.02 -27.80 -18.51
CA ILE A 472 -16.60 -28.08 -17.18
C ILE A 472 -16.27 -26.93 -16.21
N ALA A 473 -15.02 -26.47 -16.21
CA ALA A 473 -14.59 -25.32 -15.41
C ALA A 473 -15.36 -24.05 -15.76
N THR A 474 -15.46 -23.70 -17.05
CA THR A 474 -16.21 -22.54 -17.51
C THR A 474 -17.65 -22.52 -17.00
N VAL A 475 -18.36 -23.64 -17.09
CA VAL A 475 -19.74 -23.72 -16.60
C VAL A 475 -19.79 -23.62 -15.06
N ALA A 476 -18.88 -24.28 -14.35
CA ALA A 476 -18.86 -24.24 -12.88
C ALA A 476 -18.64 -22.82 -12.34
N TYR A 477 -17.69 -22.07 -12.90
CA TYR A 477 -17.45 -20.68 -12.50
C TYR A 477 -18.60 -19.74 -12.91
N LYS A 478 -19.19 -19.92 -14.09
CA LYS A 478 -20.42 -19.18 -14.46
C LYS A 478 -21.57 -19.46 -13.49
N THR A 479 -21.71 -20.70 -13.03
CA THR A 479 -22.72 -21.10 -12.05
C THR A 479 -22.47 -20.42 -10.70
N GLU A 480 -21.22 -20.38 -10.25
CA GLU A 480 -20.86 -19.66 -9.02
C GLU A 480 -21.14 -18.15 -9.15
N PHE A 481 -20.81 -17.55 -10.30
CA PHE A 481 -21.07 -16.14 -10.58
C PHE A 481 -22.56 -15.81 -10.42
N VAL A 482 -23.44 -16.58 -11.07
CA VAL A 482 -24.89 -16.40 -10.96
C VAL A 482 -25.36 -16.53 -9.52
N LEU A 483 -24.86 -17.55 -8.80
CA LEU A 483 -25.23 -17.77 -7.41
C LEU A 483 -24.87 -16.59 -6.51
N ASP A 484 -23.66 -16.08 -6.66
CA ASP A 484 -23.20 -14.95 -5.86
C ASP A 484 -23.88 -13.64 -6.23
N SER A 485 -24.20 -13.42 -7.51
CA SER A 485 -25.00 -12.27 -7.94
C SER A 485 -26.41 -12.30 -7.36
N LEU A 486 -27.04 -13.48 -7.29
CA LEU A 486 -28.36 -13.65 -6.67
C LEU A 486 -28.35 -13.35 -5.17
N VAL A 487 -27.29 -13.73 -4.45
CA VAL A 487 -27.15 -13.45 -3.01
C VAL A 487 -27.09 -11.94 -2.72
N VAL A 488 -26.56 -11.13 -3.65
CA VAL A 488 -26.46 -9.65 -3.50
C VAL A 488 -27.75 -8.94 -3.96
N GLY A 489 -28.78 -9.70 -4.39
CA GLY A 489 -30.08 -9.14 -4.78
C GLY A 489 -30.13 -8.57 -6.20
N ASP A 490 -29.18 -8.94 -7.06
CA ASP A 490 -29.10 -8.46 -8.45
C ASP A 490 -30.02 -9.29 -9.37
N THR A 491 -31.32 -8.99 -9.39
CA THR A 491 -32.28 -9.71 -10.24
C THR A 491 -32.51 -8.98 -11.56
N CYS A 492 -31.64 -9.22 -12.55
CA CYS A 492 -31.85 -8.81 -13.94
C CYS A 492 -32.49 -9.95 -14.78
N GLN A 493 -33.36 -9.61 -15.73
CA GLN A 493 -33.93 -10.57 -16.70
C GLN A 493 -32.84 -11.31 -17.52
N SER A 494 -31.65 -10.73 -17.66
CA SER A 494 -30.49 -11.35 -18.30
C SER A 494 -29.97 -12.59 -17.55
N PHE A 495 -30.15 -12.69 -16.23
CA PHE A 495 -29.69 -13.86 -15.45
C PHE A 495 -30.53 -15.11 -15.72
N THR A 496 -31.84 -14.96 -15.98
CA THR A 496 -32.70 -16.09 -16.36
C THR A 496 -32.21 -16.73 -17.66
N LEU A 497 -31.92 -15.92 -18.68
CA LEU A 497 -31.35 -16.41 -19.95
C LEU A 497 -29.96 -17.05 -19.77
N LEU A 498 -29.15 -16.51 -18.85
CA LEU A 498 -27.84 -17.07 -18.54
C LEU A 498 -27.96 -18.44 -17.85
N ILE A 499 -28.89 -18.60 -16.90
CA ILE A 499 -29.17 -19.88 -16.22
C ILE A 499 -29.62 -20.94 -17.23
N ASP A 500 -30.54 -20.59 -18.14
CA ASP A 500 -31.01 -21.50 -19.19
C ASP A 500 -29.86 -21.95 -20.10
N SER A 501 -29.00 -21.00 -20.48
CA SER A 501 -27.78 -21.27 -21.26
C SER A 501 -26.85 -22.23 -20.52
N ILE A 502 -26.54 -21.97 -19.24
CA ILE A 502 -25.71 -22.84 -18.39
C ILE A 502 -26.34 -24.25 -18.27
N ALA A 503 -27.66 -24.33 -18.05
CA ALA A 503 -28.38 -25.60 -17.96
C ALA A 503 -28.33 -26.39 -19.27
N SER A 504 -28.37 -25.73 -20.43
CA SER A 504 -28.21 -26.38 -21.74
C SER A 504 -26.78 -26.87 -21.97
N GLU A 505 -25.79 -26.05 -21.61
CA GLU A 505 -24.37 -26.35 -21.79
C GLU A 505 -23.93 -27.52 -20.89
N THR A 506 -24.39 -27.55 -19.62
CA THR A 506 -24.14 -28.68 -18.72
C THR A 506 -24.69 -30.01 -19.25
N LYS A 507 -25.88 -30.01 -19.86
CA LYS A 507 -26.46 -31.23 -20.46
C LYS A 507 -25.60 -31.74 -21.60
N LEU A 508 -25.16 -30.85 -22.49
CA LEU A 508 -24.29 -31.21 -23.62
C LEU A 508 -22.95 -31.82 -23.13
N ILE A 509 -22.30 -31.18 -22.17
CA ILE A 509 -21.04 -31.66 -21.59
C ILE A 509 -21.23 -33.04 -20.94
N LYS A 510 -22.34 -33.25 -20.22
CA LYS A 510 -22.68 -34.56 -19.65
C LYS A 510 -22.87 -35.64 -20.70
N THR A 511 -23.54 -35.35 -21.82
CA THR A 511 -23.72 -36.33 -22.90
C THR A 511 -22.40 -36.72 -23.57
N GLU A 512 -21.47 -35.78 -23.72
CA GLU A 512 -20.13 -36.03 -24.26
C GLU A 512 -19.26 -36.85 -23.31
N ALA A 513 -19.33 -36.56 -22.00
CA ALA A 513 -18.66 -37.35 -20.97
C ALA A 513 -19.19 -38.80 -20.91
N LEU A 514 -20.49 -39.02 -21.14
CA LEU A 514 -21.10 -40.35 -21.26
C LEU A 514 -20.57 -41.14 -22.47
N GLY A 515 -20.28 -40.46 -23.59
CA GLY A 515 -19.71 -41.08 -24.79
C GLY A 515 -18.23 -41.44 -24.69
N SER A 516 -17.51 -40.92 -23.69
CA SER A 516 -16.05 -41.00 -23.55
C SER A 516 -15.57 -42.08 -22.57
N SER A 517 -16.33 -43.18 -22.41
CA SER A 517 -16.17 -44.21 -21.35
C SER A 517 -14.70 -44.53 -20.99
N PRO A 518 -14.30 -44.43 -19.71
CA PRO A 518 -12.95 -44.75 -19.28
C PRO A 518 -12.66 -46.24 -19.51
N ARG A 519 -11.52 -46.56 -20.15
CA ARG A 519 -11.00 -47.94 -20.17
C ARG A 519 -10.71 -48.33 -18.72
N LYS A 520 -11.23 -49.47 -18.26
CA LYS A 520 -10.96 -50.04 -16.92
C LYS A 520 -9.45 -50.29 -16.75
N GLY A 521 -8.72 -49.29 -16.27
CA GLY A 521 -7.37 -49.42 -15.74
C GLY A 521 -7.44 -49.73 -14.24
N ARG A 522 -6.44 -50.45 -13.73
CA ARG A 522 -6.31 -50.79 -12.30
C ARG A 522 -6.44 -49.53 -11.44
N MET A 523 -7.32 -49.58 -10.43
CA MET A 523 -7.34 -48.61 -9.34
C MET A 523 -5.94 -48.55 -8.71
N ILE A 524 -5.24 -47.43 -8.86
CA ILE A 524 -4.34 -46.97 -7.81
C ILE A 524 -5.25 -46.11 -6.95
N GLU A 525 -5.75 -46.68 -5.86
CA GLU A 525 -6.25 -45.87 -4.76
C GLU A 525 -5.06 -45.05 -4.26
N PHE A 526 -4.91 -43.81 -4.74
CA PHE A 526 -4.44 -42.79 -3.84
C PHE A 526 -5.51 -42.74 -2.76
N GLN A 527 -5.24 -43.39 -1.63
CA GLN A 527 -6.03 -43.23 -0.43
C GLN A 527 -6.20 -41.72 -0.25
N ARG A 528 -7.41 -41.21 -0.53
CA ARG A 528 -7.84 -39.98 0.07
C ARG A 528 -7.62 -40.20 1.55
N ALA A 529 -6.71 -39.43 2.13
CA ALA A 529 -6.70 -39.23 3.55
C ALA A 529 -7.99 -38.48 3.93
N ASP A 530 -9.13 -39.18 3.88
CA ASP A 530 -10.29 -38.94 4.75
C ASP A 530 -9.96 -39.39 6.19
N THR A 531 -8.66 -39.52 6.51
CA THR A 531 -8.14 -39.59 7.87
C THR A 531 -7.85 -38.17 8.36
N ILE A 532 -8.86 -37.29 8.34
CA ILE A 532 -8.93 -36.23 9.34
C ILE A 532 -9.32 -36.94 10.64
N ASN A 533 -8.32 -37.55 11.28
CA ASN A 533 -8.24 -37.96 12.69
C ASN A 533 -7.21 -39.09 12.83
N ASN A 534 -6.14 -38.82 13.59
CA ASN A 534 -5.20 -39.78 14.21
C ASN A 534 -3.87 -40.10 13.51
N ARG A 535 -3.25 -39.13 12.84
CA ARG A 535 -1.85 -38.86 13.20
C ARG A 535 -1.88 -37.61 14.04
N LYS A 536 -1.76 -37.76 15.38
CA LYS A 536 -1.22 -36.67 16.19
C LYS A 536 0.01 -36.20 15.41
N LEU A 537 0.11 -34.91 15.09
CA LEU A 537 1.43 -34.31 14.94
C LEU A 537 2.16 -34.73 16.22
N SER A 538 2.97 -35.79 16.14
CA SER A 538 4.02 -35.97 17.10
C SER A 538 4.79 -34.67 17.04
N THR A 539 5.08 -34.13 18.22
CA THR A 539 5.94 -32.97 18.39
C THR A 539 7.34 -33.34 17.88
N SER A 540 7.49 -33.40 16.55
CA SER A 540 8.77 -33.48 15.87
C SER A 540 9.48 -32.18 16.22
N LYS A 541 10.72 -32.30 16.72
CA LYS A 541 11.56 -31.15 17.07
C LYS A 541 11.39 -30.05 16.02
N ILE A 542 10.89 -28.91 16.49
CA ILE A 542 10.75 -27.68 15.70
C ILE A 542 12.16 -27.35 15.19
N PRO A 543 12.36 -27.07 13.89
CA PRO A 543 13.68 -26.69 13.39
C PRO A 543 14.22 -25.51 14.20
N GLU A 544 15.36 -25.72 14.85
CA GLU A 544 16.07 -24.74 15.68
C GLU A 544 16.40 -23.48 14.87
N PHE A 545 16.63 -22.36 15.58
CA PHE A 545 16.87 -21.02 15.03
C PHE A 545 18.08 -20.95 14.07
N ASP A 546 18.97 -21.94 14.16
CA ASP A 546 20.04 -22.21 13.22
C ASP A 546 19.89 -23.64 12.70
N GLU A 547 19.35 -23.81 11.49
CA GLU A 547 19.55 -25.09 10.80
C GLU A 547 21.06 -25.30 10.64
N PRO A 548 21.64 -26.40 11.13
CA PRO A 548 23.06 -26.64 11.01
C PRO A 548 23.42 -26.67 9.53
N ILE A 549 24.23 -25.70 9.08
CA ILE A 549 24.70 -25.65 7.69
C ILE A 549 25.65 -26.82 7.49
N VAL A 550 25.15 -27.86 6.83
CA VAL A 550 25.88 -29.09 6.52
C VAL A 550 26.84 -28.85 5.35
N GLY A 551 28.12 -29.14 5.56
CA GLY A 551 29.16 -28.96 4.55
C GLY A 551 29.67 -27.51 4.37
N LEU A 552 30.60 -27.33 3.43
CA LEU A 552 31.21 -26.03 3.08
C LEU A 552 31.97 -25.33 4.23
N HIS A 553 32.36 -26.05 5.29
CA HIS A 553 33.18 -25.48 6.37
C HIS A 553 34.51 -24.93 5.83
N ASP A 554 35.13 -25.67 4.91
CA ASP A 554 36.37 -25.25 4.26
C ASP A 554 36.19 -23.97 3.43
N GLU A 555 35.08 -23.84 2.70
CA GLU A 555 34.75 -22.63 1.92
C GLU A 555 34.47 -21.44 2.84
N SER A 556 33.71 -21.63 3.93
CA SER A 556 33.43 -20.57 4.90
C SER A 556 34.71 -20.02 5.53
N GLN A 557 35.64 -20.91 5.89
CA GLN A 557 36.91 -20.52 6.51
C GLN A 557 37.79 -19.76 5.52
N LYS A 558 37.84 -20.17 4.23
CA LYS A 558 38.54 -19.42 3.17
C LYS A 558 38.00 -17.99 3.02
N ILE A 559 36.68 -17.78 3.12
CA ILE A 559 36.07 -16.46 3.00
C ILE A 559 36.38 -15.61 4.25
N ILE A 560 36.24 -16.18 5.45
CA ILE A 560 36.57 -15.50 6.72
C ILE A 560 38.03 -15.03 6.71
N GLU A 561 38.96 -15.89 6.29
CA GLU A 561 40.37 -15.53 6.18
C GLU A 561 40.60 -14.38 5.20
N ARG A 562 39.89 -14.34 4.06
CA ARG A 562 39.99 -13.22 3.09
C ARG A 562 39.43 -11.92 3.65
N LEU A 563 38.33 -11.98 4.39
CA LEU A 563 37.72 -10.80 4.99
C LEU A 563 38.64 -10.19 6.06
N ILE A 564 39.21 -11.01 6.95
CA ILE A 564 39.99 -10.54 8.10
C ILE A 564 41.47 -10.26 7.77
N ARG A 565 42.12 -11.10 6.95
CA ARG A 565 43.58 -11.05 6.70
C ARG A 565 43.98 -10.28 5.42
N GLY A 566 43.03 -9.68 4.71
CA GLY A 566 43.29 -8.93 3.47
C GLY A 566 43.96 -7.56 3.66
N SER A 567 44.09 -6.80 2.56
CA SER A 567 44.64 -5.44 2.53
C SER A 567 43.95 -4.49 3.54
N LYS A 568 44.67 -3.47 4.01
CA LYS A 568 44.07 -2.41 4.82
C LYS A 568 43.13 -1.51 4.02
N ASN A 569 43.28 -1.45 2.69
CA ASN A 569 42.37 -0.75 1.81
C ASN A 569 40.99 -1.42 1.77
N LEU A 570 39.99 -0.66 1.32
CA LEU A 570 38.69 -1.22 0.97
C LEU A 570 38.89 -2.25 -0.15
N ASP A 571 38.31 -3.43 0.01
CA ASP A 571 38.35 -4.50 -1.00
C ASP A 571 36.97 -5.16 -1.12
N VAL A 572 36.72 -5.75 -2.28
CA VAL A 572 35.48 -6.44 -2.59
C VAL A 572 35.75 -7.93 -2.77
N VAL A 573 35.09 -8.74 -1.96
CA VAL A 573 35.12 -10.20 -2.03
C VAL A 573 33.84 -10.67 -2.71
N SER A 574 33.94 -11.41 -3.81
CA SER A 574 32.77 -11.91 -4.54
C SER A 574 32.64 -13.42 -4.43
N ILE A 575 31.46 -13.92 -4.06
CA ILE A 575 31.07 -15.33 -4.10
C ILE A 575 30.26 -15.55 -5.39
N VAL A 576 30.72 -16.44 -6.26
CA VAL A 576 30.14 -16.69 -7.59
C VAL A 576 29.66 -18.13 -7.68
N GLY A 577 28.46 -18.35 -8.21
CA GLY A 577 27.93 -19.68 -8.42
C GLY A 577 26.47 -19.68 -8.90
N MET A 578 26.03 -20.79 -9.50
CA MET A 578 24.67 -20.92 -10.01
C MET A 578 23.58 -20.78 -8.92
N ALA A 579 22.32 -20.61 -9.34
CA ALA A 579 21.18 -20.57 -8.44
C ALA A 579 21.04 -21.89 -7.64
N GLY A 580 20.60 -21.81 -6.38
CA GLY A 580 20.42 -22.98 -5.51
C GLY A 580 21.71 -23.61 -4.95
N LEU A 581 22.89 -23.05 -5.24
CA LEU A 581 24.20 -23.55 -4.78
C LEU A 581 24.53 -23.18 -3.31
N GLY A 582 23.72 -22.34 -2.67
CA GLY A 582 23.91 -21.95 -1.27
C GLY A 582 24.80 -20.72 -1.03
N LYS A 583 24.93 -19.81 -2.02
CA LYS A 583 25.74 -18.58 -1.89
C LYS A 583 25.30 -17.71 -0.71
N THR A 584 24.01 -17.35 -0.67
CA THR A 584 23.39 -16.59 0.42
C THR A 584 23.55 -17.30 1.77
N THR A 585 23.37 -18.62 1.79
CA THR A 585 23.57 -19.46 2.99
C THR A 585 25.01 -19.38 3.49
N LEU A 586 25.99 -19.45 2.59
CA LEU A 586 27.41 -19.33 2.94
C LEU A 586 27.76 -17.91 3.42
N ALA A 587 27.26 -16.88 2.75
CA ALA A 587 27.45 -15.49 3.17
C ALA A 587 26.84 -15.24 4.55
N ARG A 588 25.66 -15.79 4.85
CA ARG A 588 25.00 -15.69 6.16
C ARG A 588 25.78 -16.40 7.26
N LYS A 589 26.35 -17.57 6.97
CA LYS A 589 27.27 -18.29 7.87
C LYS A 589 28.48 -17.44 8.25
N VAL A 590 29.09 -16.80 7.25
CA VAL A 590 30.25 -15.93 7.44
C VAL A 590 29.87 -14.66 8.21
N TYR A 591 28.74 -14.05 7.87
CA TYR A 591 28.24 -12.84 8.54
C TYR A 591 28.01 -13.03 10.04
N ARG A 592 27.51 -14.21 10.44
CA ARG A 592 27.24 -14.55 11.84
C ARG A 592 28.44 -15.14 12.60
N ASP A 593 29.59 -15.33 11.94
CA ASP A 593 30.76 -15.94 12.59
C ASP A 593 31.32 -15.01 13.69
N PRO A 594 31.58 -15.53 14.91
CA PRO A 594 32.12 -14.73 16.02
C PRO A 594 33.38 -13.94 15.66
N SER A 595 34.24 -14.51 14.80
CA SER A 595 35.49 -13.88 14.35
C SER A 595 35.22 -12.66 13.47
N ILE A 596 34.11 -12.66 12.72
CA ILE A 596 33.67 -11.56 11.86
C ILE A 596 32.99 -10.49 12.71
N THR A 597 32.10 -10.89 13.62
CA THR A 597 31.36 -9.95 14.47
C THR A 597 32.26 -9.16 15.41
N ILE A 598 33.33 -9.80 15.94
CA ILE A 598 34.33 -9.11 16.77
C ILE A 598 35.23 -8.19 15.93
N TYR A 599 35.47 -8.54 14.66
CA TYR A 599 36.43 -7.81 13.83
C TYR A 599 35.86 -6.53 13.22
N PHE A 600 34.59 -6.52 12.78
CA PHE A 600 33.95 -5.36 12.13
C PHE A 600 33.06 -4.57 13.09
N GLN A 601 33.29 -3.26 13.19
CA GLN A 601 32.50 -2.34 14.04
C GLN A 601 31.11 -2.06 13.46
N VAL A 602 30.96 -2.17 12.14
CA VAL A 602 29.71 -1.94 11.43
C VAL A 602 29.48 -3.10 10.48
N GLN A 603 28.30 -3.70 10.51
CA GLN A 603 27.94 -4.82 9.66
C GLN A 603 26.57 -4.57 9.06
N ILE A 604 26.45 -4.64 7.73
CA ILE A 604 25.21 -4.35 7.01
C ILE A 604 24.95 -5.49 6.04
N TRP A 605 23.71 -5.96 5.99
CA TRP A 605 23.24 -6.92 5.00
C TRP A 605 22.16 -6.26 4.15
N CYS A 606 22.30 -6.33 2.82
CA CYS A 606 21.29 -5.87 1.88
C CYS A 606 21.11 -6.92 0.78
N THR A 607 19.86 -7.22 0.46
CA THR A 607 19.51 -8.14 -0.64
C THR A 607 19.12 -7.32 -1.87
N ILE A 608 19.72 -7.62 -3.01
CA ILE A 608 19.55 -6.84 -4.24
C ILE A 608 18.53 -7.53 -5.16
N SER A 609 17.44 -6.83 -5.46
CA SER A 609 16.48 -7.27 -6.48
C SER A 609 17.03 -7.13 -7.90
N GLN A 610 16.55 -7.95 -8.83
CA GLN A 610 16.88 -7.86 -10.27
C GLN A 610 16.68 -6.45 -10.84
N VAL A 611 15.58 -5.79 -10.44
CA VAL A 611 15.32 -4.37 -10.70
C VAL A 611 15.63 -3.60 -9.43
N TRP A 612 16.78 -2.93 -9.38
CA TRP A 612 17.23 -2.18 -8.20
C TRP A 612 17.16 -0.67 -8.45
N ASN A 613 16.94 0.10 -7.38
CA ASN A 613 16.97 1.56 -7.40
C ASN A 613 17.98 2.07 -6.37
N LYS A 614 18.90 2.94 -6.81
CA LYS A 614 19.98 3.48 -5.97
C LYS A 614 19.48 4.17 -4.71
N ARG A 615 18.43 4.99 -4.82
CA ARG A 615 17.82 5.66 -3.68
C ARG A 615 17.30 4.67 -2.66
N SER A 616 16.48 3.71 -3.09
CA SER A 616 15.86 2.72 -2.21
C SER A 616 16.91 1.90 -1.46
N LEU A 617 17.97 1.49 -2.15
CA LEU A 617 19.06 0.74 -1.55
C LEU A 617 19.87 1.59 -0.54
N LEU A 618 20.15 2.86 -0.86
CA LEU A 618 20.80 3.77 0.10
C LEU A 618 19.93 4.03 1.33
N LEU A 619 18.61 4.15 1.16
CA LEU A 619 17.66 4.25 2.27
C LEU A 619 17.67 2.99 3.12
N GLU A 620 17.67 1.80 2.50
CA GLU A 620 17.76 0.52 3.21
C GLU A 620 19.07 0.43 4.03
N ILE A 621 20.21 0.73 3.41
CA ILE A 621 21.51 0.74 4.08
C ILE A 621 21.52 1.74 5.25
N LEU A 622 20.99 2.94 5.07
CA LEU A 622 20.95 3.97 6.13
C LEU A 622 19.93 3.64 7.23
N ASN A 623 18.79 3.04 6.88
CA ASN A 623 17.82 2.55 7.84
C ASN A 623 18.43 1.44 8.70
N ASN A 624 19.21 0.54 8.10
CA ASN A 624 19.95 -0.51 8.82
C ASN A 624 20.99 0.05 9.82
N LEU A 625 21.37 1.33 9.70
CA LEU A 625 22.29 2.00 10.59
C LEU A 625 21.59 2.79 11.73
N GLY A 626 20.26 2.89 11.73
CA GLY A 626 19.46 3.43 12.83
C GLY A 626 19.67 4.91 13.18
N GLN A 627 20.21 5.71 12.25
CA GLN A 627 20.74 7.05 12.56
C GLN A 627 19.73 8.21 12.54
N LYS A 628 18.65 8.14 11.77
CA LYS A 628 17.71 9.26 11.54
C LYS A 628 16.28 8.77 11.35
N SER A 629 15.30 9.63 11.67
CA SER A 629 13.90 9.32 11.38
C SER A 629 13.69 9.13 9.88
N VAL A 630 12.89 8.12 9.52
CA VAL A 630 12.57 7.75 8.13
C VAL A 630 12.06 8.97 7.34
N ASP A 631 11.35 9.87 8.01
CA ASP A 631 10.78 11.08 7.42
C ASP A 631 11.81 12.17 7.06
N MET A 632 12.98 12.17 7.71
CA MET A 632 14.09 13.07 7.35
C MET A 632 14.90 12.51 6.17
N LEU A 633 15.09 11.19 6.13
CA LEU A 633 15.81 10.49 5.05
C LEU A 633 15.01 10.50 3.74
N SER A 634 13.68 10.38 3.82
CA SER A 634 12.77 10.38 2.66
C SER A 634 12.78 11.70 1.87
N LYS A 635 13.22 12.81 2.49
CA LYS A 635 13.32 14.15 1.88
C LYS A 635 14.70 14.47 1.28
N MET A 636 15.74 13.69 1.61
CA MET A 636 17.11 13.90 1.12
C MET A 636 17.28 13.50 -0.34
N SER A 637 18.21 14.11 -1.09
CA SER A 637 18.56 13.66 -2.44
C SER A 637 19.39 12.37 -2.42
N GLU A 638 19.54 11.68 -3.56
CA GLU A 638 20.41 10.48 -3.64
C GLU A 638 21.87 10.78 -3.26
N TYR A 639 22.36 11.98 -3.62
CA TYR A 639 23.70 12.41 -3.26
C TYR A 639 23.84 12.60 -1.75
N ASP A 640 22.86 13.25 -1.12
CA ASP A 640 22.86 13.50 0.33
C ASP A 640 22.76 12.21 1.15
N LEU A 641 21.99 11.23 0.66
CA LEU A 641 21.94 9.89 1.24
C LEU A 641 23.32 9.22 1.15
N GLY A 642 23.93 9.23 -0.04
CA GLY A 642 25.26 8.67 -0.26
C GLY A 642 26.34 9.34 0.61
N ASP A 643 26.29 10.66 0.77
CA ASP A 643 27.23 11.41 1.61
C ASP A 643 26.99 11.16 3.11
N THR A 644 25.73 11.04 3.53
CA THR A 644 25.38 10.67 4.91
C THR A 644 25.93 9.29 5.27
N LEU A 645 25.76 8.31 4.38
CA LEU A 645 26.35 6.97 4.55
C LEU A 645 27.87 7.05 4.64
N ARG A 646 28.50 7.80 3.73
CA ARG A 646 29.95 7.98 3.72
C ARG A 646 30.48 8.60 5.02
N ARG A 647 29.82 9.65 5.51
CA ARG A 647 30.19 10.31 6.78
C ARG A 647 30.08 9.36 7.97
N TYR A 648 29.06 8.51 7.99
CA TYR A 648 28.87 7.52 9.06
C TYR A 648 29.96 6.44 9.09
N LEU A 649 30.32 5.93 7.92
CA LEU A 649 31.30 4.85 7.76
C LEU A 649 32.75 5.34 7.91
N LYS A 650 32.98 6.65 7.80
CA LYS A 650 34.31 7.25 7.84
C LYS A 650 35.02 6.93 9.16
N GLY A 651 36.26 6.46 9.07
CA GLY A 651 37.10 6.08 10.21
C GLY A 651 36.70 4.77 10.91
N LYS A 652 35.63 4.09 10.47
CA LYS A 652 35.18 2.81 11.03
C LYS A 652 35.64 1.64 10.17
N ARG A 653 35.71 0.45 10.78
CA ARG A 653 35.87 -0.80 10.03
C ARG A 653 34.49 -1.40 9.77
N TYR A 654 34.11 -1.50 8.51
CA TYR A 654 32.78 -1.96 8.12
C TYR A 654 32.81 -3.16 7.18
N LEU A 655 31.79 -4.02 7.29
CA LEU A 655 31.46 -5.08 6.34
C LEU A 655 30.06 -4.81 5.77
N VAL A 656 29.94 -4.69 4.46
CA VAL A 656 28.65 -4.58 3.78
C VAL A 656 28.47 -5.78 2.87
N ILE A 657 27.36 -6.50 3.06
CA ILE A 657 26.98 -7.64 2.22
C ILE A 657 25.93 -7.16 1.23
N LEU A 658 26.25 -7.33 -0.05
CA LEU A 658 25.34 -7.10 -1.18
C LEU A 658 25.00 -8.48 -1.76
N ASP A 659 23.87 -9.02 -1.33
CA ASP A 659 23.41 -10.35 -1.73
C ASP A 659 22.67 -10.30 -3.07
N ASP A 660 22.93 -11.29 -3.93
CA ASP A 660 22.36 -11.50 -5.26
C ASP A 660 22.50 -10.31 -6.24
N VAL A 661 23.73 -9.83 -6.45
CA VAL A 661 24.00 -8.74 -7.40
C VAL A 661 23.92 -9.23 -8.86
N TRP A 662 23.02 -8.60 -9.63
CA TRP A 662 22.76 -8.91 -11.04
C TRP A 662 23.56 -8.07 -12.05
N ASP A 663 23.91 -6.83 -11.69
CA ASP A 663 24.58 -5.87 -12.56
C ASP A 663 25.77 -5.18 -11.86
N ALA A 664 26.87 -5.00 -12.57
CA ALA A 664 28.04 -4.28 -12.09
C ALA A 664 27.85 -2.76 -12.04
N GLU A 665 26.86 -2.20 -12.74
CA GLU A 665 26.49 -0.79 -12.64
C GLU A 665 26.18 -0.39 -11.18
N LEU A 666 25.59 -1.31 -10.42
CA LEU A 666 25.30 -1.15 -8.99
C LEU A 666 26.54 -0.69 -8.21
N TRP A 667 27.65 -1.41 -8.37
CA TRP A 667 28.88 -1.08 -7.67
C TRP A 667 29.47 0.26 -8.13
N SER A 668 29.43 0.53 -9.43
CA SER A 668 29.91 1.78 -10.02
C SER A 668 29.20 2.99 -9.41
N SER A 669 27.90 2.86 -9.14
CA SER A 669 27.07 3.92 -8.58
C SER A 669 27.24 4.12 -7.06
N LEU A 670 27.50 3.05 -6.31
CA LEU A 670 27.56 3.06 -4.84
C LEU A 670 28.96 3.25 -4.28
N ARG A 671 30.00 2.92 -5.05
CA ARG A 671 31.41 2.96 -4.59
C ARG A 671 31.79 4.29 -3.94
N ILE A 672 31.23 5.41 -4.42
CA ILE A 672 31.52 6.77 -3.91
C ILE A 672 31.01 6.96 -2.46
N SER A 673 29.98 6.19 -2.06
CA SER A 673 29.39 6.23 -0.72
C SER A 673 30.19 5.44 0.32
N PHE A 674 31.15 4.60 -0.10
CA PHE A 674 31.96 3.76 0.78
C PHE A 674 33.39 4.32 0.95
N PRO A 675 33.75 4.89 2.13
CA PRO A 675 35.05 5.51 2.34
C PRO A 675 36.17 4.47 2.46
N CYS A 676 37.32 4.73 1.83
CA CYS A 676 38.52 3.90 1.92
C CYS A 676 39.56 4.56 2.83
N ASP A 677 39.39 4.39 4.15
CA ASP A 677 40.24 5.06 5.16
C ASP A 677 41.39 4.15 5.66
N SER A 678 41.75 3.11 4.90
CA SER A 678 42.75 2.11 5.30
C SER A 678 42.43 1.37 6.61
N THR A 679 41.15 1.25 6.97
CA THR A 679 40.67 0.62 8.21
C THR A 679 40.48 -0.89 8.10
N GLY A 680 40.64 -1.47 6.91
CA GLY A 680 40.40 -2.89 6.61
C GLY A 680 38.94 -3.21 6.28
N SER A 681 38.15 -2.24 5.82
CA SER A 681 36.75 -2.44 5.44
C SER A 681 36.58 -3.38 4.24
N ARG A 682 35.43 -4.05 4.16
CA ARG A 682 35.12 -5.07 3.15
C ARG A 682 33.72 -4.90 2.59
N ILE A 683 33.57 -5.20 1.31
CA ILE A 683 32.26 -5.46 0.69
C ILE A 683 32.24 -6.94 0.29
N LEU A 684 31.23 -7.69 0.74
CA LEU A 684 30.99 -9.06 0.28
C LEU A 684 29.84 -9.05 -0.71
N VAL A 685 30.08 -9.55 -1.91
CA VAL A 685 29.08 -9.63 -2.98
C VAL A 685 28.76 -11.09 -3.25
N THR A 686 27.50 -11.47 -3.34
CA THR A 686 27.12 -12.75 -3.95
C THR A 686 26.53 -12.48 -5.33
N THR A 687 26.86 -13.31 -6.33
CA THR A 687 26.33 -13.16 -7.69
C THR A 687 26.29 -14.49 -8.43
N ARG A 688 25.38 -14.61 -9.39
CA ARG A 688 25.31 -15.74 -10.32
C ARG A 688 26.26 -15.57 -11.51
N SER A 689 26.73 -14.35 -11.77
CA SER A 689 27.49 -14.00 -12.97
C SER A 689 28.97 -13.78 -12.66
N GLU A 690 29.82 -14.60 -13.27
CA GLU A 690 31.27 -14.40 -13.18
C GLU A 690 31.70 -13.07 -13.81
N ASN A 691 31.01 -12.62 -14.86
CA ASN A 691 31.27 -11.33 -15.51
C ASN A 691 31.03 -10.15 -14.55
N VAL A 692 29.94 -10.19 -13.77
CA VAL A 692 29.62 -9.16 -12.78
C VAL A 692 30.70 -9.12 -11.70
N ALA A 693 31.10 -10.28 -11.17
CA ALA A 693 32.18 -10.36 -10.20
C ALA A 693 33.53 -9.82 -10.73
N LEU A 694 33.84 -10.05 -12.01
CA LEU A 694 35.05 -9.54 -12.64
C LEU A 694 35.05 -8.01 -12.78
N GLN A 695 33.89 -7.40 -13.04
CA GLN A 695 33.75 -5.95 -13.21
C GLN A 695 33.73 -5.19 -11.88
N ILE A 696 33.19 -5.80 -10.83
CA ILE A 696 33.14 -5.22 -9.48
C ILE A 696 34.53 -5.25 -8.79
N ARG A 697 35.38 -6.18 -9.22
CA ARG A 697 36.67 -6.53 -8.60
C ARG A 697 37.61 -5.32 -8.42
N GLN A 698 38.21 -5.20 -7.23
CA GLN A 698 39.28 -4.23 -6.95
C GLN A 698 40.65 -4.91 -6.81
N GLU A 699 40.83 -5.84 -5.86
CA GLU A 699 42.12 -6.55 -5.66
C GLU A 699 41.93 -8.08 -5.53
N SER A 700 40.96 -8.55 -4.74
CA SER A 700 40.73 -9.97 -4.47
C SER A 700 40.16 -10.78 -5.64
N LYS A 701 40.57 -12.06 -5.78
CA LYS A 701 39.99 -12.99 -6.79
C LYS A 701 38.59 -13.45 -6.34
N SER A 702 37.65 -13.53 -7.28
CA SER A 702 36.34 -14.14 -7.04
C SER A 702 36.47 -15.55 -6.48
N HIS A 703 35.56 -15.90 -5.59
CA HIS A 703 35.43 -17.21 -4.98
C HIS A 703 34.30 -17.96 -5.68
N THR A 704 34.67 -18.81 -6.64
CA THR A 704 33.72 -19.70 -7.31
C THR A 704 33.34 -20.82 -6.35
N LEU A 705 32.08 -20.82 -5.91
CA LEU A 705 31.55 -21.81 -4.98
C LEU A 705 31.46 -23.17 -5.65
N ARG A 706 31.98 -24.22 -4.99
CA ARG A 706 31.89 -25.60 -5.46
C ARG A 706 30.54 -26.23 -5.14
N PHE A 707 30.20 -27.32 -5.86
CA PHE A 707 29.11 -28.22 -5.46
C PHE A 707 29.44 -28.99 -4.18
N LEU A 708 28.40 -29.48 -3.51
CA LEU A 708 28.56 -30.40 -2.39
C LEU A 708 29.16 -31.72 -2.89
N THR A 709 30.05 -32.29 -2.09
CA THR A 709 30.54 -33.65 -2.29
C THR A 709 29.42 -34.67 -2.07
N GLU A 710 29.58 -35.91 -2.52
CA GLU A 710 28.58 -36.96 -2.28
C GLU A 710 28.33 -37.20 -0.79
N THR A 711 29.35 -37.06 0.05
CA THR A 711 29.25 -37.16 1.50
C THR A 711 28.46 -36.01 2.10
N GLU A 712 28.79 -34.76 1.75
CA GLU A 712 28.05 -33.57 2.21
C GLU A 712 26.60 -33.58 1.71
N SER A 713 26.38 -34.08 0.49
CA SER A 713 25.04 -34.20 -0.11
C SER A 713 24.17 -35.20 0.64
N TRP A 714 24.76 -36.34 1.01
CA TRP A 714 24.08 -37.36 1.81
C TRP A 714 23.80 -36.85 3.23
N GLU A 715 24.75 -36.18 3.87
CA GLU A 715 24.55 -35.59 5.19
C GLU A 715 23.42 -34.55 5.17
N LEU A 716 23.40 -33.65 4.17
CA LEU A 716 22.33 -32.66 4.02
C LEU A 716 20.97 -33.33 3.82
N PHE A 717 20.91 -34.38 2.99
CA PHE A 717 19.70 -35.16 2.76
C PHE A 717 19.19 -35.82 4.04
N GLN A 718 20.08 -36.43 4.84
CA GLN A 718 19.73 -37.04 6.12
C GLN A 718 19.19 -36.00 7.11
N THR A 719 19.85 -34.86 7.21
CA THR A 719 19.45 -33.75 8.09
C THR A 719 18.05 -33.25 7.74
N LYS A 720 17.71 -33.18 6.44
CA LYS A 720 16.40 -32.70 5.98
C LYS A 720 15.26 -33.72 6.07
N MET A 721 15.57 -35.01 6.19
CA MET A 721 14.57 -36.08 6.28
C MET A 721 14.03 -36.33 7.70
N CYS A 722 14.71 -35.84 8.74
CA CYS A 722 14.23 -35.82 10.14
C CYS A 722 13.61 -37.14 10.67
N PHE A 723 14.26 -38.30 10.50
CA PHE A 723 13.78 -39.56 11.07
C PHE A 723 13.99 -39.63 12.60
N GLU A 724 12.92 -39.81 13.38
CA GLU A 724 12.99 -40.11 14.81
C GLU A 724 13.75 -41.44 15.04
N GLY A 725 14.91 -41.40 15.71
CA GLY A 725 15.75 -42.57 15.95
C GLY A 725 16.81 -42.88 14.90
N GLY A 726 17.01 -41.97 13.92
CA GLY A 726 18.05 -42.09 12.88
C GLY A 726 17.54 -42.69 11.57
N PHE A 727 18.32 -42.53 10.50
CA PHE A 727 17.89 -42.90 9.14
C PHE A 727 17.73 -44.43 9.00
N PRO A 728 16.57 -44.93 8.52
CA PRO A 728 16.31 -46.37 8.41
C PRO A 728 17.35 -47.09 7.54
N GLN A 729 18.00 -48.13 8.08
CA GLN A 729 19.08 -48.86 7.41
C GLN A 729 18.70 -49.39 6.02
N GLN A 730 17.45 -49.84 5.86
CA GLN A 730 16.92 -50.36 4.59
C GLN A 730 16.83 -49.29 3.48
N LEU A 731 16.74 -48.02 3.86
CA LEU A 731 16.60 -46.90 2.92
C LEU A 731 17.93 -46.19 2.65
N ILE A 732 19.01 -46.49 3.37
CA ILE A 732 20.29 -45.77 3.21
C ILE A 732 20.83 -45.89 1.79
N THR A 733 20.82 -47.10 1.22
CA THR A 733 21.35 -47.32 -0.13
C THR A 733 20.56 -46.53 -1.18
N ARG A 734 19.23 -46.55 -1.07
CA ARG A 734 18.33 -45.82 -1.97
C ARG A 734 18.41 -44.31 -1.76
N GLY A 735 18.42 -43.86 -0.51
CA GLY A 735 18.58 -42.45 -0.15
C GLY A 735 19.90 -41.86 -0.66
N LYS A 736 21.01 -42.61 -0.55
CA LYS A 736 22.30 -42.21 -1.14
C LYS A 736 22.21 -42.08 -2.65
N ALA A 737 21.62 -43.07 -3.33
CA ALA A 737 21.44 -43.01 -4.79
C ALA A 737 20.63 -41.77 -5.22
N ILE A 738 19.54 -41.48 -4.51
CA ILE A 738 18.71 -40.29 -4.74
C ILE A 738 19.49 -39.00 -4.49
N ALA A 739 20.23 -38.89 -3.38
CA ALA A 739 21.06 -37.72 -3.09
C ALA A 739 22.14 -37.51 -4.16
N THR A 740 22.73 -38.58 -4.69
CA THR A 740 23.68 -38.52 -5.82
C THR A 740 22.99 -38.01 -7.10
N CYS A 741 21.73 -38.37 -7.35
CA CYS A 741 20.97 -37.83 -8.49
C CYS A 741 20.79 -36.30 -8.44
N CYS A 742 20.89 -35.68 -7.26
CA CYS A 742 20.85 -34.22 -7.10
C CYS A 742 22.19 -33.52 -7.45
N LYS A 743 23.23 -34.28 -7.85
CA LYS A 743 24.54 -33.79 -8.32
C LYS A 743 25.20 -32.73 -7.43
N GLY A 744 24.99 -32.82 -6.11
CA GLY A 744 25.60 -31.91 -5.14
C GLY A 744 25.02 -30.49 -5.10
N LEU A 745 23.82 -30.26 -5.65
CA LEU A 745 23.12 -28.98 -5.57
C LEU A 745 22.21 -28.93 -4.31
N PRO A 746 22.51 -28.07 -3.30
CA PRO A 746 21.78 -28.05 -2.02
C PRO A 746 20.27 -27.91 -2.15
N LEU A 747 19.78 -26.98 -2.99
CA LEU A 747 18.33 -26.76 -3.17
C LEU A 747 17.62 -28.05 -3.63
N MET A 748 18.23 -28.80 -4.56
CA MET A 748 17.62 -30.02 -5.10
C MET A 748 17.54 -31.11 -4.05
N ILE A 749 18.60 -31.26 -3.26
CA ILE A 749 18.66 -32.21 -2.15
C ILE A 749 17.55 -31.91 -1.14
N VAL A 750 17.39 -30.63 -0.79
CA VAL A 750 16.39 -30.14 0.18
C VAL A 750 14.96 -30.35 -0.33
N VAL A 751 14.69 -30.01 -1.60
CA VAL A 751 13.36 -30.19 -2.21
C VAL A 751 13.02 -31.68 -2.36
N VAL A 752 13.94 -32.50 -2.85
CA VAL A 752 13.71 -33.96 -2.99
C VAL A 752 13.51 -34.61 -1.63
N ALA A 753 14.28 -34.21 -0.60
CA ALA A 753 14.05 -34.66 0.77
C ALA A 753 12.64 -34.28 1.26
N GLY A 754 12.16 -33.08 0.94
CA GLY A 754 10.81 -32.62 1.30
C GLY A 754 9.67 -33.35 0.57
N ILE A 755 9.89 -33.79 -0.68
CA ILE A 755 8.96 -34.66 -1.41
C ILE A 755 8.85 -36.01 -0.70
N LEU A 756 10.00 -36.61 -0.40
CA LEU A 756 10.09 -37.99 0.08
C LEU A 756 9.73 -38.14 1.57
N SER A 757 9.92 -37.11 2.40
CA SER A 757 9.56 -37.10 3.83
C SER A 757 8.06 -37.36 4.06
N ASN A 758 7.23 -37.08 3.06
CA ASN A 758 5.78 -37.27 3.08
C ASN A 758 5.31 -38.49 2.25
N MET A 759 6.24 -39.32 1.77
CA MET A 759 5.95 -40.52 0.97
C MET A 759 6.24 -41.81 1.71
N GLU A 760 5.45 -42.84 1.43
CA GLU A 760 5.76 -44.20 1.85
C GLU A 760 7.07 -44.67 1.19
N PRO A 761 7.96 -45.38 1.91
CA PRO A 761 9.27 -45.78 1.40
C PRO A 761 9.25 -46.60 0.10
N SER A 762 8.15 -47.30 -0.18
CA SER A 762 7.95 -48.03 -1.44
C SER A 762 7.82 -47.13 -2.66
N ALA A 763 7.31 -45.89 -2.49
CA ALA A 763 7.14 -44.93 -3.57
C ALA A 763 8.45 -44.21 -3.98
N TRP A 764 9.51 -44.34 -3.17
CA TRP A 764 10.80 -43.72 -3.47
C TRP A 764 11.43 -44.25 -4.76
N GLU A 765 11.09 -45.47 -5.17
CA GLU A 765 11.58 -46.08 -6.41
C GLU A 765 11.08 -45.34 -7.66
N GLU A 766 9.85 -44.83 -7.63
CA GLU A 766 9.28 -44.02 -8.72
C GLU A 766 10.06 -42.71 -8.88
N ILE A 767 10.34 -42.03 -7.76
CA ILE A 767 11.11 -40.79 -7.74
C ILE A 767 12.56 -41.03 -8.20
N GLU A 768 13.18 -42.11 -7.72
CA GLU A 768 14.53 -42.51 -8.15
C GLU A 768 14.58 -42.76 -9.67
N GLU A 769 13.59 -43.46 -10.24
CA GLU A 769 13.51 -43.66 -11.69
C GLU A 769 13.27 -42.37 -12.47
N CYS A 770 12.40 -41.48 -11.98
CA CYS A 770 12.16 -40.18 -12.59
C CYS A 770 13.44 -39.33 -12.63
N LEU A 771 14.18 -39.30 -11.52
CA LEU A 771 15.46 -38.59 -11.41
C LEU A 771 16.54 -39.21 -12.32
N LYS A 772 16.54 -40.53 -12.53
CA LYS A 772 17.49 -41.21 -13.44
C LYS A 772 17.15 -41.04 -14.92
N LYS A 773 15.86 -40.90 -15.27
CA LYS A 773 15.38 -40.72 -16.65
C LYS A 773 15.62 -39.30 -17.17
N GLY A 774 15.68 -38.30 -16.30
CA GLY A 774 16.05 -36.92 -16.64
C GLY A 774 17.51 -36.86 -17.12
N ASN A 775 17.71 -36.80 -18.43
CA ASN A 775 19.04 -36.84 -19.06
C ASN A 775 19.34 -35.51 -19.77
N LEU A 776 19.43 -34.40 -19.04
CA LEU A 776 19.46 -33.02 -19.62
C LEU A 776 20.36 -32.07 -18.78
N ARG A 777 20.80 -30.94 -19.36
CA ARG A 777 21.89 -30.06 -18.87
C ARG A 777 21.53 -29.20 -17.64
N ALA A 778 22.54 -28.80 -16.86
CA ALA A 778 22.51 -28.17 -15.52
C ALA A 778 21.46 -27.09 -15.19
N THR A 779 20.88 -26.36 -16.15
CA THR A 779 19.83 -25.35 -15.91
C THR A 779 18.41 -25.88 -16.10
N ASP A 780 18.22 -26.86 -16.99
CA ASP A 780 16.93 -27.55 -17.18
C ASP A 780 16.70 -28.58 -16.05
N GLU A 781 17.79 -29.06 -15.44
CA GLU A 781 17.81 -30.02 -14.30
C GLU A 781 17.03 -29.53 -13.07
N CYS A 782 17.03 -28.23 -12.78
CA CYS A 782 16.31 -27.69 -11.61
C CYS A 782 14.80 -27.66 -11.83
N LYS A 783 14.35 -27.31 -13.04
CA LYS A 783 12.92 -27.11 -13.32
C LYS A 783 12.11 -28.39 -13.22
N GLU A 784 12.63 -29.51 -13.71
CA GLU A 784 11.90 -30.80 -13.68
C GLU A 784 11.62 -31.28 -12.25
N ILE A 785 12.59 -31.15 -11.34
CA ILE A 785 12.44 -31.58 -9.94
C ILE A 785 11.54 -30.60 -9.17
N LEU A 786 11.65 -29.29 -9.43
CA LEU A 786 10.73 -28.29 -8.88
C LEU A 786 9.30 -28.55 -9.38
N GLU A 787 9.13 -28.93 -10.65
CA GLU A 787 7.82 -29.33 -11.16
C GLU A 787 7.33 -30.65 -10.52
N LEU A 788 8.23 -31.61 -10.28
CA LEU A 788 7.93 -32.84 -9.56
C LEU A 788 7.42 -32.54 -8.14
N SER A 789 8.03 -31.60 -7.43
CA SER A 789 7.59 -31.20 -6.08
C SER A 789 6.16 -30.63 -6.09
N TYR A 790 5.84 -29.81 -7.10
CA TYR A 790 4.49 -29.29 -7.30
C TYR A 790 3.48 -30.39 -7.66
N ARG A 791 3.85 -31.37 -8.50
CA ARG A 791 2.97 -32.49 -8.86
C ARG A 791 2.59 -33.35 -7.67
N HIS A 792 3.53 -33.58 -6.74
CA HIS A 792 3.30 -34.35 -5.51
C HIS A 792 2.72 -33.54 -4.35
N LEU A 793 2.46 -32.24 -4.55
CA LEU A 793 1.78 -31.42 -3.56
C LEU A 793 0.27 -31.77 -3.54
N PRO A 794 -0.36 -31.94 -2.36
CA PRO A 794 -1.80 -32.15 -2.27
C PRO A 794 -2.57 -31.00 -2.92
N ASP A 795 -3.70 -31.31 -3.56
CA ASP A 795 -4.48 -30.31 -4.30
C ASP A 795 -4.96 -29.14 -3.43
N TYR A 796 -5.21 -29.36 -2.14
CA TYR A 796 -5.59 -28.28 -1.22
C TYR A 796 -4.45 -27.31 -0.89
N LEU A 797 -3.18 -27.74 -0.98
CA LEU A 797 -2.02 -26.89 -0.75
C LEU A 797 -1.55 -26.13 -1.99
N LYS A 798 -1.85 -26.65 -3.21
CA LYS A 798 -1.44 -26.00 -4.46
C LYS A 798 -1.87 -24.53 -4.55
N PRO A 799 -3.13 -24.14 -4.22
CA PRO A 799 -3.52 -22.73 -4.18
C PRO A 799 -2.68 -21.89 -3.20
N CYS A 800 -2.41 -22.41 -2.00
CA CYS A 800 -1.60 -21.73 -0.98
C CYS A 800 -0.17 -21.50 -1.46
N PHE A 801 0.44 -22.51 -2.09
CA PHE A 801 1.79 -22.42 -2.67
C PHE A 801 1.85 -21.43 -3.83
N LEU A 802 0.94 -21.51 -4.80
CA LEU A 802 0.90 -20.59 -5.95
C LEU A 802 0.64 -19.13 -5.52
N TYR A 803 -0.04 -18.92 -4.38
CA TYR A 803 -0.30 -17.58 -3.86
C TYR A 803 0.98 -16.79 -3.55
N PHE A 804 2.08 -17.47 -3.21
CA PHE A 804 3.38 -16.81 -3.04
C PHE A 804 3.88 -16.10 -4.30
N GLY A 805 3.41 -16.50 -5.48
CA GLY A 805 3.73 -15.82 -6.74
C GLY A 805 3.28 -14.35 -6.77
N ALA A 806 2.31 -13.95 -5.94
CA ALA A 806 1.84 -12.56 -5.81
C ALA A 806 2.82 -11.63 -5.06
N TYR A 807 3.77 -12.18 -4.31
CA TYR A 807 4.75 -11.38 -3.57
C TYR A 807 5.98 -11.09 -4.44
N LYS A 808 6.83 -10.15 -4.02
CA LYS A 808 8.12 -9.91 -4.67
C LYS A 808 9.10 -11.05 -4.37
N GLU A 809 10.07 -11.27 -5.26
CA GLU A 809 11.16 -12.24 -5.06
C GLU A 809 11.91 -11.90 -3.76
N ASP A 810 12.25 -12.93 -2.98
CA ASP A 810 12.92 -12.85 -1.67
C ASP A 810 12.23 -11.96 -0.61
N GLN A 811 10.98 -11.57 -0.82
CA GLN A 811 10.22 -10.77 0.14
C GLN A 811 9.88 -11.60 1.39
N ASN A 812 10.17 -11.04 2.57
CA ASN A 812 9.65 -11.56 3.83
C ASN A 812 8.12 -11.36 3.87
N VAL A 813 7.40 -12.47 3.89
CA VAL A 813 5.93 -12.51 3.92
C VAL A 813 5.46 -12.67 5.37
N ARG A 814 4.65 -11.72 5.85
CA ARG A 814 4.00 -11.82 7.17
C ARG A 814 3.00 -12.96 7.19
N VAL A 815 3.19 -13.91 8.10
CA VAL A 815 2.39 -15.13 8.18
C VAL A 815 0.93 -14.81 8.49
N CYS A 816 0.65 -13.93 9.47
CA CYS A 816 -0.72 -13.59 9.86
C CYS A 816 -1.58 -13.11 8.68
N GLU A 817 -1.06 -12.17 7.88
CA GLU A 817 -1.76 -11.61 6.72
C GLU A 817 -1.90 -12.64 5.59
N LEU A 818 -0.88 -13.47 5.36
CA LEU A 818 -0.95 -14.57 4.39
C LEU A 818 -2.06 -15.57 4.75
N LEU A 819 -2.15 -15.98 6.02
CA LEU A 819 -3.19 -16.90 6.48
C LEU A 819 -4.59 -16.29 6.32
N TRP A 820 -4.75 -15.01 6.65
CA TRP A 820 -6.02 -14.29 6.47
C TRP A 820 -6.42 -14.19 4.99
N LEU A 821 -5.46 -13.99 4.09
CA LEU A 821 -5.71 -14.03 2.64
C LEU A 821 -6.17 -15.43 2.19
N TRP A 822 -5.52 -16.51 2.64
CA TRP A 822 -5.94 -17.88 2.31
C TRP A 822 -7.35 -18.23 2.83
N ILE A 823 -7.70 -17.71 4.01
CA ILE A 823 -9.05 -17.86 4.58
C ILE A 823 -10.07 -17.07 3.74
N ALA A 824 -9.78 -15.81 3.42
CA ALA A 824 -10.66 -14.95 2.62
C ALA A 824 -10.86 -15.47 1.18
N GLU A 825 -9.85 -16.10 0.59
CA GLU A 825 -9.94 -16.83 -0.68
C GLU A 825 -10.88 -18.05 -0.61
N GLY A 826 -10.97 -18.67 0.57
CA GLY A 826 -11.68 -19.92 0.80
C GLY A 826 -10.84 -21.17 0.49
N PHE A 827 -9.51 -21.08 0.58
CA PHE A 827 -8.62 -22.24 0.44
C PHE A 827 -8.69 -23.20 1.63
N VAL A 828 -9.04 -22.64 2.80
CA VAL A 828 -9.08 -23.36 4.06
C VAL A 828 -10.45 -24.00 4.24
N LYS A 829 -10.50 -25.34 4.37
CA LYS A 829 -11.73 -26.09 4.62
C LYS A 829 -11.83 -26.46 6.10
N LYS A 830 -12.74 -25.80 6.80
CA LYS A 830 -12.97 -26.03 8.23
C LYS A 830 -13.79 -27.31 8.47
N THR A 831 -13.37 -28.13 9.45
CA THR A 831 -14.24 -29.13 10.08
C THR A 831 -14.95 -28.53 11.30
N GLU A 832 -16.09 -29.09 11.73
CA GLU A 832 -16.92 -28.49 12.80
C GLU A 832 -16.18 -28.19 14.11
N LYS A 833 -15.02 -28.82 14.37
CA LYS A 833 -14.26 -28.73 15.63
C LYS A 833 -13.06 -27.78 15.62
N GLU A 834 -12.58 -27.32 14.45
CA GLU A 834 -11.33 -26.56 14.31
C GLU A 834 -11.56 -25.10 13.90
N CYS A 835 -10.68 -24.17 14.30
CA CYS A 835 -10.74 -22.80 13.79
C CYS A 835 -9.95 -22.65 12.48
N GLU A 836 -10.42 -21.80 11.57
CA GLU A 836 -9.84 -21.64 10.23
C GLU A 836 -8.38 -21.20 10.29
N GLU A 837 -8.03 -20.33 11.24
CA GLU A 837 -6.66 -19.87 11.45
C GLU A 837 -5.70 -21.01 11.83
N SER A 838 -6.17 -22.00 12.59
CA SER A 838 -5.36 -23.16 12.97
C SER A 838 -5.16 -24.12 11.79
N VAL A 839 -6.20 -24.30 10.96
CA VAL A 839 -6.09 -25.11 9.74
C VAL A 839 -5.16 -24.42 8.74
N ALA A 840 -5.29 -23.10 8.56
CA ALA A 840 -4.39 -22.32 7.72
C ALA A 840 -2.92 -22.39 8.20
N GLU A 841 -2.68 -22.28 9.51
CA GLU A 841 -1.36 -22.46 10.12
C GLU A 841 -0.81 -23.86 9.84
N SER A 842 -1.65 -24.91 9.93
CA SER A 842 -1.23 -26.28 9.60
C SER A 842 -0.83 -26.45 8.13
N TYR A 843 -1.51 -25.78 7.19
CA TYR A 843 -1.17 -25.81 5.78
C TYR A 843 0.18 -25.15 5.51
N LEU A 844 0.47 -24.01 6.16
CA LEU A 844 1.78 -23.38 6.07
C LEU A 844 2.88 -24.27 6.66
N MET A 845 2.63 -24.88 7.82
CA MET A 845 3.58 -25.80 8.44
C MET A 845 3.85 -27.03 7.56
N GLU A 846 2.86 -27.54 6.83
CA GLU A 846 3.07 -28.62 5.86
C GLU A 846 3.95 -28.18 4.67
N LEU A 847 3.76 -26.95 4.16
CA LEU A 847 4.63 -26.38 3.12
C LEU A 847 6.08 -26.21 3.61
N ILE A 848 6.26 -25.80 4.86
CA ILE A 848 7.58 -25.71 5.52
C ILE A 848 8.21 -27.10 5.68
N GLN A 849 7.45 -28.10 6.14
CA GLN A 849 7.90 -29.48 6.29
C GLN A 849 8.29 -30.14 4.95
N ARG A 850 7.66 -29.71 3.86
CA ARG A 850 8.01 -30.10 2.48
C ARG A 850 9.21 -29.33 1.92
N ASN A 851 9.85 -28.48 2.73
CA ASN A 851 10.96 -27.59 2.35
C ASN A 851 10.66 -26.69 1.15
N LEU A 852 9.38 -26.38 0.91
CA LEU A 852 8.96 -25.46 -0.16
C LEU A 852 8.93 -24.02 0.34
N VAL A 853 8.77 -23.79 1.64
CA VAL A 853 8.73 -22.45 2.25
C VAL A 853 9.76 -22.41 3.36
N MET A 854 10.56 -21.34 3.43
CA MET A 854 11.58 -21.14 4.46
C MET A 854 11.03 -20.25 5.57
N VAL A 855 11.41 -20.54 6.81
CA VAL A 855 11.15 -19.68 7.97
C VAL A 855 12.17 -18.55 7.95
N ALA A 856 11.70 -17.31 7.91
CA ALA A 856 12.57 -16.13 7.98
C ALA A 856 12.76 -15.73 9.44
N GLU A 857 11.67 -15.55 10.18
CA GLU A 857 11.70 -15.21 11.60
C GLU A 857 10.66 -16.01 12.39
N ARG A 858 10.97 -16.21 13.67
CA ARG A 858 10.04 -16.75 14.67
C ARG A 858 9.83 -15.71 15.74
N GLY A 859 8.58 -15.55 16.17
CA GLY A 859 8.26 -14.72 17.33
C GLY A 859 8.73 -15.38 18.63
N SER A 860 8.69 -14.61 19.71
CA SER A 860 9.05 -15.03 21.09
C SER A 860 8.43 -16.34 21.61
N ARG A 861 7.35 -16.84 20.97
CA ARG A 861 6.71 -18.12 21.32
C ARG A 861 7.14 -19.30 20.44
N GLY A 862 8.16 -19.10 19.59
CA GLY A 862 8.62 -20.08 18.60
C GLY A 862 7.72 -20.24 17.38
N LYS A 863 6.58 -19.53 17.30
CA LYS A 863 5.71 -19.49 16.12
C LYS A 863 6.37 -18.72 14.98
N VAL A 864 6.15 -19.15 13.75
CA VAL A 864 6.65 -18.47 12.56
C VAL A 864 5.90 -17.15 12.38
N THR A 865 6.62 -16.03 12.36
CA THR A 865 6.06 -14.68 12.17
C THR A 865 6.21 -14.22 10.72
N THR A 866 7.36 -14.52 10.12
CA THR A 866 7.66 -14.23 8.73
C THR A 866 8.24 -15.45 8.03
N CYS A 867 7.90 -15.61 6.75
CA CYS A 867 8.38 -16.69 5.89
C CYS A 867 8.81 -16.14 4.54
N VAL A 868 9.66 -16.89 3.83
CA VAL A 868 10.19 -16.48 2.54
C VAL A 868 10.23 -17.67 1.59
N LEU A 869 9.99 -17.41 0.31
CA LEU A 869 10.07 -18.39 -0.76
C LEU A 869 11.39 -18.22 -1.52
N HIS A 870 12.10 -19.32 -1.78
CA HIS A 870 13.33 -19.28 -2.59
C HIS A 870 13.03 -18.83 -4.03
N ASP A 871 13.90 -18.01 -4.62
CA ASP A 871 13.77 -17.45 -5.98
C ASP A 871 13.23 -18.44 -7.06
N LEU A 872 13.83 -19.62 -7.24
CA LEU A 872 13.43 -20.62 -8.23
C LEU A 872 12.05 -21.25 -7.93
N LEU A 873 11.66 -21.33 -6.66
CA LEU A 873 10.30 -21.76 -6.28
C LEU A 873 9.28 -20.64 -6.52
N HIS A 874 9.68 -19.38 -6.35
CA HIS A 874 8.86 -18.22 -6.72
C HIS A 874 8.61 -18.18 -8.22
N ASP A 875 9.65 -18.39 -9.03
CA ASP A 875 9.55 -18.51 -10.49
C ASP A 875 8.60 -19.65 -10.89
N LEU A 876 8.71 -20.81 -10.23
CA LEU A 876 7.78 -21.92 -10.44
C LEU A 876 6.34 -21.52 -10.10
N CYS A 877 6.10 -20.82 -8.98
CA CYS A 877 4.77 -20.34 -8.62
C CYS A 877 4.20 -19.38 -9.65
N ARG A 878 5.04 -18.51 -10.24
CA ARG A 878 4.62 -17.59 -11.30
C ARG A 878 4.30 -18.33 -12.58
N GLU A 879 5.20 -19.21 -13.02
CA GLU A 879 5.02 -20.01 -14.24
C GLU A 879 3.78 -20.91 -14.14
N LYS A 880 3.62 -21.65 -13.04
CA LYS A 880 2.42 -22.48 -12.81
C LYS A 880 1.17 -21.65 -12.57
N GLY A 881 1.30 -20.50 -11.92
CA GLY A 881 0.23 -19.55 -11.71
C GLY A 881 -0.36 -19.04 -13.03
N GLU A 882 0.49 -18.73 -14.00
CA GLU A 882 0.07 -18.35 -15.35
C GLU A 882 -0.46 -19.54 -16.16
N GLN A 883 0.24 -20.68 -16.16
CA GLN A 883 -0.16 -21.90 -16.88
C GLN A 883 -1.55 -22.39 -16.44
N GLU A 884 -1.83 -22.37 -15.13
CA GLU A 884 -3.11 -22.80 -14.56
C GLU A 884 -4.12 -21.67 -14.41
N ARG A 885 -3.78 -20.45 -14.84
CA ARG A 885 -4.60 -19.22 -14.74
C ARG A 885 -5.06 -18.92 -13.31
N PHE A 886 -4.21 -19.22 -12.34
CA PHE A 886 -4.48 -19.03 -10.92
C PHE A 886 -4.41 -17.55 -10.51
N LEU A 887 -3.39 -16.84 -10.99
CA LEU A 887 -3.10 -15.43 -10.73
C LEU A 887 -2.58 -14.78 -12.00
N HIS A 888 -3.18 -13.66 -12.40
CA HIS A 888 -2.68 -12.86 -13.51
C HIS A 888 -1.96 -11.63 -12.98
N GLN A 889 -0.75 -11.38 -13.49
CA GLN A 889 0.06 -10.22 -13.15
C GLN A 889 0.24 -9.35 -14.37
N THR A 890 0.01 -8.06 -14.23
CA THR A 890 0.14 -7.06 -15.30
C THR A 890 0.26 -5.67 -14.67
N ASP A 891 0.53 -4.64 -15.45
CA ASP A 891 0.51 -3.25 -14.99
C ASP A 891 -0.72 -2.50 -15.52
N PHE A 892 -0.94 -1.29 -15.02
CA PHE A 892 -2.08 -0.46 -15.44
C PHE A 892 -2.06 -0.09 -16.92
N HIS A 893 -0.87 0.10 -17.51
CA HIS A 893 -0.75 0.50 -18.91
C HIS A 893 -1.15 -0.67 -19.82
N GLU A 894 -0.63 -1.88 -19.58
CA GLU A 894 -1.02 -3.09 -20.31
C GLU A 894 -2.52 -3.38 -20.21
N LEU A 895 -3.11 -3.21 -19.02
CA LEU A 895 -4.56 -3.34 -18.83
C LEU A 895 -5.36 -2.34 -19.67
N GLY A 896 -4.89 -1.10 -19.77
CA GLY A 896 -5.54 -0.03 -20.53
C GLY A 896 -5.42 -0.20 -22.05
N VAL A 897 -4.23 -0.54 -22.55
CA VAL A 897 -3.93 -0.64 -23.99
C VAL A 897 -4.37 -1.97 -24.59
N SER A 898 -4.10 -3.06 -23.88
CA SER A 898 -4.29 -4.43 -24.35
C SER A 898 -4.97 -5.29 -23.28
N PRO A 899 -6.27 -5.05 -23.00
CA PRO A 899 -6.97 -5.79 -21.97
C PRO A 899 -6.89 -7.30 -22.23
N PRO A 900 -6.61 -8.13 -21.21
CA PRO A 900 -6.47 -9.56 -21.39
C PRO A 900 -7.72 -10.15 -22.04
N SER A 901 -7.53 -10.99 -23.06
CA SER A 901 -8.62 -11.78 -23.66
C SER A 901 -9.13 -12.92 -22.75
N VAL A 902 -8.63 -12.97 -21.51
CA VAL A 902 -8.81 -14.05 -20.52
C VAL A 902 -9.68 -13.51 -19.38
N MET A 903 -10.59 -14.33 -18.87
CA MET A 903 -11.34 -14.01 -17.66
C MET A 903 -10.41 -13.98 -16.44
N LEU A 904 -10.35 -12.82 -15.77
CA LEU A 904 -9.49 -12.65 -14.61
C LEU A 904 -10.24 -13.04 -13.34
N TYR A 905 -9.73 -14.06 -12.64
CA TYR A 905 -10.26 -14.51 -11.35
C TYR A 905 -9.48 -13.91 -10.17
N ARG A 906 -8.15 -13.81 -10.30
CA ARG A 906 -7.25 -13.07 -9.40
C ARG A 906 -6.33 -12.19 -10.22
N LEU A 907 -6.24 -10.93 -9.85
CA LEU A 907 -5.45 -9.92 -10.53
C LEU A 907 -4.50 -9.27 -9.53
N HIS A 908 -3.23 -9.23 -9.89
CA HIS A 908 -2.23 -8.42 -9.22
C HIS A 908 -1.72 -7.37 -10.22
N VAL A 909 -1.98 -6.11 -9.90
CA VAL A 909 -1.58 -4.96 -10.71
C VAL A 909 -0.30 -4.39 -10.14
N LYS A 910 0.76 -4.39 -10.94
CA LYS A 910 2.06 -3.81 -10.60
C LYS A 910 2.04 -2.29 -10.81
N PRO A 911 2.97 -1.54 -10.18
CA PRO A 911 3.06 -0.10 -10.38
C PRO A 911 3.29 0.23 -11.86
N GLY A 912 2.56 1.22 -12.37
CA GLY A 912 2.61 1.58 -13.79
C GLY A 912 1.85 2.88 -14.06
N LYS A 913 1.86 3.32 -15.33
CA LYS A 913 1.08 4.49 -15.76
C LYS A 913 -0.41 4.16 -15.72
N VAL A 914 -1.20 4.99 -15.05
CA VAL A 914 -2.60 4.70 -14.76
C VAL A 914 -3.58 5.41 -15.69
N GLU A 915 -3.14 6.40 -16.48
CA GLU A 915 -4.00 7.28 -17.28
C GLU A 915 -4.97 6.49 -18.17
N GLU A 916 -4.44 5.56 -18.96
CA GLU A 916 -5.20 4.80 -19.96
C GLU A 916 -6.20 3.85 -19.31
N PHE A 917 -5.83 3.23 -18.18
CA PHE A 917 -6.74 2.35 -17.45
C PHE A 917 -7.81 3.13 -16.70
N ALA A 918 -7.45 4.25 -16.06
CA ALA A 918 -8.38 5.14 -15.38
C ALA A 918 -9.44 5.71 -16.34
N ASP A 919 -9.10 5.88 -17.62
CA ASP A 919 -10.02 6.30 -18.66
C ASP A 919 -10.76 5.15 -19.35
N SER A 920 -10.36 3.89 -19.13
CA SER A 920 -11.02 2.72 -19.70
C SER A 920 -12.41 2.44 -19.10
N LEU A 921 -13.26 1.72 -19.85
CA LEU A 921 -14.57 1.21 -19.40
C LEU A 921 -14.53 -0.31 -19.17
N LEU A 922 -13.37 -0.83 -18.78
CA LEU A 922 -13.18 -2.27 -18.56
C LEU A 922 -13.95 -2.73 -17.33
N THR A 923 -14.54 -3.92 -17.43
CA THR A 923 -15.27 -4.56 -16.33
C THR A 923 -14.72 -5.95 -16.09
N PHE A 924 -14.61 -6.31 -14.80
CA PHE A 924 -14.04 -7.58 -14.37
C PHE A 924 -15.06 -8.39 -13.56
N PRO A 925 -16.17 -8.86 -14.16
CA PRO A 925 -17.32 -9.40 -13.43
C PRO A 925 -17.01 -10.67 -12.60
N TYR A 926 -15.96 -11.41 -12.95
CA TYR A 926 -15.57 -12.65 -12.28
C TYR A 926 -14.44 -12.46 -11.24
N LEU A 927 -13.95 -11.23 -11.06
CA LEU A 927 -12.78 -10.97 -10.24
C LEU A 927 -13.09 -11.20 -8.75
N ARG A 928 -12.30 -12.05 -8.10
CA ARG A 928 -12.37 -12.34 -6.66
C ARG A 928 -11.30 -11.64 -5.86
N THR A 929 -10.13 -11.46 -6.44
CA THR A 929 -8.96 -10.93 -5.74
C THR A 929 -8.31 -9.85 -6.58
N LEU A 930 -8.15 -8.69 -5.96
CA LEU A 930 -7.47 -7.55 -6.54
C LEU A 930 -6.37 -7.11 -5.58
N LEU A 931 -5.13 -7.30 -6.00
CA LEU A 931 -3.94 -6.80 -5.34
C LEU A 931 -3.39 -5.68 -6.21
N ILE A 932 -3.15 -4.51 -5.65
CA ILE A 932 -2.58 -3.38 -6.38
C ILE A 932 -1.36 -2.91 -5.61
N ASP A 933 -0.22 -2.89 -6.27
CA ASP A 933 0.99 -2.26 -5.78
C ASP A 933 1.17 -0.91 -6.48
N ASP A 934 1.43 0.14 -5.71
CA ASP A 934 1.74 1.47 -6.25
C ASP A 934 3.02 2.05 -5.63
N ASP A 935 3.90 2.56 -6.49
CA ASP A 935 5.13 3.28 -6.15
C ASP A 935 5.02 4.79 -6.52
N SER A 936 3.87 5.26 -7.00
CA SER A 936 3.68 6.64 -7.42
C SER A 936 3.69 7.61 -6.23
N LYS A 937 4.33 8.78 -6.41
CA LYS A 937 4.26 9.88 -5.45
C LYS A 937 2.82 10.41 -5.39
N LYS A 938 2.41 10.99 -4.25
CA LYS A 938 1.07 11.49 -3.83
C LYS A 938 0.18 12.24 -4.87
N SER A 939 0.61 12.48 -6.11
CA SER A 939 -0.02 13.38 -7.08
C SER A 939 -1.04 12.77 -8.07
N GLN A 940 -1.54 11.53 -7.87
CA GLN A 940 -2.46 10.87 -8.82
C GLN A 940 -3.91 10.66 -8.32
N ALA A 941 -4.33 11.30 -7.22
CA ALA A 941 -5.64 11.08 -6.60
C ALA A 941 -6.84 11.13 -7.58
N ALA A 942 -6.81 12.01 -8.58
CA ALA A 942 -7.86 12.15 -9.59
C ALA A 942 -8.06 10.88 -10.47
N GLN A 943 -6.98 10.15 -10.78
CA GLN A 943 -7.02 8.98 -11.67
C GLN A 943 -7.53 7.73 -10.93
N TRP A 944 -7.28 7.62 -9.62
CA TRP A 944 -7.74 6.51 -8.79
C TRP A 944 -9.25 6.38 -8.72
N HIS A 945 -10.01 7.46 -8.94
CA HIS A 945 -11.47 7.38 -9.06
C HIS A 945 -11.92 6.45 -10.18
N GLY A 946 -11.34 6.63 -11.38
CA GLY A 946 -11.65 5.79 -12.54
C GLY A 946 -11.23 4.35 -12.33
N ILE A 947 -10.06 4.14 -11.71
CA ILE A 947 -9.50 2.82 -11.37
C ILE A 947 -10.42 2.07 -10.41
N LEU A 948 -10.73 2.69 -9.27
CA LEU A 948 -11.60 2.10 -8.24
C LEU A 948 -12.98 1.81 -8.78
N TYR A 949 -13.54 2.72 -9.58
CA TYR A 949 -14.85 2.50 -10.15
C TYR A 949 -14.88 1.33 -11.14
N ASN A 950 -13.84 1.17 -11.98
CA ASN A 950 -13.71 0.05 -12.92
C ASN A 950 -13.65 -1.29 -12.18
N PHE A 951 -12.89 -1.36 -11.09
CA PHE A 951 -12.78 -2.60 -10.29
C PHE A 951 -13.97 -2.85 -9.37
N CYS A 952 -14.56 -1.82 -8.78
CA CYS A 952 -15.70 -1.94 -7.87
C CYS A 952 -17.01 -2.33 -8.59
N GLN A 953 -17.03 -2.35 -9.94
CA GLN A 953 -18.08 -3.04 -10.68
C GLN A 953 -18.04 -4.57 -10.47
N SER A 954 -16.91 -5.13 -10.04
CA SER A 954 -16.82 -6.54 -9.67
C SER A 954 -17.47 -6.77 -8.31
N ARG A 955 -18.79 -6.96 -8.30
CA ARG A 955 -19.55 -7.25 -7.07
C ARG A 955 -19.15 -8.56 -6.39
N LEU A 956 -18.37 -9.41 -7.06
CA LEU A 956 -17.89 -10.71 -6.57
C LEU A 956 -16.55 -10.66 -5.83
N LEU A 957 -15.93 -9.48 -5.76
CA LEU A 957 -14.65 -9.29 -5.12
C LEU A 957 -14.71 -9.70 -3.64
N ARG A 958 -13.80 -10.59 -3.23
CA ARG A 958 -13.62 -11.07 -1.85
C ARG A 958 -12.42 -10.42 -1.18
N ILE A 959 -11.38 -10.12 -1.96
CA ILE A 959 -10.13 -9.55 -1.47
C ILE A 959 -9.81 -8.29 -2.26
N PHE A 960 -9.63 -7.19 -1.53
CA PHE A 960 -9.13 -5.95 -2.08
C PHE A 960 -7.96 -5.44 -1.24
N VAL A 961 -6.78 -5.38 -1.85
CA VAL A 961 -5.54 -4.91 -1.21
C VAL A 961 -4.92 -3.81 -2.05
N LEU A 962 -4.70 -2.65 -1.43
CA LEU A 962 -3.91 -1.56 -1.96
C LEU A 962 -2.61 -1.47 -1.14
N ASN A 963 -1.49 -1.86 -1.74
CA ASN A 963 -0.14 -1.73 -1.19
C ASN A 963 0.52 -0.48 -1.79
N GLY A 964 1.07 0.39 -0.94
CA GLY A 964 1.78 1.60 -1.37
C GLY A 964 1.57 2.78 -0.43
N ASN A 965 2.26 3.89 -0.71
CA ASN A 965 2.16 5.13 0.06
C ASN A 965 0.97 6.00 -0.39
N PHE A 966 -0.12 5.34 -0.81
CA PHE A 966 -1.32 6.02 -1.26
C PHE A 966 -2.22 6.32 -0.06
N GLU A 967 -2.33 7.59 0.29
CA GLU A 967 -3.26 8.05 1.33
C GLU A 967 -4.50 8.61 0.63
N PHE A 968 -5.64 7.92 0.74
CA PHE A 968 -6.89 8.51 0.25
C PHE A 968 -7.23 9.73 1.12
N SER A 969 -7.55 10.86 0.47
CA SER A 969 -8.08 12.06 1.14
C SER A 969 -9.56 11.94 1.54
N PHE A 970 -10.23 10.85 1.17
CA PHE A 970 -11.59 10.48 1.60
C PHE A 970 -11.76 8.96 1.49
N PHE A 971 -12.66 8.36 2.27
CA PHE A 971 -12.95 6.93 2.11
C PHE A 971 -13.64 6.66 0.75
N PRO A 972 -13.11 5.77 -0.11
CA PRO A 972 -13.72 5.49 -1.41
C PRO A 972 -15.06 4.74 -1.27
N SER A 973 -16.18 5.46 -1.35
CA SER A 973 -17.52 4.90 -1.18
C SER A 973 -17.87 3.78 -2.18
N ALA A 974 -17.20 3.71 -3.34
CA ALA A 974 -17.31 2.61 -4.29
C ALA A 974 -17.03 1.23 -3.65
N ILE A 975 -16.19 1.15 -2.62
CA ILE A 975 -15.92 -0.10 -1.91
C ILE A 975 -17.19 -0.68 -1.27
N GLN A 976 -18.16 0.16 -0.88
CA GLN A 976 -19.43 -0.25 -0.25
C GLN A 976 -20.29 -1.13 -1.17
N LEU A 977 -19.96 -1.21 -2.46
CA LEU A 977 -20.61 -2.06 -3.45
C LEU A 977 -20.15 -3.51 -3.43
N LEU A 978 -19.04 -3.77 -2.76
CA LEU A 978 -18.40 -5.06 -2.72
C LEU A 978 -19.03 -5.89 -1.60
N GLY A 979 -20.29 -6.27 -1.77
CA GLY A 979 -21.04 -7.02 -0.75
C GLY A 979 -20.45 -8.40 -0.42
N HIS A 980 -19.59 -8.96 -1.28
CA HIS A 980 -18.87 -10.22 -1.05
C HIS A 980 -17.49 -10.05 -0.42
N LEU A 981 -17.07 -8.82 -0.14
CA LEU A 981 -15.73 -8.52 0.38
C LEU A 981 -15.54 -9.16 1.76
N ARG A 982 -14.42 -9.87 1.92
CA ARG A 982 -13.99 -10.54 3.16
C ARG A 982 -12.69 -9.96 3.69
N TYR A 983 -11.81 -9.47 2.83
CA TYR A 983 -10.53 -8.88 3.19
C TYR A 983 -10.37 -7.52 2.52
N LEU A 984 -10.16 -6.49 3.33
CA LEU A 984 -9.93 -5.12 2.87
C LEU A 984 -8.66 -4.57 3.52
N ALA A 985 -7.68 -4.19 2.69
CA ALA A 985 -6.45 -3.52 3.14
C ALA A 985 -6.15 -2.29 2.27
N PHE A 986 -5.97 -1.13 2.89
CA PHE A 986 -5.70 0.14 2.22
C PHE A 986 -5.04 1.15 3.17
N ALA A 987 -4.65 2.33 2.69
CA ALA A 987 -4.11 3.41 3.53
C ALA A 987 -4.95 4.69 3.44
N LEU A 988 -5.04 5.45 4.54
CA LEU A 988 -5.84 6.68 4.67
C LEU A 988 -4.98 7.87 5.12
N ASP A 989 -5.35 9.08 4.67
CA ASP A 989 -4.73 10.34 5.10
C ASP A 989 -5.21 10.78 6.51
N GLN A 990 -4.45 11.70 7.11
CA GLN A 990 -4.42 12.19 8.48
C GLN A 990 -5.70 12.93 8.95
N SER A 991 -6.77 12.96 8.14
CA SER A 991 -8.03 13.66 8.42
C SER A 991 -9.30 12.87 8.06
N VAL A 992 -9.16 11.63 7.57
CA VAL A 992 -10.26 10.90 6.94
C VAL A 992 -10.94 9.93 7.90
N SER A 993 -12.23 10.16 8.15
CA SER A 993 -13.07 9.23 8.91
C SER A 993 -13.61 8.11 8.02
N ILE A 994 -13.79 6.92 8.60
CA ILE A 994 -14.49 5.82 7.92
C ILE A 994 -16.00 6.10 8.00
N PRO A 995 -16.72 6.12 6.86
CA PRO A 995 -18.13 6.49 6.85
C PRO A 995 -19.02 5.40 7.47
N PRO A 996 -20.17 5.76 8.07
CA PRO A 996 -21.09 4.79 8.67
C PRO A 996 -21.56 3.68 7.72
N SER A 997 -21.57 3.91 6.42
CA SER A 997 -21.94 2.89 5.43
C SER A 997 -20.92 1.75 5.26
N ILE A 998 -19.83 1.72 6.04
CA ILE A 998 -18.94 0.55 6.12
C ILE A 998 -19.68 -0.74 6.53
N ASP A 999 -20.81 -0.64 7.23
CA ASP A 999 -21.65 -1.78 7.62
C ASP A 999 -22.32 -2.49 6.44
N SER A 1000 -22.38 -1.86 5.27
CA SER A 1000 -22.76 -2.51 4.01
C SER A 1000 -21.86 -3.72 3.68
N LEU A 1001 -20.60 -3.70 4.13
CA LEU A 1001 -19.63 -4.78 4.01
C LEU A 1001 -19.85 -5.86 5.08
N SER A 1002 -21.09 -6.36 5.18
CA SER A 1002 -21.50 -7.33 6.20
C SER A 1002 -20.75 -8.68 6.15
N ASN A 1003 -20.07 -8.99 5.03
CA ASN A 1003 -19.24 -10.18 4.86
C ASN A 1003 -17.77 -9.97 5.20
N LEU A 1004 -17.36 -8.78 5.62
CA LEU A 1004 -15.97 -8.47 5.92
C LEU A 1004 -15.47 -9.25 7.15
N GLU A 1005 -14.37 -9.96 6.99
CA GLU A 1005 -13.71 -10.76 8.02
C GLU A 1005 -12.42 -10.09 8.51
N THR A 1006 -11.71 -9.36 7.62
CA THR A 1006 -10.46 -8.66 7.93
C THR A 1006 -10.47 -7.24 7.40
N LEU A 1007 -10.19 -6.28 8.28
CA LEU A 1007 -10.00 -4.86 7.95
C LEU A 1007 -8.60 -4.42 8.38
N ILE A 1008 -7.78 -4.00 7.42
CA ILE A 1008 -6.45 -3.44 7.66
C ILE A 1008 -6.40 -2.03 7.10
N VAL A 1009 -6.09 -1.05 7.94
CA VAL A 1009 -5.83 0.32 7.49
C VAL A 1009 -4.40 0.68 7.84
N ARG A 1010 -3.60 0.90 6.81
CA ARG A 1010 -2.18 1.25 6.89
C ARG A 1010 -2.04 2.77 6.94
N GLY A 1011 -1.02 3.26 7.61
CA GLY A 1011 -0.80 4.69 7.84
C GLY A 1011 -0.19 4.91 9.22
N GLN A 1012 0.19 6.14 9.56
CA GLN A 1012 0.79 6.47 10.88
C GLN A 1012 -0.17 7.26 11.79
N ASN A 1013 -1.47 7.25 11.44
CA ASN A 1013 -2.44 8.21 11.96
C ASN A 1013 -3.60 7.51 12.67
N ASP A 1014 -4.29 8.26 13.50
CA ASP A 1014 -5.42 7.79 14.29
C ASP A 1014 -6.68 7.72 13.43
N ILE A 1015 -7.42 6.61 13.52
CA ILE A 1015 -8.57 6.34 12.66
C ILE A 1015 -9.85 6.30 13.49
N LEU A 1016 -10.73 7.25 13.21
CA LEU A 1016 -12.07 7.33 13.77
C LEU A 1016 -13.00 6.30 13.12
N LEU A 1017 -13.51 5.36 13.92
CA LEU A 1017 -14.48 4.36 13.49
C LEU A 1017 -15.93 4.81 13.74
N PRO A 1018 -16.87 4.54 12.81
CA PRO A 1018 -18.28 4.84 13.02
C PRO A 1018 -18.98 3.79 13.89
N ASN A 1019 -20.08 4.18 14.56
CA ASN A 1019 -20.94 3.29 15.36
C ASN A 1019 -21.46 2.06 14.59
N SER A 1020 -21.51 2.14 13.27
CA SER A 1020 -21.96 1.05 12.42
C SER A 1020 -20.99 -0.14 12.36
N VAL A 1021 -19.72 0.02 12.75
CA VAL A 1021 -18.73 -1.07 12.77
C VAL A 1021 -19.18 -2.24 13.66
N TRP A 1022 -19.95 -1.95 14.71
CA TRP A 1022 -20.52 -2.95 15.62
C TRP A 1022 -21.52 -3.90 14.93
N ASN A 1023 -22.10 -3.50 13.79
CA ASN A 1023 -23.00 -4.34 12.99
C ASN A 1023 -22.26 -5.35 12.11
N MET A 1024 -20.93 -5.24 11.98
CA MET A 1024 -20.10 -6.09 11.13
C MET A 1024 -19.75 -7.41 11.84
N ILE A 1025 -20.78 -8.21 12.16
CA ILE A 1025 -20.66 -9.39 13.03
C ILE A 1025 -19.73 -10.50 12.53
N LYS A 1026 -19.34 -10.50 11.24
CA LYS A 1026 -18.39 -11.46 10.67
C LYS A 1026 -16.93 -11.06 10.82
N LEU A 1027 -16.67 -9.83 11.28
CA LEU A 1027 -15.33 -9.29 11.44
C LEU A 1027 -14.54 -10.08 12.49
N ARG A 1028 -13.32 -10.49 12.12
CA ARG A 1028 -12.41 -11.32 12.92
C ARG A 1028 -11.11 -10.61 13.25
N HIS A 1029 -10.62 -9.79 12.33
CA HIS A 1029 -9.33 -9.14 12.47
C HIS A 1029 -9.43 -7.67 12.08
N MET A 1030 -8.97 -6.80 12.99
CA MET A 1030 -8.84 -5.37 12.77
C MET A 1030 -7.41 -4.94 13.06
N LYS A 1031 -6.76 -4.38 12.05
CA LYS A 1031 -5.38 -3.89 12.17
C LYS A 1031 -5.23 -2.45 11.66
N ALA A 1032 -4.67 -1.59 12.50
CA ALA A 1032 -4.29 -0.22 12.14
C ALA A 1032 -3.16 0.29 13.03
N TRP A 1033 -2.67 1.49 12.73
CA TRP A 1033 -1.77 2.22 13.61
C TRP A 1033 -2.43 2.56 14.94
N LEU A 1034 -3.61 3.18 14.90
CA LEU A 1034 -4.43 3.43 16.09
C LEU A 1034 -5.91 3.52 15.72
N TRP A 1035 -6.75 2.77 16.43
CA TRP A 1035 -8.21 2.84 16.31
C TRP A 1035 -8.79 3.73 17.40
N GLU A 1036 -9.65 4.66 17.02
CA GLU A 1036 -10.53 5.37 17.92
C GLU A 1036 -11.95 4.79 17.79
N LEU A 1037 -12.37 4.03 18.81
CA LEU A 1037 -13.71 3.44 18.83
C LEU A 1037 -14.77 4.50 19.16
N PRO A 1038 -15.97 4.39 18.57
CA PRO A 1038 -17.05 5.32 18.85
C PRO A 1038 -17.63 5.04 20.25
N MET A 1039 -17.79 6.10 21.04
CA MET A 1039 -18.11 6.00 22.48
C MET A 1039 -19.59 6.29 22.83
N GLU A 1040 -20.44 6.58 21.84
CA GLU A 1040 -21.84 6.91 22.08
C GLU A 1040 -22.70 5.66 22.36
N ASN A 1041 -23.14 5.49 23.61
CA ASN A 1041 -24.14 4.50 24.06
C ASN A 1041 -23.90 3.04 23.60
N PRO A 1042 -22.81 2.39 24.05
CA PRO A 1042 -22.48 1.01 23.67
C PRO A 1042 -23.54 -0.04 24.08
N LYS A 1043 -24.45 0.30 24.99
CA LYS A 1043 -25.49 -0.62 25.51
C LYS A 1043 -26.41 -1.16 24.42
N HIS A 1044 -26.75 -0.35 23.41
CA HIS A 1044 -27.69 -0.70 22.34
C HIS A 1044 -27.01 -1.30 21.09
N LEU A 1045 -25.67 -1.34 21.05
CA LEU A 1045 -24.90 -1.81 19.91
C LEU A 1045 -24.70 -3.34 19.96
N SER A 1046 -24.51 -3.97 18.79
CA SER A 1046 -24.23 -5.41 18.69
C SER A 1046 -22.85 -5.76 19.25
N SER A 1047 -22.69 -6.99 19.76
CA SER A 1047 -21.38 -7.49 20.20
C SER A 1047 -20.63 -8.14 19.03
N LEU A 1048 -19.34 -7.87 18.89
CA LEU A 1048 -18.50 -8.48 17.85
C LEU A 1048 -17.96 -9.83 18.33
N LEU A 1049 -18.82 -10.84 18.33
CA LEU A 1049 -18.52 -12.17 18.86
C LEU A 1049 -17.44 -12.94 18.07
N ASN A 1050 -17.21 -12.60 16.80
CA ASN A 1050 -16.22 -13.26 15.96
C ASN A 1050 -14.85 -12.56 15.95
N LEU A 1051 -14.72 -11.41 16.63
CA LEU A 1051 -13.48 -10.64 16.64
C LEU A 1051 -12.41 -11.36 17.48
N HIS A 1052 -11.33 -11.78 16.83
CA HIS A 1052 -10.21 -12.51 17.44
C HIS A 1052 -8.98 -11.62 17.65
N THR A 1053 -8.74 -10.66 16.75
CA THR A 1053 -7.58 -9.77 16.79
C THR A 1053 -8.03 -8.32 16.69
N LEU A 1054 -7.65 -7.51 17.67
CA LEU A 1054 -7.80 -6.06 17.65
C LEU A 1054 -6.45 -5.43 17.96
N SER A 1055 -5.80 -4.83 16.96
CA SER A 1055 -4.50 -4.19 17.15
C SER A 1055 -4.64 -2.69 17.39
N ARG A 1056 -4.00 -2.17 18.45
CA ARG A 1056 -3.79 -0.76 18.76
C ARG A 1056 -5.10 0.04 18.74
N VAL A 1057 -5.86 -0.08 19.81
CA VAL A 1057 -7.06 0.73 20.07
C VAL A 1057 -6.81 1.72 21.20
N THR A 1058 -7.25 2.97 21.05
CA THR A 1058 -7.22 3.96 22.12
C THR A 1058 -8.44 3.81 23.03
N PHE A 1059 -8.20 3.72 24.33
CA PHE A 1059 -9.26 3.82 25.33
C PHE A 1059 -9.08 5.10 26.16
N SER A 1060 -10.15 5.91 26.22
CA SER A 1060 -10.30 7.03 27.16
C SER A 1060 -11.08 6.59 28.41
N HIS A 1061 -10.89 7.28 29.55
CA HIS A 1061 -11.49 6.88 30.83
C HIS A 1061 -13.02 7.04 30.89
N GLY A 1062 -13.67 6.13 31.62
CA GLY A 1062 -15.09 6.17 32.02
C GLY A 1062 -15.72 4.78 32.16
N GLN A 1063 -16.98 4.71 32.63
CA GLN A 1063 -17.82 3.47 32.60
C GLN A 1063 -17.94 2.87 31.18
N THR A 1064 -17.57 3.63 30.14
CA THR A 1064 -17.62 3.30 28.72
C THR A 1064 -16.57 2.27 28.27
N MET A 1065 -15.36 2.22 28.84
CA MET A 1065 -14.32 1.25 28.39
C MET A 1065 -14.68 -0.19 28.72
N GLU A 1066 -15.06 -0.48 29.98
CA GLU A 1066 -15.44 -1.83 30.38
C GLU A 1066 -16.69 -2.28 29.60
N GLU A 1067 -17.64 -1.37 29.36
CA GLU A 1067 -18.81 -1.61 28.51
C GLU A 1067 -18.43 -1.96 27.06
N VAL A 1068 -17.43 -1.29 26.48
CA VAL A 1068 -16.91 -1.56 25.12
C VAL A 1068 -16.15 -2.88 25.06
N ILE A 1069 -15.24 -3.15 26.00
CA ILE A 1069 -14.45 -4.39 26.01
C ILE A 1069 -15.35 -5.62 26.27
N ARG A 1070 -16.41 -5.48 27.09
CA ARG A 1070 -17.41 -6.53 27.28
C ARG A 1070 -18.16 -6.89 25.98
N LYS A 1071 -18.18 -6.02 24.97
CA LYS A 1071 -18.72 -6.32 23.62
C LYS A 1071 -17.76 -7.12 22.74
N LEU A 1072 -16.54 -7.39 23.22
CA LEU A 1072 -15.47 -8.09 22.52
C LEU A 1072 -15.03 -9.39 23.27
N PRO A 1073 -15.96 -10.30 23.62
CA PRO A 1073 -15.68 -11.37 24.58
C PRO A 1073 -14.72 -12.47 24.10
N ASN A 1074 -14.57 -12.65 22.78
CA ASN A 1074 -13.77 -13.72 22.17
C ASN A 1074 -12.43 -13.25 21.60
N VAL A 1075 -12.00 -12.04 21.96
CA VAL A 1075 -10.70 -11.50 21.51
C VAL A 1075 -9.57 -12.33 22.12
N ARG A 1076 -8.68 -12.82 21.25
CA ARG A 1076 -7.49 -13.59 21.63
C ARG A 1076 -6.23 -12.75 21.64
N ARG A 1077 -6.19 -11.68 20.84
CA ARG A 1077 -5.08 -10.71 20.79
C ARG A 1077 -5.62 -9.30 20.88
N LEU A 1078 -5.22 -8.60 21.94
CA LEU A 1078 -5.57 -7.20 22.16
C LEU A 1078 -4.30 -6.37 22.31
N ASN A 1079 -4.18 -5.32 21.50
CA ASN A 1079 -3.20 -4.27 21.71
C ASN A 1079 -3.95 -2.95 21.92
N CYS A 1080 -3.71 -2.27 23.03
CA CYS A 1080 -4.41 -1.04 23.37
C CYS A 1080 -3.49 0.03 23.95
N THR A 1081 -3.82 1.28 23.63
CA THR A 1081 -3.19 2.48 24.17
C THR A 1081 -4.15 3.17 25.14
N LEU A 1082 -3.68 3.47 26.33
CA LEU A 1082 -4.43 4.25 27.33
C LEU A 1082 -4.11 5.73 27.12
N SER A 1083 -5.13 6.57 26.93
CA SER A 1083 -4.97 8.02 26.75
C SER A 1083 -5.95 8.77 27.64
N LEU A 1084 -5.42 9.43 28.68
CA LEU A 1084 -6.21 10.18 29.65
C LEU A 1084 -5.78 11.65 29.67
N LYS A 1085 -6.74 12.56 29.51
CA LYS A 1085 -6.57 13.98 29.86
C LYS A 1085 -6.77 14.11 31.37
N GLU A 1086 -5.96 14.92 32.04
CA GLU A 1086 -6.02 15.16 33.49
C GLU A 1086 -7.46 15.50 33.91
N GLU A 1087 -8.09 14.62 34.70
CA GLU A 1087 -9.18 15.00 35.62
C GLU A 1087 -8.54 15.11 37.01
N GLU A 1088 -8.96 16.13 37.77
CA GLU A 1088 -8.27 16.76 38.91
C GLU A 1088 -7.90 15.87 40.13
N ASP A 1089 -8.13 14.57 40.09
CA ASP A 1089 -7.87 13.69 41.23
C ASP A 1089 -6.83 12.62 40.88
N GLY A 1090 -5.66 12.69 41.54
CA GLY A 1090 -4.57 11.70 41.51
C GLY A 1090 -4.93 10.33 42.12
N THR A 1091 -6.12 9.83 41.80
CA THR A 1091 -6.67 8.54 42.21
C THR A 1091 -6.13 7.42 41.34
N LEU A 1092 -5.79 6.31 41.99
CA LEU A 1092 -5.27 5.09 41.37
C LEU A 1092 -6.40 4.41 40.59
N LYS A 1093 -6.25 4.27 39.26
CA LYS A 1093 -7.32 3.75 38.39
C LYS A 1093 -7.15 2.25 38.19
N SER A 1094 -8.15 1.46 38.60
CA SER A 1094 -8.17 0.00 38.42
C SER A 1094 -8.74 -0.41 37.07
N PHE A 1095 -8.06 -1.30 36.36
CA PHE A 1095 -8.40 -1.84 35.05
C PHE A 1095 -8.63 -3.34 35.16
N THR A 1096 -9.90 -3.76 35.11
CA THR A 1096 -10.29 -5.16 35.21
C THR A 1096 -10.45 -5.79 33.82
N LEU A 1097 -9.65 -6.82 33.52
CA LEU A 1097 -9.66 -7.55 32.25
C LEU A 1097 -9.86 -9.07 32.44
N ASP A 1098 -10.15 -9.50 33.66
CA ASP A 1098 -10.27 -10.91 34.07
C ASP A 1098 -11.40 -11.67 33.32
N PHE A 1099 -12.44 -10.96 32.89
CA PHE A 1099 -13.56 -11.51 32.13
C PHE A 1099 -13.21 -11.93 30.69
N LEU A 1100 -12.06 -11.50 30.15
CA LEU A 1100 -11.58 -11.89 28.81
C LEU A 1100 -10.93 -13.28 28.81
N SER A 1101 -11.75 -14.31 29.03
CA SER A 1101 -11.28 -15.69 29.22
C SER A 1101 -10.53 -16.31 28.02
N GLN A 1102 -10.68 -15.79 26.80
CA GLN A 1102 -9.98 -16.29 25.61
C GLN A 1102 -8.70 -15.49 25.25
N LEU A 1103 -8.38 -14.44 26.01
CA LEU A 1103 -7.24 -13.57 25.70
C LEU A 1103 -5.92 -14.31 25.93
N GLU A 1104 -5.15 -14.48 24.85
CA GLU A 1104 -3.84 -15.13 24.88
C GLU A 1104 -2.69 -14.13 24.81
N SER A 1105 -2.88 -12.98 24.17
CA SER A 1105 -1.84 -11.95 23.99
C SER A 1105 -2.40 -10.56 24.29
N LEU A 1106 -1.74 -9.83 25.18
CA LEU A 1106 -2.10 -8.49 25.59
C LEU A 1106 -0.90 -7.56 25.47
N THR A 1107 -1.08 -6.42 24.80
CA THR A 1107 -0.13 -5.31 24.76
C THR A 1107 -0.81 -4.06 25.26
N ILE A 1108 -0.22 -3.41 26.25
CA ILE A 1108 -0.73 -2.16 26.82
C ILE A 1108 0.37 -1.10 26.71
N SER A 1109 0.05 -0.01 26.04
CA SER A 1109 0.88 1.19 25.96
C SER A 1109 0.21 2.37 26.63
N ARG A 1110 1.00 3.27 27.22
CA ARG A 1110 0.53 4.59 27.65
C ARG A 1110 0.71 5.61 26.52
N HIS A 1111 -0.27 6.48 26.33
CA HIS A 1111 -0.12 7.68 25.50
C HIS A 1111 0.82 8.68 26.18
N TRP A 1112 1.59 9.44 25.40
CA TRP A 1112 2.65 10.32 25.92
C TRP A 1112 2.13 11.48 26.79
N ASP A 1113 0.88 11.89 26.60
CA ASP A 1113 0.22 12.95 27.39
C ASP A 1113 -0.39 12.50 28.72
N ASP A 1114 -0.39 11.20 29.03
CA ASP A 1114 -1.08 10.64 30.18
C ASP A 1114 -0.17 10.52 31.42
N LYS A 1115 -0.67 10.96 32.58
CA LYS A 1115 0.04 10.92 33.88
C LYS A 1115 -0.65 10.08 34.96
N CYS A 1116 -1.63 9.26 34.59
CA CYS A 1116 -2.40 8.48 35.57
C CYS A 1116 -1.64 7.25 36.07
N MET A 1117 -1.90 6.87 37.34
CA MET A 1117 -1.43 5.63 37.93
C MET A 1117 -2.44 4.51 37.74
N TYR A 1118 -1.94 3.34 37.34
CA TYR A 1118 -2.74 2.20 36.90
C TYR A 1118 -2.57 0.99 37.81
N HIS A 1119 -3.67 0.27 38.05
CA HIS A 1119 -3.68 -1.07 38.64
C HIS A 1119 -4.41 -2.02 37.69
N PHE A 1120 -3.89 -3.22 37.46
CA PHE A 1120 -4.44 -4.15 36.48
C PHE A 1120 -4.89 -5.46 37.13
N GLN A 1121 -6.01 -6.01 36.67
CA GLN A 1121 -6.41 -7.39 36.92
C GLN A 1121 -6.40 -8.15 35.59
N PHE A 1122 -5.38 -8.98 35.39
CA PHE A 1122 -5.14 -9.69 34.15
C PHE A 1122 -5.95 -10.99 34.04
N PRO A 1123 -6.33 -11.41 32.81
CA PRO A 1123 -6.99 -12.69 32.59
C PRO A 1123 -6.04 -13.88 32.80
N PRO A 1124 -6.53 -15.01 33.34
CA PRO A 1124 -5.69 -16.15 33.74
C PRO A 1124 -5.12 -16.98 32.57
N ASN A 1125 -5.70 -16.87 31.37
CA ASN A 1125 -5.27 -17.62 30.18
C ASN A 1125 -4.21 -16.87 29.35
N LEU A 1126 -3.71 -15.75 29.85
CA LEU A 1126 -2.74 -14.92 29.15
C LEU A 1126 -1.41 -15.66 28.97
N LYS A 1127 -0.93 -15.72 27.73
CA LYS A 1127 0.32 -16.39 27.33
C LYS A 1127 1.43 -15.38 27.01
N LYS A 1128 1.07 -14.20 26.51
CA LYS A 1128 2.00 -13.11 26.19
C LYS A 1128 1.51 -11.79 26.76
N LEU A 1129 2.38 -11.11 27.52
CA LEU A 1129 2.13 -9.78 28.06
C LEU A 1129 3.25 -8.83 27.65
N THR A 1130 2.88 -7.70 27.04
CA THR A 1130 3.79 -6.59 26.72
C THR A 1130 3.28 -5.32 27.38
N LEU A 1131 4.13 -4.65 28.16
CA LEU A 1131 3.83 -3.39 28.82
C LEU A 1131 4.81 -2.31 28.34
N HIS A 1132 4.30 -1.12 28.00
CA HIS A 1132 5.10 -0.02 27.46
C HIS A 1132 4.70 1.34 28.05
N GLY A 1133 5.64 2.05 28.68
CA GLY A 1133 5.44 3.44 29.13
C GLY A 1133 4.45 3.63 30.28
N LEU A 1134 4.11 2.57 31.01
CA LEU A 1134 3.11 2.60 32.08
C LEU A 1134 3.61 3.09 33.43
N GLU A 1135 4.92 3.25 33.61
CA GLU A 1135 5.58 3.74 34.84
C GLU A 1135 5.10 3.08 36.14
N LEU A 1136 4.73 1.80 36.10
CA LEU A 1136 4.19 1.08 37.26
C LEU A 1136 5.27 0.90 38.34
N PRO A 1137 4.95 0.98 39.63
CA PRO A 1137 5.91 0.59 40.66
C PRO A 1137 6.14 -0.93 40.61
N TRP A 1138 7.36 -1.39 40.87
CA TRP A 1138 7.71 -2.82 40.89
C TRP A 1138 6.85 -3.69 41.83
N SER A 1139 6.17 -3.10 42.82
CA SER A 1139 5.21 -3.79 43.68
C SER A 1139 4.00 -4.39 42.93
N GLU A 1140 3.59 -3.78 41.81
CA GLU A 1140 2.48 -4.25 40.98
C GLU A 1140 2.83 -5.51 40.17
N LEU A 1141 4.11 -5.87 40.08
CA LEU A 1141 4.54 -7.08 39.40
C LEU A 1141 4.02 -8.37 40.09
N SER A 1142 3.64 -8.28 41.37
CA SER A 1142 3.03 -9.37 42.14
C SER A 1142 1.69 -9.88 41.59
N VAL A 1143 1.06 -9.12 40.68
CA VAL A 1143 -0.14 -9.55 39.94
C VAL A 1143 0.24 -10.34 38.69
N ILE A 1144 1.43 -10.08 38.14
CA ILE A 1144 1.92 -10.68 36.89
C ILE A 1144 2.70 -11.97 37.17
N ASP A 1145 3.49 -12.00 38.24
CA ASP A 1145 4.28 -13.17 38.63
C ASP A 1145 3.42 -14.40 38.95
N ARG A 1146 2.15 -14.21 39.37
CA ARG A 1146 1.18 -15.30 39.65
C ARG A 1146 0.44 -15.83 38.42
N LEU A 1147 0.69 -15.32 37.21
CA LEU A 1147 -0.06 -15.73 36.01
C LEU A 1147 0.31 -17.16 35.58
N PRO A 1148 -0.65 -18.11 35.54
CA PRO A 1148 -0.34 -19.55 35.44
C PRO A 1148 0.11 -20.00 34.05
N ASN A 1149 -0.19 -19.22 33.01
CA ASN A 1149 0.04 -19.58 31.61
C ASN A 1149 0.96 -18.61 30.87
N LEU A 1150 1.57 -17.64 31.56
CA LEU A 1150 2.40 -16.63 30.94
C LEU A 1150 3.71 -17.24 30.44
N GLU A 1151 3.87 -17.29 29.12
CA GLU A 1151 5.06 -17.81 28.41
C GLU A 1151 6.04 -16.69 28.05
N VAL A 1152 5.53 -15.48 27.79
CA VAL A 1152 6.32 -14.34 27.30
C VAL A 1152 5.97 -13.08 28.08
N LEU A 1153 6.99 -12.43 28.64
CA LEU A 1153 6.89 -11.12 29.28
C LEU A 1153 7.85 -10.13 28.62
N LYS A 1154 7.32 -9.01 28.14
CA LYS A 1154 8.09 -7.90 27.57
C LYS A 1154 7.81 -6.62 28.35
N LEU A 1155 8.84 -6.07 28.99
CA LEU A 1155 8.78 -4.81 29.72
C LEU A 1155 9.60 -3.77 28.95
N LEU A 1156 8.90 -2.80 28.36
CA LEU A 1156 9.49 -1.87 27.40
C LEU A 1156 9.32 -0.42 27.88
N GLY A 1157 10.31 0.43 27.60
CA GLY A 1157 10.24 1.90 27.70
C GLY A 1157 9.58 2.40 28.98
N GLN A 1158 10.28 2.40 30.12
CA GLN A 1158 9.75 2.83 31.42
C GLN A 1158 8.38 2.24 31.78
N SER A 1159 8.12 0.98 31.41
CA SER A 1159 6.89 0.27 31.79
C SER A 1159 6.76 0.08 33.31
N PHE A 1160 7.89 -0.06 33.99
CA PHE A 1160 8.02 -0.03 35.44
C PHE A 1160 9.03 1.04 35.84
N THR A 1161 8.85 1.60 37.05
CA THR A 1161 9.76 2.57 37.66
C THR A 1161 10.30 2.07 38.99
N GLY A 1162 11.58 2.32 39.22
CA GLY A 1162 12.28 2.01 40.47
C GLY A 1162 13.59 1.26 40.24
N LYS A 1163 14.57 1.53 41.11
CA LYS A 1163 15.94 1.05 40.92
C LYS A 1163 16.15 -0.44 41.19
N THR A 1164 15.25 -1.09 41.92
CA THR A 1164 15.46 -2.46 42.39
C THR A 1164 14.23 -3.32 42.15
N TRP A 1165 14.41 -4.41 41.41
CA TRP A 1165 13.43 -5.47 41.24
C TRP A 1165 13.83 -6.69 42.07
N HIS A 1166 13.00 -7.04 43.06
CA HIS A 1166 13.18 -8.23 43.88
C HIS A 1166 12.00 -9.19 43.69
N VAL A 1167 12.26 -10.43 43.27
CA VAL A 1167 11.23 -11.47 43.17
C VAL A 1167 11.09 -12.16 44.54
N GLY A 1168 9.97 -11.91 45.23
CA GLY A 1168 9.73 -12.42 46.60
C GLY A 1168 9.46 -13.92 46.68
N GLU A 1169 9.35 -14.46 47.92
CA GLU A 1169 9.14 -15.89 48.20
C GLU A 1169 7.85 -16.47 47.59
N GLU A 1170 6.80 -15.65 47.43
CA GLU A 1170 5.52 -16.06 46.81
C GLU A 1170 5.43 -15.77 45.30
N GLY A 1171 6.41 -15.07 44.73
CA GLY A 1171 6.40 -14.65 43.33
C GLY A 1171 7.11 -15.65 42.44
N THR A 1172 6.36 -16.50 41.72
CA THR A 1172 6.93 -17.55 40.85
C THR A 1172 6.31 -17.51 39.48
N PHE A 1173 7.10 -17.23 38.43
CA PHE A 1173 6.65 -17.24 37.03
C PHE A 1173 6.64 -18.67 36.46
N PRO A 1174 5.52 -19.40 36.52
CA PRO A 1174 5.55 -20.86 36.46
C PRO A 1174 5.84 -21.43 35.07
N LYS A 1175 5.58 -20.66 34.00
CA LYS A 1175 5.75 -21.08 32.59
C LYS A 1175 6.48 -20.07 31.73
N LEU A 1176 7.11 -19.06 32.33
CA LEU A 1176 7.78 -18.00 31.59
C LEU A 1176 9.00 -18.56 30.86
N ARG A 1177 9.01 -18.46 29.53
CA ARG A 1177 10.08 -18.95 28.64
C ARG A 1177 10.92 -17.83 28.05
N PHE A 1178 10.32 -16.65 27.82
CA PHE A 1178 11.01 -15.50 27.24
C PHE A 1178 10.76 -14.25 28.09
N LEU A 1179 11.85 -13.59 28.50
CA LEU A 1179 11.82 -12.30 29.20
C LEU A 1179 12.61 -11.25 28.43
N LYS A 1180 11.97 -10.12 28.10
CA LYS A 1180 12.63 -8.96 27.49
C LYS A 1180 12.50 -7.74 28.39
N LEU A 1181 13.64 -7.12 28.70
CA LEU A 1181 13.74 -5.85 29.41
C LEU A 1181 14.37 -4.82 28.46
N GLU A 1182 13.66 -3.75 28.16
CA GLU A 1182 14.14 -2.70 27.25
C GLU A 1182 13.88 -1.29 27.79
N CYS A 1183 14.92 -0.44 27.80
CA CYS A 1183 14.83 0.98 28.18
C CYS A 1183 14.17 1.20 29.57
N LEU A 1184 14.64 0.49 30.60
CA LEU A 1184 14.16 0.60 31.99
C LEU A 1184 15.18 1.33 32.88
N ASP A 1185 14.73 1.97 33.96
CA ASP A 1185 15.54 2.59 35.04
C ASP A 1185 16.04 1.59 36.10
N LEU A 1186 16.03 0.30 35.76
CA LEU A 1186 16.38 -0.79 36.65
C LEU A 1186 17.90 -0.83 36.89
N VAL A 1187 18.33 -0.75 38.15
CA VAL A 1187 19.74 -0.84 38.57
C VAL A 1187 20.10 -2.23 39.06
N ARG A 1188 19.22 -2.87 39.85
CA ARG A 1188 19.48 -4.20 40.43
C ARG A 1188 18.28 -5.12 40.29
N TRP A 1189 18.51 -6.31 39.76
CA TRP A 1189 17.55 -7.42 39.76
C TRP A 1189 18.05 -8.52 40.69
N THR A 1190 17.21 -8.94 41.65
CA THR A 1190 17.50 -9.98 42.65
C THR A 1190 16.37 -11.01 42.70
N MET A 1191 16.71 -12.28 42.96
CA MET A 1191 15.76 -13.38 43.18
C MET A 1191 16.20 -14.24 44.37
N ASN A 1192 15.27 -15.02 44.93
CA ASN A 1192 15.56 -15.89 46.08
C ASN A 1192 16.07 -17.28 45.67
N SER A 1193 15.61 -17.79 44.52
CA SER A 1193 15.98 -19.10 43.96
C SER A 1193 15.76 -19.09 42.44
N GLU A 1194 16.41 -20.00 41.73
CA GLU A 1194 16.10 -20.32 40.34
C GLU A 1194 14.64 -20.77 40.14
N ASP A 1195 14.01 -21.30 41.20
CA ASP A 1195 12.60 -21.72 41.23
C ASP A 1195 11.62 -20.56 40.98
N ASN A 1196 12.07 -19.31 41.10
CA ASN A 1196 11.26 -18.14 40.76
C ASN A 1196 10.98 -18.03 39.25
N VAL A 1197 11.83 -18.61 38.38
CA VAL A 1197 11.72 -18.60 36.91
C VAL A 1197 12.07 -19.97 36.29
N PRO A 1198 11.34 -21.05 36.65
CA PRO A 1198 11.76 -22.45 36.42
C PRO A 1198 11.74 -22.90 34.96
N CYS A 1199 11.17 -22.11 34.05
CA CYS A 1199 11.01 -22.47 32.63
C CYS A 1199 11.71 -21.48 31.67
N LEU A 1200 12.50 -20.54 32.19
CA LEU A 1200 13.08 -19.47 31.38
C LEU A 1200 14.10 -20.05 30.40
N GLU A 1201 13.92 -19.78 29.10
CA GLU A 1201 14.78 -20.25 28.01
C GLU A 1201 15.63 -19.11 27.43
N MET A 1202 15.08 -17.89 27.35
CA MET A 1202 15.77 -16.73 26.78
C MET A 1202 15.53 -15.46 27.59
N LEU A 1203 16.62 -14.74 27.87
CA LEU A 1203 16.63 -13.40 28.46
C LEU A 1203 17.22 -12.40 27.47
N LEU A 1204 16.48 -11.34 27.15
CA LEU A 1204 16.94 -10.24 26.29
C LEU A 1204 16.98 -8.93 27.07
N LEU A 1205 18.17 -8.35 27.18
CA LEU A 1205 18.42 -7.05 27.81
C LEU A 1205 18.83 -6.05 26.73
N LYS A 1206 18.06 -4.97 26.55
CA LYS A 1206 18.30 -3.99 25.49
C LYS A 1206 18.23 -2.56 26.05
N ARG A 1207 19.32 -1.80 25.94
CA ARG A 1207 19.37 -0.38 26.39
C ARG A 1207 18.94 -0.17 27.85
N CYS A 1208 19.26 -1.10 28.74
CA CYS A 1208 19.12 -0.94 30.19
C CYS A 1208 20.45 -0.37 30.72
N GLU A 1209 20.65 0.95 30.52
CA GLU A 1209 21.96 1.58 30.74
C GLU A 1209 22.37 1.64 32.23
N GLU A 1210 21.40 1.70 33.15
CA GLU A 1210 21.64 1.78 34.59
C GLU A 1210 21.79 0.42 35.28
N LEU A 1211 21.56 -0.69 34.57
CA LEU A 1211 21.57 -2.03 35.15
C LEU A 1211 22.99 -2.45 35.54
N GLU A 1212 23.24 -2.62 36.84
CA GLU A 1212 24.54 -3.00 37.43
C GLU A 1212 24.57 -4.47 37.85
N GLU A 1213 23.51 -4.96 38.51
CA GLU A 1213 23.47 -6.30 39.12
C GLU A 1213 22.32 -7.15 38.58
N LEU A 1214 22.65 -8.39 38.20
CA LEU A 1214 21.72 -9.46 37.83
C LEU A 1214 21.80 -10.61 38.84
N PRO A 1215 20.74 -11.42 38.98
CA PRO A 1215 20.75 -12.53 39.92
C PRO A 1215 21.70 -13.63 39.44
N THR A 1216 22.67 -13.98 40.28
CA THR A 1216 23.65 -15.05 40.00
C THR A 1216 23.02 -16.42 39.92
N ASP A 1217 21.84 -16.62 40.54
CA ASP A 1217 21.03 -17.83 40.45
C ASP A 1217 20.63 -18.18 39.01
N LEU A 1218 20.64 -17.22 38.07
CA LEU A 1218 20.43 -17.49 36.64
C LEU A 1218 21.47 -18.48 36.06
N ALA A 1219 22.68 -18.52 36.63
CA ALA A 1219 23.72 -19.46 36.22
C ALA A 1219 23.39 -20.92 36.57
N GLN A 1220 22.53 -21.13 37.58
CA GLN A 1220 22.12 -22.47 38.05
C GLN A 1220 20.96 -23.05 37.23
N SER A 1221 20.21 -22.19 36.51
CA SER A 1221 19.04 -22.57 35.73
C SER A 1221 19.36 -23.63 34.67
N SER A 1222 18.65 -24.76 34.74
CA SER A 1222 18.77 -25.85 33.77
C SER A 1222 18.01 -25.62 32.45
N THR A 1223 17.11 -24.63 32.40
CA THR A 1223 16.28 -24.35 31.21
C THR A 1223 16.81 -23.20 30.37
N LEU A 1224 17.64 -22.32 30.95
CA LEU A 1224 18.11 -21.11 30.29
C LEU A 1224 19.13 -21.46 29.21
N GLN A 1225 18.79 -21.16 27.96
CA GLN A 1225 19.61 -21.47 26.79
C GLN A 1225 20.37 -20.24 26.29
N MET A 1226 19.81 -19.04 26.44
CA MET A 1226 20.40 -17.83 25.88
C MET A 1226 20.17 -16.58 26.73
N ILE A 1227 21.24 -15.79 26.90
CA ILE A 1227 21.17 -14.40 27.39
C ILE A 1227 21.75 -13.50 26.30
N GLU A 1228 20.96 -12.55 25.82
CA GLU A 1228 21.37 -11.56 24.84
C GLU A 1228 21.38 -10.17 25.48
N VAL A 1229 22.52 -9.49 25.37
CA VAL A 1229 22.76 -8.18 25.98
C VAL A 1229 23.15 -7.18 24.91
N ILE A 1230 22.32 -6.15 24.76
CA ILE A 1230 22.49 -5.10 23.75
C ILE A 1230 22.57 -3.75 24.48
N SER A 1231 23.72 -3.07 24.35
CA SER A 1231 23.93 -1.72 24.91
C SER A 1231 23.63 -1.60 26.42
N CYS A 1232 24.03 -2.58 27.25
CA CYS A 1232 23.90 -2.55 28.72
C CYS A 1232 25.29 -2.63 29.37
N HIS A 1233 26.04 -1.53 29.37
CA HIS A 1233 27.47 -1.53 29.69
C HIS A 1233 27.78 -1.77 31.18
N LEU A 1234 26.91 -1.35 32.10
CA LEU A 1234 27.13 -1.47 33.54
C LEU A 1234 26.94 -2.91 34.05
N ALA A 1235 26.09 -3.71 33.39
CA ALA A 1235 25.81 -5.10 33.76
C ALA A 1235 26.96 -6.06 33.42
N ALA A 1236 28.01 -5.59 32.73
CA ALA A 1236 29.09 -6.42 32.22
C ALA A 1236 29.85 -7.18 33.32
N ASN A 1237 29.97 -6.61 34.54
CA ASN A 1237 30.64 -7.28 35.65
C ASN A 1237 29.80 -8.43 36.21
N SER A 1238 28.49 -8.20 36.41
CA SER A 1238 27.56 -9.23 36.86
C SER A 1238 27.42 -10.36 35.84
N MET A 1239 27.47 -10.05 34.54
CA MET A 1239 27.48 -11.08 33.49
C MET A 1239 28.74 -11.95 33.50
N LYS A 1240 29.91 -11.37 33.76
CA LYS A 1240 31.14 -12.16 33.95
C LYS A 1240 31.04 -13.10 35.14
N GLU A 1241 30.43 -12.65 36.23
CA GLU A 1241 30.19 -13.48 37.41
C GLU A 1241 29.26 -14.67 37.07
N ILE A 1242 28.19 -14.44 36.30
CA ILE A 1242 27.31 -15.51 35.78
C ILE A 1242 28.08 -16.48 34.88
N GLU A 1243 28.96 -15.97 34.00
CA GLU A 1243 29.82 -16.81 33.15
C GLU A 1243 30.80 -17.66 33.97
N GLU A 1244 31.42 -17.09 34.99
CA GLU A 1244 32.34 -17.79 35.89
C GLU A 1244 31.61 -18.92 36.64
N ILE A 1245 30.47 -18.64 37.26
CA ILE A 1245 29.65 -19.65 37.96
C ILE A 1245 29.19 -20.75 37.00
N LYS A 1246 28.78 -20.38 35.78
CA LYS A 1246 28.41 -21.34 34.72
C LYS A 1246 29.58 -22.30 34.40
N THR A 1247 30.80 -21.77 34.28
CA THR A 1247 31.99 -22.62 34.02
C THR A 1247 32.34 -23.53 35.18
N GLU A 1248 32.11 -23.10 36.43
CA GLU A 1248 32.29 -23.93 37.62
C GLU A 1248 31.27 -25.06 37.71
N LEU A 1249 30.03 -24.81 37.28
CA LEU A 1249 28.93 -25.79 37.27
C LEU A 1249 29.00 -26.76 36.07
N GLY A 1250 29.83 -26.50 35.07
CA GLY A 1250 29.96 -27.33 33.86
C GLY A 1250 28.72 -27.28 32.96
N ASN A 1251 27.95 -26.20 33.00
CA ASN A 1251 26.75 -26.02 32.20
C ASN A 1251 27.11 -25.46 30.81
N ASP A 1252 27.57 -26.29 29.88
CA ASP A 1252 28.06 -25.84 28.57
C ASP A 1252 26.96 -25.30 27.61
N ASP A 1253 25.68 -25.51 27.93
CA ASP A 1253 24.55 -25.26 27.02
C ASP A 1253 24.09 -23.79 26.98
N LEU A 1254 24.33 -23.01 28.04
CA LEU A 1254 23.91 -21.59 28.13
C LEU A 1254 24.77 -20.67 27.24
N LYS A 1255 24.21 -19.99 26.25
CA LYS A 1255 24.94 -19.03 25.39
C LYS A 1255 24.74 -17.60 25.86
N ILE A 1256 25.82 -16.83 26.00
CA ILE A 1256 25.75 -15.40 26.33
C ILE A 1256 26.30 -14.59 25.15
N HIS A 1257 25.50 -13.67 24.64
CA HIS A 1257 25.82 -12.83 23.49
C HIS A 1257 25.84 -11.35 23.88
N TYR A 1258 26.95 -10.67 23.57
CA TYR A 1258 27.11 -9.24 23.74
C TYR A 1258 27.09 -8.53 22.38
N ALA A 1259 26.23 -7.54 22.22
CA ALA A 1259 26.21 -6.66 21.08
C ALA A 1259 26.37 -5.20 21.52
N GLU A 1260 27.38 -4.50 20.96
CA GLU A 1260 27.61 -3.07 21.22
C GLU A 1260 26.62 -2.17 20.48
N SER A 1261 26.06 -2.65 19.37
CA SER A 1261 24.99 -2.00 18.61
C SER A 1261 23.93 -3.03 18.22
N ALA A 1262 22.66 -2.65 18.36
CA ALA A 1262 21.56 -3.50 17.94
C ALA A 1262 21.68 -3.80 16.43
N PRO A 1263 21.61 -5.07 15.98
CA PRO A 1263 21.24 -5.32 14.60
C PRO A 1263 19.88 -4.65 14.37
N SER A 1264 19.75 -3.93 13.26
CA SER A 1264 18.53 -3.23 12.90
C SER A 1264 17.43 -4.23 12.55
N GLU A 1265 16.70 -4.72 13.55
CA GLU A 1265 15.28 -4.95 13.36
C GLU A 1265 14.69 -3.58 13.03
N SER A 1266 14.21 -3.42 11.80
CA SER A 1266 13.58 -2.21 11.33
C SER A 1266 12.58 -1.73 12.38
N TYR A 1267 12.68 -0.46 12.78
CA TYR A 1267 11.61 0.22 13.50
C TYR A 1267 10.38 0.32 12.60
N SER A 1268 9.65 -0.78 12.48
CA SER A 1268 8.22 -0.74 12.60
C SER A 1268 7.98 -1.21 14.04
N SER A 1269 7.32 -0.39 14.85
CA SER A 1269 6.68 -0.90 16.06
C SER A 1269 5.58 -1.95 15.72
N GLU A 1270 5.35 -2.23 14.42
CA GLU A 1270 4.43 -3.24 13.91
C GLU A 1270 4.97 -4.67 14.05
N ASP A 1271 6.30 -4.90 13.95
CA ASP A 1271 6.83 -6.25 13.75
C ASP A 1271 7.19 -7.00 15.05
N GLU A 1272 7.56 -6.29 16.13
CA GLU A 1272 7.97 -6.94 17.40
C GLU A 1272 6.79 -7.27 18.36
N THR A 1273 5.58 -6.77 18.08
CA THR A 1273 4.43 -6.92 18.98
C THR A 1273 3.53 -8.13 18.69
N GLU A 1274 3.72 -8.87 17.58
CA GLU A 1274 2.99 -10.12 17.30
C GLU A 1274 3.63 -11.39 17.88
#